data_AF-A0AAD1M3L7-F1
#
_entry.id   AF-A0AAD1M3L7-F1
#
_cell.length_a   1.000
_cell.length_b   1.000
_cell.length_c   1.000
_cell.angle_alpha   90.00
_cell.angle_beta   90.00
_cell.angle_gamma   90.00
#
_symmetry.space_group_name_H-M   'P 1'
#
loop_
_entity.id
_entity.type
_entity.pdbx_description
1 polymer ?
#
loop_
_entity_poly.entity_id
_entity_poly.type
_entity_poly.pdbx_seq_one_letter_code
_entity_poly.pdbx_strand_id
1 'polypeptide(L)'
;MTDVNPHAYNTAWQFRADAWCRLEEASERLSTAAARGRDPAPCMQLVEGLLAQLRPFERYWAFPGIHVFNQTHRLFATGAFDKFGRTVAKINRALVTESYRTGTLGSPLEGENEALTAAPVIAEVLGHHRPSRPYFELLVVATMTEAQEHALANEIRSWRRPDDAFIYEIVVVGSGDEAVIAARLNSNVQACAITRRFSHRSRRDLSALEHFCDAHVAEDLADHSPEERAEILAKALRETRPEIDLYLITELEVEDVAARLGHHFRRVFHAGEGTLDRHLSLLEGVAARYRTPFFSALREYSHRPTGVFHALPISQGKSIVNSHWIADMVQFYGLDLFLAETSATCGGLDSLLEPTGPLRDAQQLAAKTFGARQTYFVTNGTSTANKVVEQALVAPGDIVLIDRNCHQSHHYGLMMAGAQVTYLDAYPLNQFSMYGGVPLREIKSRLLALRAAGKLERVKLLCLTNCTFDGIVYDVERVMEECLAIKPDLVFLWDEAWFAFARFHHVYRRRTAMHAARVIRERLRSPEYRQAYRDYAQQIAGADDETLLNTRLLPDPARARVRVYATQSTHKTLTSLRQGSMIHVFDQDFDQKVQETFHEAYMAHTSTSPNYQILASLDIGRRQADLEGMELVQKQVENAMQLRDAIDKHPLLSKYMHCLSTAEMIPQQFRPSGLDQPLRSGLRNMATAWEQDEFVLDPSRITLYIGPTGIDGDTFKRTELMDRYGVQINKTSRNTVLFMTNIGTTRSSVAYLVEILVKIAQELDDRVADMSLTDRAHHERAVLRLTTPSAPLPDFSGFHACFLEKNGDKAASTPDGDLRRAFYLGYDDSLCEYLSADEVEEKMESGQPVVSATFVTPYPPGFPVLVPGQVFSRQILSFMRGLDIAEIHGYKPHLGYRVFTDKALEMAEASLRPWSRVGDGRQVPSGSGIRLDAESPAAQAKPQPSSAGPTAAEPAARRSRGEQGYDPGSPSASCGDHRLRVRRADCGQGVEARRRRRRRDLEDHQPLVSAAALPGGYRDFVRGRNRPDHPADPSQTEERPGAAGRSGGHRPRRADGHVAPDDDAHRNTVRQPHRRRRRPAVLLRQRPLRHLRTRHENHRRRAGAARPDPGCVRGRRGQHRPRRAATPPDLRGGRRRADRCRGGRANRRAGRAHPGGGVPLDQAERLPGHPAGRSTRGFAPDGQKAGTEGAAPAGEDGRRDPAQRNGDRGRLLRHHRPRQGRQPASHPVRMQGVGGRRSGQPIGQDLGRAVRRNRNRPRRTGSRSTRSHRQRTPECLRRR
;
A
#
# COMPACT_ATOMS: atom_id res chain seq x y z
N MET A 1 -25.72 14.18 31.66
CA MET A 1 -25.34 14.05 30.24
C MET A 1 -25.32 15.44 29.58
N THR A 2 -24.79 16.46 30.26
CA THR A 2 -24.84 17.87 29.83
C THR A 2 -23.47 18.35 29.34
N ASP A 3 -22.38 17.92 29.99
CA ASP A 3 -21.03 18.12 29.48
C ASP A 3 -20.64 17.02 28.49
N VAL A 4 -20.82 17.29 27.20
CA VAL A 4 -20.07 16.60 26.15
C VAL A 4 -18.68 17.23 26.11
N ASN A 5 -17.71 16.62 26.78
CA ASN A 5 -16.32 17.10 26.79
C ASN A 5 -15.69 16.91 25.39
N PRO A 6 -15.28 17.98 24.66
CA PRO A 6 -14.64 17.84 23.35
C PRO A 6 -13.31 17.07 23.42
N HIS A 7 -12.59 17.14 24.55
CA HIS A 7 -11.35 16.39 24.78
C HIS A 7 -11.55 14.87 24.91
N ALA A 8 -12.79 14.38 24.96
CA ALA A 8 -13.10 12.95 24.84
C ALA A 8 -13.04 12.44 23.38
N TYR A 9 -12.86 13.35 22.40
CA TYR A 9 -12.82 13.03 20.98
C TYR A 9 -11.41 13.17 20.39
N ASN A 10 -11.05 12.22 19.54
CA ASN A 10 -9.77 12.19 18.83
C ASN A 10 -9.79 13.05 17.54
N THR A 11 -10.98 13.33 16.98
CA THR A 11 -11.14 14.19 15.77
C THR A 11 -12.38 15.05 15.85
N ALA A 12 -12.33 16.18 15.13
CA ALA A 12 -13.48 17.08 14.95
C ALA A 12 -14.64 16.42 14.18
N TRP A 13 -14.37 15.40 13.36
CA TRP A 13 -15.39 14.76 12.51
C TRP A 13 -16.28 13.84 13.32
N GLN A 14 -15.67 13.01 14.17
CA GLN A 14 -16.42 12.19 15.12
C GLN A 14 -17.20 13.09 16.08
N PHE A 15 -16.58 14.16 16.61
CA PHE A 15 -17.26 15.15 17.45
C PHE A 15 -18.49 15.75 16.76
N ARG A 16 -18.31 16.28 15.55
CA ARG A 16 -19.37 16.93 14.75
C ARG A 16 -20.52 15.96 14.42
N ALA A 17 -20.21 14.74 13.97
CA ALA A 17 -21.22 13.74 13.63
C ALA A 17 -22.03 13.31 14.87
N ASP A 18 -21.33 12.96 15.97
CA ASP A 18 -21.98 12.58 17.23
C ASP A 18 -22.83 13.73 17.82
N ALA A 19 -22.38 14.99 17.67
CA ALA A 19 -23.10 16.16 18.14
C ALA A 19 -24.39 16.43 17.33
N TRP A 20 -24.38 16.23 16.00
CA TRP A 20 -25.62 16.30 15.19
C TRP A 20 -26.61 15.19 15.52
N CYS A 21 -26.16 13.95 15.75
CA CYS A 21 -27.03 12.87 16.23
C CYS A 21 -27.66 13.19 17.59
N ARG A 22 -26.86 13.69 18.55
CA ARG A 22 -27.38 14.10 19.88
C ARG A 22 -28.32 15.30 19.79
N LEU A 23 -28.10 16.21 18.84
CA LEU A 23 -29.00 17.33 18.59
C LEU A 23 -30.36 16.85 18.06
N GLU A 24 -30.38 15.83 17.20
CA GLU A 24 -31.62 15.19 16.73
C GLU A 24 -32.40 14.59 17.91
N GLU A 25 -31.77 13.72 18.71
CA GLU A 25 -32.37 13.13 19.93
C GLU A 25 -32.89 14.21 20.91
N ALA A 26 -32.10 15.27 21.14
CA ALA A 26 -32.48 16.36 22.04
C ALA A 26 -33.64 17.18 21.47
N SER A 27 -33.70 17.39 20.15
CA SER A 27 -34.77 18.12 19.46
C SER A 27 -36.10 17.35 19.44
N GLU A 28 -36.07 16.02 19.28
CA GLU A 28 -37.26 15.17 19.38
C GLU A 28 -37.80 15.17 20.82
N ARG A 29 -36.92 15.04 21.81
CA ARG A 29 -37.26 15.12 23.24
C ARG A 29 -37.85 16.48 23.63
N LEU A 30 -37.28 17.57 23.13
CA LEU A 30 -37.78 18.93 23.34
C LEU A 30 -39.18 19.12 22.72
N SER A 31 -39.36 18.71 21.46
CA SER A 31 -40.65 18.77 20.75
C SER A 31 -41.71 17.94 21.48
N THR A 32 -41.34 16.73 21.92
CA THR A 32 -42.21 15.83 22.69
C THR A 32 -42.55 16.38 24.08
N ALA A 33 -41.62 17.07 24.76
CA ALA A 33 -41.88 17.70 26.05
C ALA A 33 -42.89 18.84 25.91
N ALA A 34 -42.66 19.76 24.95
CA ALA A 34 -43.54 20.87 24.65
C ALA A 34 -44.95 20.38 24.25
N ALA A 35 -45.06 19.43 23.32
CA ALA A 35 -46.33 18.86 22.87
C ALA A 35 -47.10 18.10 23.98
N ARG A 36 -46.43 17.65 25.04
CA ARG A 36 -47.04 16.94 26.18
C ARG A 36 -47.19 17.82 27.44
N GLY A 37 -46.98 19.13 27.33
CA GLY A 37 -47.10 20.07 28.46
C GLY A 37 -46.13 19.79 29.62
N ARG A 38 -44.99 19.12 29.34
CA ARG A 38 -43.92 18.90 30.30
C ARG A 38 -42.95 20.07 30.28
N ASP A 39 -42.28 20.35 31.39
CA ASP A 39 -41.24 21.38 31.47
C ASP A 39 -40.17 21.15 30.37
N PRO A 40 -40.03 22.07 29.40
CA PRO A 40 -39.05 21.93 28.33
C PRO A 40 -37.65 22.39 28.76
N ALA A 41 -37.50 23.12 29.86
CA ALA A 41 -36.24 23.80 30.21
C ALA A 41 -35.01 22.89 30.27
N PRO A 42 -35.07 21.65 30.83
CA PRO A 42 -33.94 20.72 30.82
C PRO A 42 -33.56 20.23 29.41
N CYS A 43 -34.52 20.19 28.48
CA CYS A 43 -34.26 19.85 27.07
C CYS A 43 -33.75 21.07 26.28
N MET A 44 -34.25 22.28 26.58
CA MET A 44 -33.75 23.53 26.00
C MET A 44 -32.28 23.76 26.36
N GLN A 45 -31.90 23.59 27.63
CA GLN A 45 -30.50 23.72 28.06
C GLN A 45 -29.56 22.74 27.34
N LEU A 46 -30.01 21.49 27.12
CA LEU A 46 -29.24 20.49 26.38
C LEU A 46 -29.08 20.87 24.89
N VAL A 47 -30.17 21.32 24.25
CA VAL A 47 -30.14 21.78 22.85
C VAL A 47 -29.27 23.02 22.69
N GLU A 48 -29.38 24.00 23.58
CA GLU A 48 -28.58 25.23 23.55
C GLU A 48 -27.09 24.95 23.74
N GLY A 49 -26.73 24.04 24.65
CA GLY A 49 -25.36 23.55 24.81
C GLY A 49 -24.81 22.86 23.55
N LEU A 50 -25.58 21.96 22.93
CA LEU A 50 -25.18 21.28 21.69
C LEU A 50 -25.05 22.25 20.50
N LEU A 51 -25.92 23.25 20.40
CA LEU A 51 -25.81 24.32 19.40
C LEU A 51 -24.58 25.21 19.64
N ALA A 52 -24.30 25.60 20.89
CA ALA A 52 -23.10 26.33 21.23
C ALA A 52 -21.82 25.55 20.86
N GLN A 53 -21.83 24.22 21.06
CA GLN A 53 -20.73 23.32 20.71
C GLN A 53 -20.55 23.09 19.19
N LEU A 54 -21.63 23.03 18.41
CA LEU A 54 -21.54 22.86 16.95
C LEU A 54 -21.12 24.13 16.21
N ARG A 55 -21.48 25.30 16.73
CA ARG A 55 -21.33 26.61 16.06
C ARG A 55 -19.90 26.94 15.57
N PRO A 56 -18.80 26.61 16.30
CA PRO A 56 -17.44 26.83 15.79
C PRO A 56 -17.10 25.97 14.56
N PHE A 57 -17.67 24.77 14.45
CA PHE A 57 -17.34 23.80 13.42
C PHE A 57 -18.09 24.07 12.11
N GLU A 58 -19.37 24.43 12.17
CA GLU A 58 -20.23 24.60 10.97
C GLU A 58 -19.81 25.74 10.02
N ARG A 59 -18.79 26.54 10.36
CA ARG A 59 -18.19 27.51 9.41
C ARG A 59 -17.22 26.87 8.41
N TYR A 60 -16.68 25.68 8.68
CA TYR A 60 -15.63 25.05 7.85
C TYR A 60 -16.14 24.04 6.82
N TRP A 61 -17.44 23.76 6.78
CA TRP A 61 -18.10 22.91 5.77
C TRP A 61 -19.22 23.66 5.08
N ALA A 62 -19.46 23.37 3.80
CA ALA A 62 -20.55 23.97 3.05
C ALA A 62 -21.93 23.37 3.39
N PHE A 63 -21.98 22.11 3.85
CA PHE A 63 -23.23 21.45 4.28
C PHE A 63 -23.21 20.97 5.75
N PRO A 64 -24.25 21.27 6.55
CA PRO A 64 -25.30 22.26 6.28
C PRO A 64 -24.75 23.69 6.21
N GLY A 65 -23.60 23.94 6.85
CA GLY A 65 -22.90 25.22 6.82
C GLY A 65 -23.52 26.27 7.73
N ILE A 66 -22.71 27.27 8.10
CA ILE A 66 -23.04 28.27 9.12
C ILE A 66 -24.35 29.03 8.86
N HIS A 67 -24.74 29.22 7.60
CA HIS A 67 -26.00 29.88 7.24
C HIS A 67 -27.23 29.02 7.60
N VAL A 68 -27.26 27.74 7.21
CA VAL A 68 -28.36 26.82 7.53
C VAL A 68 -28.38 26.52 9.02
N PHE A 69 -27.20 26.41 9.65
CA PHE A 69 -27.05 26.31 11.10
C PHE A 69 -27.66 27.53 11.83
N ASN A 70 -27.31 28.76 11.42
CA ASN A 70 -27.87 29.99 11.99
C ASN A 70 -29.40 30.06 11.82
N GLN A 71 -29.96 29.62 10.68
CA GLN A 71 -31.42 29.55 10.51
C GLN A 71 -32.07 28.49 11.41
N THR A 72 -31.44 27.32 11.54
CA THR A 72 -31.90 26.24 12.43
C THR A 72 -31.90 26.70 13.89
N HIS A 73 -30.87 27.41 14.32
CA HIS A 73 -30.80 28.03 15.65
C HIS A 73 -31.90 29.10 15.87
N ARG A 74 -32.26 29.90 14.86
CA ARG A 74 -33.40 30.84 14.96
C ARG A 74 -34.74 30.13 15.19
N LEU A 75 -34.95 28.93 14.61
CA LEU A 75 -36.17 28.14 14.87
C LEU A 75 -36.25 27.70 16.33
N PHE A 76 -35.14 27.27 16.93
CA PHE A 76 -35.06 26.99 18.37
C PHE A 76 -35.33 28.25 19.21
N ALA A 77 -34.64 29.36 18.94
CA ALA A 77 -34.77 30.60 19.69
C ALA A 77 -36.17 31.25 19.62
N THR A 78 -36.93 30.99 18.54
CA THR A 78 -38.33 31.45 18.38
C THR A 78 -39.36 30.49 18.97
N GLY A 79 -38.94 29.40 19.63
CA GLY A 79 -39.85 28.40 20.21
C GLY A 79 -40.52 27.47 19.19
N ALA A 80 -40.11 27.51 17.91
CA ALA A 80 -40.66 26.69 16.83
C ALA A 80 -40.11 25.25 16.85
N PHE A 81 -40.16 24.60 18.03
CA PHE A 81 -39.45 23.35 18.32
C PHE A 81 -39.76 22.20 17.35
N ASP A 82 -41.01 22.06 16.94
CA ASP A 82 -41.45 21.06 15.95
C ASP A 82 -40.76 21.23 14.58
N LYS A 83 -40.73 22.47 14.04
CA LYS A 83 -40.03 22.78 12.79
C LYS A 83 -38.51 22.70 12.95
N PHE A 84 -37.99 23.09 14.12
CA PHE A 84 -36.58 22.89 14.47
C PHE A 84 -36.18 21.41 14.43
N GLY A 85 -36.95 20.53 15.09
CA GLY A 85 -36.71 19.08 15.09
C GLY A 85 -36.75 18.47 13.68
N ARG A 86 -37.78 18.80 12.87
CA ARG A 86 -37.81 18.38 11.45
C ARG A 86 -36.60 18.86 10.65
N THR A 87 -36.09 20.05 10.93
CA THR A 87 -34.91 20.61 10.24
C THR A 87 -33.63 19.90 10.66
N VAL A 88 -33.44 19.66 11.97
CA VAL A 88 -32.29 18.90 12.49
C VAL A 88 -32.28 17.48 11.95
N ALA A 89 -33.43 16.79 11.94
CA ALA A 89 -33.55 15.43 11.40
C ALA A 89 -33.22 15.36 9.90
N LYS A 90 -33.70 16.32 9.08
CA LYS A 90 -33.29 16.45 7.67
C LYS A 90 -31.77 16.57 7.53
N ILE A 91 -31.14 17.44 8.33
CA ILE A 91 -29.69 17.68 8.30
C ILE A 91 -28.90 16.44 8.72
N ASN A 92 -29.23 15.83 9.87
CA ASN A 92 -28.49 14.69 10.39
C ASN A 92 -28.63 13.48 9.45
N ARG A 93 -29.83 13.20 8.93
CA ARG A 93 -30.03 12.17 7.89
C ARG A 93 -29.16 12.42 6.66
N ALA A 94 -29.05 13.67 6.20
CA ALA A 94 -28.23 14.02 5.04
C ALA A 94 -26.72 13.87 5.31
N LEU A 95 -26.26 14.17 6.53
CA LEU A 95 -24.87 13.92 6.97
C LEU A 95 -24.57 12.42 7.07
N VAL A 96 -25.40 11.65 7.78
CA VAL A 96 -25.23 10.20 8.03
C VAL A 96 -25.28 9.36 6.75
N THR A 97 -26.11 9.76 5.78
CA THR A 97 -26.19 9.09 4.46
C THR A 97 -25.24 9.68 3.42
N GLU A 98 -24.45 10.69 3.79
CA GLU A 98 -23.65 11.56 2.90
C GLU A 98 -24.43 12.11 1.67
N SER A 99 -25.76 12.07 1.67
CA SER A 99 -26.60 12.30 0.49
C SER A 99 -26.56 13.75 -0.03
N TYR A 100 -26.08 14.70 0.77
CA TYR A 100 -25.75 16.05 0.31
C TYR A 100 -24.72 16.04 -0.84
N ARG A 101 -23.79 15.06 -0.87
CA ARG A 101 -22.80 14.85 -1.94
C ARG A 101 -23.42 14.46 -3.28
N THR A 102 -24.70 14.10 -3.34
CA THR A 102 -25.38 13.69 -4.60
C THR A 102 -26.05 14.85 -5.34
N GLY A 103 -26.15 16.03 -4.73
CA GLY A 103 -26.87 17.18 -5.29
C GLY A 103 -28.40 17.02 -5.35
N THR A 104 -28.96 16.01 -4.68
CA THR A 104 -30.41 15.69 -4.69
C THR A 104 -31.19 16.31 -3.53
N LEU A 105 -30.56 17.13 -2.68
CA LEU A 105 -31.24 17.90 -1.64
C LEU A 105 -31.35 19.37 -2.05
N GLY A 106 -32.58 19.89 -2.10
CA GLY A 106 -32.84 21.33 -1.94
C GLY A 106 -32.43 21.82 -0.54
N SER A 107 -32.69 23.09 -0.22
CA SER A 107 -32.35 23.60 1.12
C SER A 107 -33.08 22.80 2.20
N PRO A 108 -32.43 22.37 3.30
CA PRO A 108 -33.12 21.70 4.41
C PRO A 108 -34.31 22.51 4.98
N LEU A 109 -34.27 23.82 4.77
CA LEU A 109 -35.24 24.83 5.22
C LEU A 109 -36.41 25.04 4.25
N GLU A 110 -36.30 24.55 3.01
CA GLU A 110 -37.35 24.61 1.99
C GLU A 110 -38.44 23.54 2.21
N GLY A 111 -39.53 23.68 1.46
CA GLY A 111 -40.87 23.21 1.84
C GLY A 111 -41.04 21.70 2.07
N GLU A 112 -42.13 21.34 2.72
CA GLU A 112 -42.47 19.96 3.11
C GLU A 112 -42.93 19.07 1.93
N ASN A 113 -42.88 19.58 0.69
CA ASN A 113 -43.55 19.01 -0.47
C ASN A 113 -42.63 18.30 -1.49
N GLU A 114 -41.31 18.35 -1.32
CA GLU A 114 -40.44 17.37 -1.99
C GLU A 114 -40.51 16.05 -1.22
N ALA A 115 -41.43 15.19 -1.64
CA ALA A 115 -41.54 13.84 -1.12
C ALA A 115 -40.20 13.13 -1.29
N LEU A 116 -39.61 12.69 -0.17
CA LEU A 116 -38.41 11.86 -0.11
C LEU A 116 -38.71 10.47 -0.68
N THR A 117 -38.90 10.37 -2.00
CA THR A 117 -39.04 9.10 -2.70
C THR A 117 -37.82 8.25 -2.40
N ALA A 118 -38.02 7.02 -1.91
CA ALA A 118 -36.97 6.04 -1.69
C ALA A 118 -36.42 5.44 -3.01
N ALA A 119 -36.26 6.31 -4.01
CA ALA A 119 -35.92 6.02 -5.39
C ALA A 119 -34.45 5.69 -5.67
N PRO A 120 -33.43 5.98 -4.82
CA PRO A 120 -32.07 5.51 -5.10
C PRO A 120 -32.02 3.98 -5.22
N VAL A 121 -32.48 3.28 -4.18
CA VAL A 121 -32.43 1.82 -4.06
C VAL A 121 -33.28 1.11 -5.12
N ILE A 122 -34.43 1.70 -5.50
CA ILE A 122 -35.32 1.12 -6.52
C ILE A 122 -34.85 1.44 -7.95
N ALA A 123 -34.21 2.59 -8.18
CA ALA A 123 -33.65 2.94 -9.48
C ALA A 123 -32.38 2.13 -9.82
N GLU A 124 -31.56 1.79 -8.82
CA GLU A 124 -30.41 0.87 -8.99
C GLU A 124 -30.86 -0.52 -9.47
N VAL A 125 -31.96 -1.05 -8.91
CA VAL A 125 -32.57 -2.33 -9.34
C VAL A 125 -33.15 -2.27 -10.76
N LEU A 126 -33.41 -1.07 -11.30
CA LEU A 126 -34.05 -0.85 -12.62
C LEU A 126 -33.12 -0.22 -13.66
N GLY A 127 -31.81 -0.07 -13.38
CA GLY A 127 -30.78 0.34 -14.35
C GLY A 127 -30.89 1.77 -14.89
N HIS A 128 -31.80 2.59 -14.37
CA HIS A 128 -32.04 3.96 -14.86
C HIS A 128 -31.07 4.97 -14.23
N HIS A 129 -29.78 4.82 -14.51
CA HIS A 129 -28.75 5.73 -14.04
C HIS A 129 -28.90 7.14 -14.65
N ARG A 130 -29.43 8.10 -13.88
CA ARG A 130 -28.84 9.45 -13.92
C ARG A 130 -27.47 9.37 -13.24
N PRO A 131 -26.37 9.73 -13.90
CA PRO A 131 -25.05 9.69 -13.27
C PRO A 131 -25.00 10.71 -12.12
N SER A 132 -24.74 10.22 -10.91
CA SER A 132 -24.43 11.10 -9.78
C SER A 132 -23.12 11.85 -10.09
N ARG A 133 -23.18 13.18 -10.07
CA ARG A 133 -22.02 14.03 -10.35
C ARG A 133 -21.19 14.17 -9.08
N PRO A 134 -19.87 13.87 -9.08
CA PRO A 134 -19.08 13.95 -7.87
C PRO A 134 -19.05 15.38 -7.31
N TYR A 135 -19.12 15.47 -5.99
CA TYR A 135 -19.19 16.71 -5.23
C TYR A 135 -17.83 17.09 -4.64
N PHE A 136 -17.51 18.38 -4.63
CA PHE A 136 -16.41 18.94 -3.85
C PHE A 136 -16.78 20.31 -3.23
N GLU A 137 -15.88 20.88 -2.44
CA GLU A 137 -16.01 22.21 -1.87
C GLU A 137 -14.84 23.12 -2.29
N LEU A 138 -15.16 24.38 -2.52
CA LEU A 138 -14.20 25.45 -2.81
C LEU A 138 -14.02 26.30 -1.55
N LEU A 139 -12.80 26.31 -1.02
CA LEU A 139 -12.42 27.24 0.05
C LEU A 139 -12.17 28.64 -0.54
N VAL A 140 -12.82 29.67 0.00
CA VAL A 140 -12.65 31.07 -0.41
C VAL A 140 -12.08 31.85 0.76
N VAL A 141 -10.87 32.39 0.60
CA VAL A 141 -10.19 33.19 1.63
C VAL A 141 -10.44 34.67 1.36
N ALA A 142 -11.44 35.22 2.04
CA ALA A 142 -11.92 36.59 1.86
C ALA A 142 -12.67 37.10 3.11
N THR A 143 -12.37 38.32 3.56
CA THR A 143 -13.16 39.01 4.58
C THR A 143 -14.48 39.50 3.97
N MET A 144 -15.56 38.75 4.22
CA MET A 144 -16.91 39.00 3.68
C MET A 144 -17.96 39.08 4.81
N THR A 145 -19.10 39.72 4.52
CA THR A 145 -20.31 39.68 5.37
C THR A 145 -21.21 38.50 4.98
N GLU A 146 -22.07 38.01 5.88
CA GLU A 146 -22.97 36.87 5.59
C GLU A 146 -23.86 37.11 4.35
N ALA A 147 -24.23 38.36 4.07
CA ALA A 147 -24.97 38.73 2.86
C ALA A 147 -24.14 38.58 1.57
N GLN A 148 -22.85 38.93 1.61
CA GLN A 148 -21.92 38.74 0.50
C GLN A 148 -21.54 37.27 0.32
N GLU A 149 -21.33 36.52 1.43
CA GLU A 149 -21.13 35.06 1.41
C GLU A 149 -22.30 34.38 0.68
N HIS A 150 -23.54 34.75 1.02
CA HIS A 150 -24.75 34.21 0.39
C HIS A 150 -24.94 34.65 -1.07
N ALA A 151 -24.62 35.91 -1.40
CA ALA A 151 -24.67 36.40 -2.79
C ALA A 151 -23.68 35.64 -3.69
N LEU A 152 -22.44 35.43 -3.24
CA LEU A 152 -21.41 34.66 -3.96
C LEU A 152 -21.82 33.19 -4.14
N ALA A 153 -22.43 32.57 -3.12
CA ALA A 153 -22.95 31.21 -3.23
C ALA A 153 -24.05 31.10 -4.31
N ASN A 154 -24.97 32.06 -4.36
CA ASN A 154 -26.04 32.09 -5.36
C ASN A 154 -25.51 32.40 -6.78
N GLU A 155 -24.53 33.29 -6.92
CA GLU A 155 -23.83 33.54 -8.18
C GLU A 155 -23.18 32.24 -8.69
N ILE A 156 -22.36 31.57 -7.86
CA ILE A 156 -21.68 30.32 -8.21
C ILE A 156 -22.67 29.20 -8.55
N ARG A 157 -23.83 29.14 -7.89
CA ARG A 157 -24.92 28.22 -8.24
C ARG A 157 -25.53 28.53 -9.61
N SER A 158 -25.69 29.80 -9.96
CA SER A 158 -26.26 30.23 -11.26
C SER A 158 -25.39 29.88 -12.48
N TRP A 159 -24.07 29.74 -12.28
CA TRP A 159 -23.14 29.34 -13.34
C TRP A 159 -23.12 27.83 -13.62
N ARG A 160 -23.68 26.98 -12.73
CA ARG A 160 -23.66 25.52 -12.90
C ARG A 160 -24.57 25.08 -14.03
N ARG A 161 -24.03 24.28 -14.95
CA ARG A 161 -24.71 23.71 -16.11
C ARG A 161 -25.12 22.25 -15.84
N PRO A 162 -26.05 21.68 -16.62
CA PRO A 162 -26.33 20.25 -16.58
C PRO A 162 -25.12 19.40 -16.96
N ASP A 163 -24.32 19.88 -17.92
CA ASP A 163 -23.20 19.14 -18.52
C ASP A 163 -21.88 19.23 -17.72
N ASP A 164 -21.83 20.00 -16.63
CA ASP A 164 -20.65 20.06 -15.77
C ASP A 164 -20.41 18.69 -15.13
N ALA A 165 -19.18 18.18 -15.24
CA ALA A 165 -18.81 16.86 -14.74
C ALA A 165 -18.84 16.73 -13.21
N PHE A 166 -18.85 17.85 -12.48
CA PHE A 166 -18.78 17.92 -11.02
C PHE A 166 -19.75 18.98 -10.48
N ILE A 167 -20.11 18.86 -9.20
CA ILE A 167 -20.85 19.88 -8.45
C ILE A 167 -19.91 20.42 -7.36
N TYR A 168 -19.96 21.73 -7.06
CA TYR A 168 -19.22 22.26 -5.91
C TYR A 168 -19.96 23.39 -5.18
N GLU A 169 -19.93 23.35 -3.86
CA GLU A 169 -20.37 24.44 -2.97
C GLU A 169 -19.15 25.24 -2.45
N ILE A 170 -19.39 26.32 -1.70
CA ILE A 170 -18.32 27.18 -1.16
C ILE A 170 -18.24 27.16 0.37
N VAL A 171 -17.02 27.32 0.89
CA VAL A 171 -16.71 27.57 2.30
C VAL A 171 -15.95 28.89 2.37
N VAL A 172 -16.46 29.89 3.10
CA VAL A 172 -15.84 31.23 3.17
C VAL A 172 -15.21 31.46 4.54
N VAL A 173 -13.92 31.81 4.53
CA VAL A 173 -13.09 32.09 5.71
C VAL A 173 -12.47 33.47 5.63
N GLY A 174 -12.40 34.18 6.77
CA GLY A 174 -12.00 35.60 6.79
C GLY A 174 -10.49 35.82 6.91
N SER A 175 -9.74 34.78 7.29
CA SER A 175 -8.35 34.89 7.73
C SER A 175 -7.46 33.71 7.36
N GLY A 176 -6.14 33.88 7.51
CA GLY A 176 -5.14 32.85 7.24
C GLY A 176 -5.25 31.63 8.15
N ASP A 177 -5.44 31.83 9.45
CA ASP A 177 -5.64 30.73 10.42
C ASP A 177 -6.84 29.87 10.03
N GLU A 178 -7.98 30.51 9.76
CA GLU A 178 -9.22 29.84 9.38
C GLU A 178 -9.08 29.07 8.05
N ALA A 179 -8.23 29.53 7.12
CA ALA A 179 -7.95 28.82 5.88
C ALA A 179 -7.11 27.56 6.09
N VAL A 180 -6.09 27.60 6.97
CA VAL A 180 -5.31 26.41 7.35
C VAL A 180 -6.18 25.43 8.15
N ILE A 181 -7.01 25.93 9.07
CA ILE A 181 -8.01 25.12 9.80
C ILE A 181 -8.98 24.46 8.82
N ALA A 182 -9.56 25.20 7.87
CA ALA A 182 -10.46 24.64 6.86
C ALA A 182 -9.80 23.52 6.04
N ALA A 183 -8.55 23.70 5.60
CA ALA A 183 -7.82 22.69 4.83
C ALA A 183 -7.49 21.42 5.65
N ARG A 184 -7.30 21.53 6.98
CA ARG A 184 -7.11 20.38 7.88
C ARG A 184 -8.42 19.71 8.28
N LEU A 185 -9.49 20.49 8.47
CA LEU A 185 -10.77 19.98 8.96
C LEU A 185 -11.70 19.47 7.85
N ASN A 186 -11.62 19.96 6.62
CA ASN A 186 -12.61 19.61 5.59
C ASN A 186 -11.99 18.85 4.40
N SER A 187 -12.28 17.55 4.32
CA SER A 187 -11.87 16.68 3.21
C SER A 187 -12.54 17.03 1.87
N ASN A 188 -13.75 17.62 1.90
CA ASN A 188 -14.46 18.02 0.69
C ASN A 188 -13.71 19.11 -0.08
N VAL A 189 -12.82 19.88 0.57
CA VAL A 189 -12.07 20.96 -0.08
C VAL A 189 -11.07 20.37 -1.09
N GLN A 190 -11.31 20.64 -2.38
CA GLN A 190 -10.47 20.19 -3.51
C GLN A 190 -9.87 21.36 -4.31
N ALA A 191 -10.34 22.59 -4.06
CA ALA A 191 -9.80 23.83 -4.60
C ALA A 191 -9.82 24.93 -3.53
N CYS A 192 -8.91 25.91 -3.62
CA CYS A 192 -8.90 27.10 -2.77
C CYS A 192 -8.65 28.36 -3.59
N ALA A 193 -9.52 29.37 -3.46
CA ALA A 193 -9.37 30.69 -4.04
C ALA A 193 -8.96 31.70 -2.95
N ILE A 194 -7.72 32.17 -3.00
CA ILE A 194 -7.21 33.25 -2.14
C ILE A 194 -7.53 34.59 -2.81
N THR A 195 -8.11 35.53 -2.08
CA THR A 195 -8.30 36.91 -2.55
C THR A 195 -7.26 37.84 -1.93
N ARG A 196 -7.03 39.01 -2.54
CA ARG A 196 -6.21 40.09 -1.93
C ARG A 196 -6.78 40.63 -0.60
N ARG A 197 -8.03 40.32 -0.23
CA ARG A 197 -8.76 40.96 0.88
C ARG A 197 -9.06 39.99 2.04
N PHE A 198 -8.03 39.52 2.74
CA PHE A 198 -8.18 38.71 3.96
C PHE A 198 -7.36 39.25 5.15
N SER A 199 -7.75 38.88 6.36
CA SER A 199 -7.03 39.23 7.60
C SER A 199 -5.92 38.21 7.88
N HIS A 200 -4.79 38.60 8.48
CA HIS A 200 -3.76 37.62 8.88
C HIS A 200 -4.31 36.68 9.97
N ARG A 201 -4.75 37.27 11.11
CA ARG A 201 -5.35 36.58 12.25
C ARG A 201 -6.88 36.52 12.17
N SER A 202 -7.47 35.47 12.74
CA SER A 202 -8.92 35.40 12.97
C SER A 202 -9.42 36.49 13.92
N ARG A 203 -10.66 36.94 13.71
CA ARG A 203 -11.43 37.80 14.65
C ARG A 203 -12.43 37.02 15.51
N ARG A 204 -12.39 35.69 15.42
CA ARG A 204 -13.31 34.77 16.09
C ARG A 204 -12.53 33.98 17.14
N ASP A 205 -13.19 33.58 18.22
CA ASP A 205 -12.64 32.62 19.16
C ASP A 205 -12.41 31.28 18.43
N LEU A 206 -11.18 30.76 18.51
CA LEU A 206 -10.75 29.50 17.92
C LEU A 206 -10.44 28.43 18.97
N SER A 207 -10.57 28.71 20.27
CA SER A 207 -10.18 27.81 21.37
C SER A 207 -10.84 26.42 21.29
N ALA A 208 -12.09 26.35 20.86
CA ALA A 208 -12.83 25.10 20.63
C ALA A 208 -12.23 24.20 19.51
N LEU A 209 -11.30 24.72 18.72
CA LEU A 209 -10.68 24.07 17.56
C LEU A 209 -9.20 23.72 17.81
N GLU A 210 -8.53 24.41 18.75
CA GLU A 210 -7.11 24.21 19.08
C GLU A 210 -6.77 22.76 19.48
N HIS A 211 -7.68 22.07 20.18
CA HIS A 211 -7.55 20.64 20.51
C HIS A 211 -7.48 19.73 19.27
N PHE A 212 -8.02 20.17 18.13
CA PHE A 212 -8.05 19.42 16.87
C PHE A 212 -7.08 19.94 15.81
N CYS A 213 -6.71 21.23 15.83
CA CYS A 213 -5.89 21.87 14.80
C CYS A 213 -5.09 23.08 15.31
N ASP A 214 -3.76 22.95 15.38
CA ASP A 214 -2.85 24.09 15.56
C ASP A 214 -2.71 24.93 14.28
N ALA A 215 -3.13 26.20 14.31
CA ALA A 215 -2.84 27.17 13.25
C ALA A 215 -2.12 28.39 13.85
N HIS A 216 -0.89 28.64 13.39
CA HIS A 216 -0.03 29.74 13.84
C HIS A 216 0.36 30.68 12.68
N VAL A 217 -0.21 30.48 11.49
CA VAL A 217 0.17 31.17 10.25
C VAL A 217 -0.12 32.68 10.30
N ALA A 218 -1.02 33.15 11.17
CA ALA A 218 -1.23 34.58 11.41
C ALA A 218 0.01 35.35 11.86
N GLU A 219 1.02 34.68 12.41
CA GLU A 219 2.28 35.30 12.85
C GLU A 219 3.24 35.42 11.67
N ASP A 220 3.37 34.37 10.84
CA ASP A 220 4.06 34.44 9.54
C ASP A 220 3.42 35.46 8.57
N LEU A 221 2.11 35.71 8.72
CA LEU A 221 1.34 36.67 7.92
C LEU A 221 1.30 38.09 8.53
N ALA A 222 1.90 38.33 9.71
CA ALA A 222 1.95 39.66 10.30
C ALA A 222 2.77 40.62 9.41
N ASP A 223 2.37 41.90 9.40
CA ASP A 223 3.05 43.04 8.75
C ASP A 223 3.39 42.98 7.24
N HIS A 224 3.25 41.82 6.60
CA HIS A 224 3.42 41.61 5.17
C HIS A 224 2.33 42.27 4.29
N SER A 225 2.69 42.57 3.05
CA SER A 225 1.76 43.02 2.00
C SER A 225 0.74 41.92 1.63
N PRO A 226 -0.41 42.26 1.01
CA PRO A 226 -1.41 41.27 0.62
C PRO A 226 -0.89 40.18 -0.32
N GLU A 227 0.04 40.51 -1.22
CA GLU A 227 0.66 39.56 -2.16
C GLU A 227 1.60 38.59 -1.45
N GLU A 228 2.45 39.08 -0.55
CA GLU A 228 3.31 38.24 0.30
C GLU A 228 2.47 37.37 1.23
N ARG A 229 1.38 37.91 1.80
CA ARG A 229 0.41 37.12 2.57
C ARG A 229 -0.22 36.00 1.75
N ALA A 230 -0.58 36.26 0.50
CA ALA A 230 -1.09 35.23 -0.40
C ALA A 230 -0.03 34.16 -0.73
N GLU A 231 1.24 34.55 -0.88
CA GLU A 231 2.38 33.64 -1.07
C GLU A 231 2.61 32.74 0.15
N ILE A 232 2.69 33.33 1.35
CA ILE A 232 2.91 32.64 2.63
C ILE A 232 1.74 31.69 2.93
N LEU A 233 0.50 32.14 2.75
CA LEU A 233 -0.67 31.25 2.90
C LEU A 233 -0.69 30.13 1.86
N ALA A 234 -0.27 30.39 0.61
CA ALA A 234 -0.17 29.34 -0.41
C ALA A 234 0.92 28.30 -0.09
N LYS A 235 2.02 28.70 0.56
CA LYS A 235 3.04 27.78 1.11
C LYS A 235 2.43 26.93 2.23
N ALA A 236 1.85 27.55 3.26
CA ALA A 236 1.24 26.84 4.39
C ALA A 236 0.09 25.88 3.97
N LEU A 237 -0.73 26.27 2.98
CA LEU A 237 -1.76 25.41 2.41
C LEU A 237 -1.16 24.23 1.63
N ARG A 238 -0.12 24.43 0.82
CA ARG A 238 0.60 23.33 0.14
C ARG A 238 1.32 22.40 1.12
N GLU A 239 1.82 22.92 2.22
CA GLU A 239 2.39 22.11 3.30
C GLU A 239 1.33 21.32 4.07
N THR A 240 0.07 21.78 4.08
CA THR A 240 -1.05 21.13 4.78
C THR A 240 -1.80 20.13 3.89
N ARG A 241 -2.16 20.50 2.65
CA ARG A 241 -2.90 19.71 1.66
C ARG A 241 -2.33 19.98 0.24
N PRO A 242 -1.16 19.43 -0.13
CA PRO A 242 -0.48 19.70 -1.41
C PRO A 242 -1.27 19.31 -2.67
N GLU A 243 -2.34 18.52 -2.54
CA GLU A 243 -3.23 18.11 -3.62
C GLU A 243 -4.32 19.15 -3.98
N ILE A 244 -4.58 20.15 -3.13
CA ILE A 244 -5.60 21.18 -3.40
C ILE A 244 -5.08 22.16 -4.46
N ASP A 245 -5.83 22.33 -5.55
CA ASP A 245 -5.53 23.34 -6.57
C ASP A 245 -5.77 24.75 -5.99
N LEU A 246 -4.70 25.55 -5.87
CA LEU A 246 -4.75 26.93 -5.38
C LEU A 246 -4.95 27.93 -6.53
N TYR A 247 -5.76 28.96 -6.31
CA TYR A 247 -6.03 30.05 -7.24
C TYR A 247 -5.91 31.40 -6.52
N LEU A 248 -5.48 32.44 -7.25
CA LEU A 248 -5.35 33.80 -6.71
C LEU A 248 -6.28 34.76 -7.46
N ILE A 249 -6.97 35.62 -6.72
CA ILE A 249 -7.86 36.67 -7.26
C ILE A 249 -7.35 38.03 -6.76
N THR A 250 -6.87 38.87 -7.69
CA THR A 250 -6.31 40.20 -7.41
C THR A 250 -6.94 41.30 -8.27
N GLU A 251 -6.85 42.54 -7.82
CA GLU A 251 -7.42 43.73 -8.47
C GLU A 251 -6.40 44.55 -9.25
N LEU A 252 -5.10 44.27 -9.07
CA LEU A 252 -3.97 45.06 -9.56
C LEU A 252 -2.92 44.15 -10.23
N GLU A 253 -2.29 44.66 -11.29
CA GLU A 253 -1.04 44.17 -11.91
C GLU A 253 -0.94 42.64 -12.00
N VAL A 254 -1.98 42.02 -12.56
CA VAL A 254 -2.15 40.55 -12.64
C VAL A 254 -0.97 39.89 -13.33
N GLU A 255 -0.37 40.57 -14.31
CA GLU A 255 0.77 40.13 -15.08
C GLU A 255 2.04 40.00 -14.21
N ASP A 256 2.36 41.00 -13.38
CA ASP A 256 3.49 40.93 -12.43
C ASP A 256 3.22 39.92 -11.31
N VAL A 257 2.01 39.96 -10.73
CA VAL A 257 1.60 39.03 -9.69
C VAL A 257 1.64 37.59 -10.20
N ALA A 258 1.27 37.33 -11.46
CA ALA A 258 1.42 36.02 -12.11
C ALA A 258 2.88 35.67 -12.42
N ALA A 259 3.71 36.62 -12.87
CA ALA A 259 5.13 36.38 -13.11
C ALA A 259 5.89 36.01 -11.83
N ARG A 260 5.57 36.67 -10.71
CA ARG A 260 6.19 36.43 -9.39
C ARG A 260 5.61 35.21 -8.67
N LEU A 261 4.28 35.15 -8.51
CA LEU A 261 3.59 34.16 -7.68
C LEU A 261 3.02 32.97 -8.46
N GLY A 262 3.06 32.96 -9.79
CA GLY A 262 2.42 31.94 -10.63
C GLY A 262 2.89 30.50 -10.43
N HIS A 263 3.99 30.26 -9.73
CA HIS A 263 4.43 28.92 -9.35
C HIS A 263 3.71 28.37 -8.09
N HIS A 264 3.13 29.25 -7.27
CA HIS A 264 2.31 28.90 -6.10
C HIS A 264 0.82 28.67 -6.43
N PHE A 265 0.33 29.16 -7.55
CA PHE A 265 -1.08 29.07 -7.96
C PHE A 265 -1.23 28.31 -9.29
N ARG A 266 -2.35 27.62 -9.49
CA ARG A 266 -2.70 27.00 -10.78
C ARG A 266 -3.04 28.07 -11.83
N ARG A 267 -3.74 29.13 -11.41
CA ARG A 267 -4.08 30.31 -12.22
C ARG A 267 -4.28 31.52 -11.32
N VAL A 268 -3.90 32.69 -11.81
CA VAL A 268 -4.22 34.01 -11.24
C VAL A 268 -5.34 34.63 -12.08
N PHE A 269 -6.27 35.35 -11.46
CA PHE A 269 -7.39 36.02 -12.12
C PHE A 269 -7.46 37.49 -11.71
N HIS A 270 -7.88 38.35 -12.64
CA HIS A 270 -8.37 39.68 -12.28
C HIS A 270 -9.75 39.59 -11.60
N ALA A 271 -9.95 40.37 -10.55
CA ALA A 271 -11.20 40.40 -9.78
C ALA A 271 -12.41 40.93 -10.57
N GLY A 272 -12.18 41.69 -11.65
CA GLY A 272 -13.21 42.18 -12.57
C GLY A 272 -13.51 41.25 -13.77
N GLU A 273 -12.67 40.25 -14.03
CA GLU A 273 -12.82 39.38 -15.21
C GLU A 273 -13.71 38.15 -14.96
N GLY A 274 -14.38 37.67 -16.01
CA GLY A 274 -15.60 36.87 -15.92
C GLY A 274 -15.58 35.65 -15.00
N THR A 275 -16.58 35.54 -14.13
CA THR A 275 -16.76 34.40 -13.20
C THR A 275 -16.83 33.05 -13.92
N LEU A 276 -17.30 33.02 -15.18
CA LEU A 276 -17.35 31.81 -16.01
C LEU A 276 -15.95 31.17 -16.19
N ASP A 277 -14.91 31.95 -16.48
CA ASP A 277 -13.55 31.42 -16.68
C ASP A 277 -12.96 30.85 -15.37
N ARG A 278 -13.33 31.46 -14.24
CA ARG A 278 -12.99 30.96 -12.90
C ARG A 278 -13.67 29.61 -12.65
N HIS A 279 -14.98 29.53 -12.89
CA HIS A 279 -15.79 28.31 -12.78
C HIS A 279 -15.26 27.17 -13.68
N LEU A 280 -14.96 27.45 -14.95
CA LEU A 280 -14.39 26.45 -15.87
C LEU A 280 -13.00 25.98 -15.43
N SER A 281 -12.13 26.89 -15.00
CA SER A 281 -10.78 26.54 -14.51
C SER A 281 -10.83 25.68 -13.24
N LEU A 282 -11.78 25.93 -12.33
CA LEU A 282 -12.02 25.14 -11.12
C LEU A 282 -12.41 23.69 -11.47
N LEU A 283 -13.37 23.53 -12.39
CA LEU A 283 -13.79 22.22 -12.88
C LEU A 283 -12.65 21.49 -13.60
N GLU A 284 -11.87 22.17 -14.43
CA GLU A 284 -10.70 21.60 -15.10
C GLU A 284 -9.60 21.16 -14.12
N GLY A 285 -9.43 21.90 -13.01
CA GLY A 285 -8.54 21.55 -11.92
C GLY A 285 -8.80 20.17 -11.35
N VAL A 286 -10.03 19.99 -10.86
CA VAL A 286 -10.50 18.70 -10.33
C VAL A 286 -10.56 17.63 -11.42
N ALA A 287 -10.98 17.97 -12.65
CA ALA A 287 -10.99 17.04 -13.79
C ALA A 287 -9.61 16.43 -14.06
N ALA A 288 -8.54 17.25 -14.04
CA ALA A 288 -7.18 16.79 -14.28
C ALA A 288 -6.71 15.76 -13.23
N ARG A 289 -7.17 15.88 -11.98
CA ARG A 289 -6.88 14.92 -10.90
C ARG A 289 -7.84 13.71 -10.89
N TYR A 290 -9.06 13.89 -11.40
CA TYR A 290 -10.07 12.83 -11.60
C TYR A 290 -9.80 11.93 -12.83
N ARG A 291 -8.92 12.32 -13.75
CA ARG A 291 -8.52 11.46 -14.89
C ARG A 291 -7.95 10.13 -14.41
N THR A 292 -8.39 9.05 -15.05
CA THR A 292 -7.78 7.70 -14.99
C THR A 292 -7.44 7.28 -16.43
N PRO A 293 -6.29 7.71 -16.98
CA PRO A 293 -6.00 7.61 -18.40
C PRO A 293 -6.02 6.17 -18.92
N PHE A 294 -5.42 5.24 -18.19
CA PHE A 294 -5.33 3.84 -18.61
C PHE A 294 -6.65 3.11 -18.43
N PHE A 295 -7.33 3.28 -17.29
CA PHE A 295 -8.65 2.65 -17.09
C PHE A 295 -9.69 3.16 -18.10
N SER A 296 -9.65 4.47 -18.44
CA SER A 296 -10.57 5.03 -19.44
C SER A 296 -10.31 4.42 -20.83
N ALA A 297 -9.05 4.32 -21.24
CA ALA A 297 -8.66 3.68 -22.50
C ALA A 297 -9.05 2.19 -22.53
N LEU A 298 -8.83 1.46 -21.43
CA LEU A 298 -9.18 0.04 -21.31
C LEU A 298 -10.70 -0.19 -21.40
N ARG A 299 -11.50 0.68 -20.76
CA ARG A 299 -12.97 0.64 -20.85
C ARG A 299 -13.47 1.03 -22.23
N GLU A 300 -12.88 2.03 -22.88
CA GLU A 300 -13.25 2.38 -24.24
C GLU A 300 -12.92 1.22 -25.21
N TYR A 301 -11.75 0.58 -25.03
CA TYR A 301 -11.34 -0.60 -25.78
C TYR A 301 -12.30 -1.79 -25.58
N SER A 302 -12.72 -2.09 -24.34
CA SER A 302 -13.61 -3.23 -24.06
C SER A 302 -14.99 -3.09 -24.70
N HIS A 303 -15.44 -1.87 -24.97
CA HIS A 303 -16.68 -1.58 -25.69
C HIS A 303 -16.52 -1.54 -27.23
N ARG A 304 -15.30 -1.61 -27.79
CA ARG A 304 -15.09 -1.61 -29.25
C ARG A 304 -15.29 -3.01 -29.87
N PRO A 305 -16.10 -3.14 -30.94
CA PRO A 305 -16.33 -4.44 -31.60
C PRO A 305 -15.11 -4.87 -32.43
N THR A 306 -14.26 -5.74 -31.87
CA THR A 306 -13.03 -6.21 -32.52
C THR A 306 -13.12 -7.66 -33.01
N GLY A 307 -12.57 -7.91 -34.19
CA GLY A 307 -12.34 -9.26 -34.72
C GLY A 307 -11.02 -9.82 -34.17
N VAL A 308 -11.10 -10.84 -33.32
CA VAL A 308 -9.91 -11.38 -32.64
C VAL A 308 -9.30 -12.55 -33.44
N PHE A 309 -8.11 -12.31 -33.98
CA PHE A 309 -7.20 -13.34 -34.53
C PHE A 309 -5.86 -13.39 -33.76
N HIS A 310 -5.85 -12.85 -32.53
CA HIS A 310 -4.68 -12.76 -31.67
C HIS A 310 -4.45 -14.05 -30.86
N ALA A 311 -3.26 -14.20 -30.25
CA ALA A 311 -2.87 -15.34 -29.41
C ALA A 311 -3.62 -15.45 -28.06
N LEU A 312 -4.66 -14.64 -27.83
CA LEU A 312 -5.52 -14.66 -26.63
C LEU A 312 -6.84 -15.39 -26.94
N PRO A 313 -6.93 -16.73 -26.76
CA PRO A 313 -8.09 -17.51 -27.17
C PRO A 313 -9.38 -17.12 -26.43
N ILE A 314 -9.27 -16.46 -25.28
CA ILE A 314 -10.40 -15.92 -24.50
C ILE A 314 -11.29 -14.97 -25.33
N SER A 315 -10.70 -14.27 -26.31
CA SER A 315 -11.40 -13.57 -27.41
C SER A 315 -12.51 -12.61 -26.97
N GLN A 316 -12.27 -11.79 -25.94
CA GLN A 316 -13.29 -10.98 -25.25
C GLN A 316 -14.41 -11.84 -24.63
N GLY A 317 -14.04 -12.81 -23.79
CA GLY A 317 -14.96 -13.76 -23.13
C GLY A 317 -15.63 -14.80 -24.04
N LYS A 318 -15.52 -14.70 -25.37
CA LYS A 318 -16.25 -15.54 -26.34
C LYS A 318 -15.97 -17.05 -26.18
N SER A 319 -14.78 -17.46 -25.73
CA SER A 319 -14.50 -18.90 -25.48
C SER A 319 -15.20 -19.43 -24.22
N ILE A 320 -15.57 -18.55 -23.30
CA ILE A 320 -16.21 -18.88 -22.02
C ILE A 320 -17.73 -18.86 -22.19
N VAL A 321 -18.27 -17.78 -22.79
CA VAL A 321 -19.71 -17.62 -23.07
C VAL A 321 -20.26 -18.73 -23.97
N ASN A 322 -19.48 -19.20 -24.95
CA ASN A 322 -19.88 -20.30 -25.83
C ASN A 322 -19.56 -21.70 -25.26
N SER A 323 -19.05 -21.82 -24.03
CA SER A 323 -18.72 -23.10 -23.42
C SER A 323 -19.92 -23.70 -22.68
N HIS A 324 -20.20 -24.98 -22.94
CA HIS A 324 -21.20 -25.76 -22.20
C HIS A 324 -20.77 -26.12 -20.77
N TRP A 325 -19.52 -25.83 -20.38
CA TRP A 325 -18.92 -26.33 -19.12
C TRP A 325 -18.34 -25.26 -18.19
N ILE A 326 -18.05 -24.05 -18.68
CA ILE A 326 -17.39 -22.99 -17.88
C ILE A 326 -18.09 -21.61 -17.97
N ALA A 327 -19.37 -21.58 -18.35
CA ALA A 327 -20.15 -20.33 -18.40
C ALA A 327 -20.38 -19.72 -17.00
N ASP A 328 -20.26 -20.52 -15.93
CA ASP A 328 -20.22 -20.10 -14.53
C ASP A 328 -19.09 -19.09 -14.24
N MET A 329 -17.97 -19.17 -14.95
CA MET A 329 -16.87 -18.20 -14.83
C MET A 329 -17.31 -16.77 -15.22
N VAL A 330 -18.21 -16.60 -16.20
CA VAL A 330 -18.82 -15.29 -16.53
C VAL A 330 -19.89 -14.90 -15.52
N GLN A 331 -20.64 -15.87 -14.97
CA GLN A 331 -21.63 -15.61 -13.93
C GLN A 331 -20.98 -15.14 -12.61
N PHE A 332 -19.77 -15.60 -12.31
CA PHE A 332 -19.03 -15.26 -11.10
C PHE A 332 -18.22 -13.94 -11.24
N TYR A 333 -17.45 -13.76 -12.32
CA TYR A 333 -16.59 -12.57 -12.50
C TYR A 333 -17.25 -11.40 -13.23
N GLY A 334 -18.42 -11.61 -13.86
CA GLY A 334 -19.02 -10.64 -14.78
C GLY A 334 -18.35 -10.64 -16.16
N LEU A 335 -19.06 -10.12 -17.17
CA LEU A 335 -18.58 -10.16 -18.56
C LEU A 335 -17.52 -9.08 -18.85
N ASP A 336 -17.63 -7.89 -18.27
CA ASP A 336 -16.74 -6.75 -18.56
C ASP A 336 -15.26 -7.03 -18.27
N LEU A 337 -14.97 -7.83 -17.24
CA LEU A 337 -13.60 -8.26 -16.91
C LEU A 337 -12.94 -9.01 -18.08
N PHE A 338 -13.74 -9.78 -18.83
CA PHE A 338 -13.29 -10.54 -20.01
C PHE A 338 -13.37 -9.73 -21.30
N LEU A 339 -14.27 -8.75 -21.42
CA LEU A 339 -14.27 -7.79 -22.54
C LEU A 339 -13.01 -6.90 -22.51
N ALA A 340 -12.52 -6.59 -21.31
CA ALA A 340 -11.28 -5.86 -21.07
C ALA A 340 -10.00 -6.71 -21.18
N GLU A 341 -10.11 -8.04 -21.32
CA GLU A 341 -8.94 -8.92 -21.42
C GLU A 341 -8.29 -8.81 -22.82
N THR A 342 -7.08 -8.27 -22.88
CA THR A 342 -6.39 -7.86 -24.11
C THR A 342 -4.89 -7.66 -23.87
N SER A 343 -4.15 -7.22 -24.90
CA SER A 343 -2.70 -7.01 -24.87
C SER A 343 -2.29 -5.85 -25.79
N ALA A 344 -1.12 -5.25 -25.56
CA ALA A 344 -0.59 -4.14 -26.37
C ALA A 344 -0.51 -4.47 -27.87
N THR A 345 -0.21 -5.73 -28.21
CA THR A 345 -0.17 -6.28 -29.57
C THR A 345 -1.51 -6.26 -30.31
N CYS A 346 -2.65 -6.07 -29.62
CA CYS A 346 -3.95 -5.86 -30.27
C CYS A 346 -4.12 -4.44 -30.83
N GLY A 347 -3.25 -3.50 -30.44
CA GLY A 347 -3.30 -2.10 -30.86
C GLY A 347 -4.31 -1.25 -30.09
N GLY A 348 -4.07 0.06 -30.03
CA GLY A 348 -4.95 1.02 -29.35
C GLY A 348 -4.85 1.03 -27.81
N LEU A 349 -3.94 0.25 -27.22
CA LEU A 349 -3.58 0.27 -25.79
C LEU A 349 -2.06 0.23 -25.64
N ASP A 350 -1.58 0.70 -24.49
CA ASP A 350 -0.16 1.01 -24.23
C ASP A 350 0.65 -0.21 -23.77
N SER A 351 1.97 -0.18 -24.01
CA SER A 351 2.89 -1.19 -23.46
C SER A 351 3.26 -0.85 -22.02
N LEU A 352 3.33 -1.83 -21.13
CA LEU A 352 3.84 -1.59 -19.77
C LEU A 352 5.37 -1.47 -19.75
N LEU A 353 6.06 -2.22 -20.63
CA LEU A 353 7.52 -2.23 -20.70
C LEU A 353 8.06 -0.95 -21.33
N GLU A 354 7.36 -0.43 -22.35
CA GLU A 354 7.68 0.82 -23.04
C GLU A 354 6.43 1.74 -23.09
N PRO A 355 6.06 2.38 -21.97
CA PRO A 355 4.83 3.16 -21.88
C PRO A 355 4.98 4.50 -22.62
N THR A 356 4.13 4.71 -23.62
CA THR A 356 4.19 5.88 -24.52
C THR A 356 2.94 6.76 -24.49
N GLY A 357 1.81 6.24 -23.99
CA GLY A 357 0.50 6.89 -23.98
C GLY A 357 -0.26 6.66 -22.66
N PRO A 358 -1.44 6.02 -22.64
CA PRO A 358 -2.26 5.91 -21.43
C PRO A 358 -1.61 5.33 -20.16
N LEU A 359 -0.63 4.42 -20.26
CA LEU A 359 0.12 3.95 -19.07
C LEU A 359 1.15 5.00 -18.63
N ARG A 360 1.79 5.69 -19.58
CA ARG A 360 2.71 6.80 -19.29
C ARG A 360 1.99 7.95 -18.58
N ASP A 361 0.83 8.35 -19.08
CA ASP A 361 -0.03 9.36 -18.46
C ASP A 361 -0.45 8.94 -17.03
N ALA A 362 -0.87 7.69 -16.83
CA ALA A 362 -1.26 7.17 -15.51
C ALA A 362 -0.07 7.12 -14.52
N GLN A 363 1.11 6.72 -14.99
CA GLN A 363 2.36 6.72 -14.21
C GLN A 363 2.83 8.15 -13.85
N GLN A 364 2.71 9.11 -14.77
CA GLN A 364 3.00 10.53 -14.50
C GLN A 364 2.03 11.15 -13.49
N LEU A 365 0.72 10.87 -13.61
CA LEU A 365 -0.26 11.26 -12.59
C LEU A 365 0.08 10.62 -11.24
N ALA A 366 0.49 9.35 -11.20
CA ALA A 366 0.89 8.70 -9.95
C ALA A 366 2.19 9.29 -9.36
N ALA A 367 3.16 9.70 -10.18
CA ALA A 367 4.31 10.47 -9.71
C ALA A 367 3.87 11.77 -9.01
N LYS A 368 2.95 12.54 -9.63
CA LYS A 368 2.39 13.75 -9.02
C LYS A 368 1.64 13.46 -7.71
N THR A 369 0.71 12.51 -7.71
CA THR A 369 -0.12 12.17 -6.53
C THR A 369 0.75 11.77 -5.33
N PHE A 370 1.77 10.93 -5.54
CA PHE A 370 2.63 10.44 -4.45
C PHE A 370 3.82 11.38 -4.13
N GLY A 371 4.12 12.36 -4.98
CA GLY A 371 5.22 13.32 -4.81
C GLY A 371 6.59 12.82 -5.29
N ALA A 372 6.60 11.80 -6.14
CA ALA A 372 7.80 11.27 -6.78
C ALA A 372 8.17 12.06 -8.05
N ARG A 373 9.40 11.86 -8.56
CA ARG A 373 9.80 12.35 -9.90
C ARG A 373 9.28 11.43 -11.00
N GLN A 374 9.34 10.13 -10.75
CA GLN A 374 8.82 9.07 -11.62
C GLN A 374 8.15 7.99 -10.77
N THR A 375 7.14 7.33 -11.32
CA THR A 375 6.47 6.19 -10.68
C THR A 375 6.31 5.06 -11.70
N TYR A 376 6.71 3.85 -11.33
CA TYR A 376 6.54 2.64 -12.16
C TYR A 376 5.47 1.74 -11.55
N PHE A 377 4.53 1.26 -12.36
CA PHE A 377 3.53 0.29 -11.93
C PHE A 377 4.10 -1.13 -11.98
N VAL A 378 3.83 -1.95 -10.96
CA VAL A 378 4.34 -3.33 -10.84
C VAL A 378 3.16 -4.29 -10.65
N THR A 379 3.05 -5.30 -11.51
CA THR A 379 1.94 -6.28 -11.50
C THR A 379 2.26 -7.59 -10.79
N ASN A 380 3.43 -7.71 -10.15
CA ASN A 380 3.85 -8.90 -9.39
C ASN A 380 4.27 -8.58 -7.94
N GLY A 381 3.66 -7.54 -7.37
CA GLY A 381 3.83 -7.13 -5.98
C GLY A 381 5.18 -6.50 -5.65
N THR A 382 5.25 -5.95 -4.44
CA THR A 382 6.42 -5.24 -3.91
C THR A 382 7.63 -6.16 -3.75
N SER A 383 7.38 -7.47 -3.55
CA SER A 383 8.36 -8.56 -3.64
C SER A 383 9.11 -8.65 -4.98
N THR A 384 8.60 -7.94 -6.00
CA THR A 384 9.20 -7.77 -7.33
C THR A 384 9.74 -6.35 -7.49
N ALA A 385 9.01 -5.33 -6.99
CA ALA A 385 9.46 -3.93 -6.94
C ALA A 385 10.85 -3.77 -6.28
N ASN A 386 11.09 -4.41 -5.13
CA ASN A 386 12.36 -4.32 -4.41
C ASN A 386 13.52 -4.88 -5.26
N LYS A 387 13.30 -6.02 -5.94
CA LYS A 387 14.29 -6.65 -6.82
C LYS A 387 14.65 -5.80 -8.03
N VAL A 388 13.67 -5.08 -8.61
CA VAL A 388 13.92 -4.11 -9.69
C VAL A 388 14.85 -3.00 -9.18
N VAL A 389 14.53 -2.40 -8.04
CA VAL A 389 15.35 -1.32 -7.45
C VAL A 389 16.76 -1.81 -7.10
N GLU A 390 16.88 -2.98 -6.45
CA GLU A 390 18.17 -3.55 -6.05
C GLU A 390 19.04 -3.92 -7.26
N GLN A 391 18.48 -4.61 -8.26
CA GLN A 391 19.21 -4.98 -9.49
C GLN A 391 19.56 -3.77 -10.37
N ALA A 392 18.80 -2.68 -10.32
CA ALA A 392 19.10 -1.45 -11.05
C ALA A 392 20.27 -0.64 -10.45
N LEU A 393 20.54 -0.82 -9.15
CA LEU A 393 21.41 0.05 -8.35
C LEU A 393 22.68 -0.61 -7.81
N VAL A 394 22.73 -1.95 -7.73
CA VAL A 394 23.77 -2.69 -6.99
C VAL A 394 24.49 -3.66 -7.94
N ALA A 395 25.81 -3.52 -8.04
CA ALA A 395 26.66 -4.44 -8.81
C ALA A 395 27.25 -5.56 -7.93
N PRO A 396 27.76 -6.66 -8.51
CA PRO A 396 28.45 -7.70 -7.76
C PRO A 396 29.65 -7.15 -6.97
N GLY A 397 29.68 -7.37 -5.65
CA GLY A 397 30.76 -6.90 -4.77
C GLY A 397 30.53 -5.52 -4.12
N ASP A 398 29.50 -4.78 -4.53
CA ASP A 398 29.01 -3.60 -3.80
C ASP A 398 28.46 -4.01 -2.42
N ILE A 399 28.56 -3.10 -1.45
CA ILE A 399 28.10 -3.28 -0.08
C ILE A 399 26.73 -2.64 0.09
N VAL A 400 25.81 -3.38 0.71
CA VAL A 400 24.46 -2.92 1.05
C VAL A 400 24.23 -3.07 2.55
N LEU A 401 23.82 -1.98 3.18
CA LEU A 401 23.33 -1.98 4.57
C LEU A 401 21.83 -2.26 4.55
N ILE A 402 21.37 -3.21 5.35
CA ILE A 402 19.96 -3.61 5.35
C ILE A 402 19.40 -3.95 6.73
N ASP A 403 18.21 -3.42 7.01
CA ASP A 403 17.35 -3.80 8.13
C ASP A 403 17.17 -5.32 8.24
N ARG A 404 17.56 -5.90 9.38
CA ARG A 404 17.46 -7.34 9.61
C ARG A 404 16.01 -7.86 9.71
N ASN A 405 15.05 -6.98 9.98
CA ASN A 405 13.60 -7.24 10.05
C ASN A 405 12.90 -7.00 8.70
N CYS A 406 13.65 -6.91 7.59
CA CYS A 406 13.10 -6.67 6.26
C CYS A 406 12.41 -7.90 5.64
N HIS A 407 11.65 -7.66 4.56
CA HIS A 407 10.91 -8.71 3.86
C HIS A 407 11.84 -9.62 3.02
N GLN A 408 11.53 -10.93 2.99
CA GLN A 408 12.34 -11.99 2.36
C GLN A 408 12.78 -11.68 0.91
N SER A 409 12.02 -10.85 0.16
CA SER A 409 12.37 -10.45 -1.21
C SER A 409 13.68 -9.70 -1.35
N HIS A 410 14.10 -8.92 -0.36
CA HIS A 410 15.35 -8.16 -0.40
C HIS A 410 16.57 -9.09 -0.42
N HIS A 411 16.61 -10.08 0.48
CA HIS A 411 17.70 -11.05 0.49
C HIS A 411 17.80 -11.80 -0.84
N TYR A 412 16.68 -12.08 -1.51
CA TYR A 412 16.68 -12.64 -2.87
C TYR A 412 17.18 -11.65 -3.93
N GLY A 413 16.77 -10.38 -3.89
CA GLY A 413 17.23 -9.36 -4.85
C GLY A 413 18.71 -9.03 -4.69
N LEU A 414 19.19 -8.85 -3.45
CA LEU A 414 20.60 -8.67 -3.13
C LEU A 414 21.46 -9.90 -3.50
N MET A 415 20.95 -11.12 -3.31
CA MET A 415 21.59 -12.35 -3.81
C MET A 415 21.66 -12.38 -5.35
N MET A 416 20.58 -11.98 -6.03
CA MET A 416 20.54 -11.89 -7.49
C MET A 416 21.39 -10.75 -8.05
N ALA A 417 21.60 -9.66 -7.32
CA ALA A 417 22.55 -8.58 -7.66
C ALA A 417 24.01 -8.99 -7.40
N GLY A 418 24.26 -9.73 -6.30
CA GLY A 418 25.61 -10.13 -5.86
C GLY A 418 26.21 -9.21 -4.81
N ALA A 419 25.36 -8.57 -4.00
CA ALA A 419 25.77 -7.67 -2.93
C ALA A 419 26.54 -8.41 -1.83
N GLN A 420 27.51 -7.72 -1.22
CA GLN A 420 28.02 -8.04 0.10
C GLN A 420 27.08 -7.39 1.13
N VAL A 421 26.51 -8.18 2.03
CA VAL A 421 25.38 -7.72 2.86
C VAL A 421 25.82 -7.43 4.29
N THR A 422 25.66 -6.18 4.73
CA THR A 422 25.77 -5.76 6.14
C THR A 422 24.38 -5.69 6.73
N TYR A 423 24.05 -6.59 7.66
CA TYR A 423 22.81 -6.47 8.43
C TYR A 423 22.90 -5.38 9.49
N LEU A 424 21.76 -4.75 9.77
CA LEU A 424 21.59 -3.71 10.78
C LEU A 424 20.62 -4.19 11.85
N ASP A 425 21.00 -4.01 13.12
CA ASP A 425 20.28 -4.56 14.26
C ASP A 425 19.19 -3.60 14.77
N ALA A 426 17.97 -4.13 14.93
CA ALA A 426 16.83 -3.41 15.47
C ALA A 426 16.74 -3.59 17.00
N TYR A 427 16.27 -2.58 17.73
CA TYR A 427 16.19 -2.69 19.20
C TYR A 427 15.20 -3.80 19.63
N PRO A 428 15.52 -4.65 20.63
CA PRO A 428 14.68 -5.79 20.98
C PRO A 428 13.55 -5.44 21.96
N LEU A 429 12.34 -5.96 21.71
CA LEU A 429 11.20 -5.92 22.64
C LEU A 429 10.95 -7.31 23.24
N ASN A 430 11.90 -7.76 24.08
CA ASN A 430 11.94 -9.12 24.65
C ASN A 430 10.67 -9.52 25.43
N GLN A 431 9.95 -8.57 26.05
CA GLN A 431 8.69 -8.86 26.75
C GLN A 431 7.58 -9.38 25.82
N PHE A 432 7.60 -8.95 24.55
CA PHE A 432 6.58 -9.27 23.54
C PHE A 432 7.11 -10.20 22.43
N SER A 433 8.41 -10.53 22.48
CA SER A 433 9.14 -11.26 21.43
C SER A 433 9.03 -10.59 20.05
N MET A 434 9.19 -9.26 20.00
CA MET A 434 9.15 -8.44 18.76
C MET A 434 10.44 -7.61 18.57
N TYR A 435 10.75 -7.22 17.34
CA TYR A 435 11.83 -6.28 17.05
C TYR A 435 11.28 -4.86 16.80
N GLY A 436 12.07 -3.86 17.19
CA GLY A 436 11.79 -2.44 16.99
C GLY A 436 12.19 -1.93 15.60
N GLY A 437 12.62 -0.67 15.56
CA GLY A 437 13.36 -0.10 14.42
C GLY A 437 14.88 -0.20 14.61
N VAL A 438 15.64 0.01 13.54
CA VAL A 438 17.10 0.11 13.52
C VAL A 438 17.54 1.51 13.99
N PRO A 439 18.22 1.66 15.15
CA PRO A 439 18.63 2.97 15.67
C PRO A 439 19.57 3.72 14.72
N LEU A 440 19.46 5.04 14.62
CA LEU A 440 20.32 5.85 13.76
C LEU A 440 21.80 5.79 14.20
N ARG A 441 22.05 5.65 15.51
CA ARG A 441 23.41 5.37 16.03
C ARG A 441 24.01 4.09 15.44
N GLU A 442 23.20 3.06 15.19
CA GLU A 442 23.67 1.79 14.62
C GLU A 442 23.95 1.90 13.11
N ILE A 443 23.11 2.63 12.36
CA ILE A 443 23.38 2.90 10.94
C ILE A 443 24.69 3.70 10.79
N LYS A 444 24.90 4.72 11.64
CA LYS A 444 26.17 5.45 11.71
C LYS A 444 27.34 4.54 12.12
N SER A 445 27.16 3.63 13.08
CA SER A 445 28.21 2.70 13.54
C SER A 445 28.82 1.90 12.38
N ARG A 446 27.96 1.31 11.53
CA ARG A 446 28.41 0.48 10.41
C ARG A 446 29.03 1.32 9.29
N LEU A 447 28.49 2.50 9.00
CA LEU A 447 29.09 3.43 8.01
C LEU A 447 30.49 3.90 8.45
N LEU A 448 30.68 4.22 9.73
CA LEU A 448 31.98 4.64 10.28
C LEU A 448 32.97 3.46 10.34
N ALA A 449 32.54 2.26 10.71
CA ALA A 449 33.38 1.05 10.66
C ALA A 449 33.83 0.71 9.23
N LEU A 450 32.93 0.81 8.24
CA LEU A 450 33.26 0.62 6.82
C LEU A 450 34.16 1.75 6.28
N ARG A 451 34.10 2.96 6.84
CA ARG A 451 35.05 4.06 6.59
C ARG A 451 36.45 3.71 7.12
N ALA A 452 36.56 3.27 8.38
CA ALA A 452 37.82 2.87 9.00
C ALA A 452 38.47 1.67 8.28
N ALA A 453 37.67 0.75 7.73
CA ALA A 453 38.15 -0.38 6.94
C ALA A 453 38.44 -0.04 5.45
N GLY A 454 38.29 1.22 5.02
CA GLY A 454 38.50 1.64 3.62
C GLY A 454 37.45 1.13 2.62
N LYS A 455 36.37 0.52 3.10
CA LYS A 455 35.28 -0.08 2.29
C LYS A 455 34.16 0.89 1.93
N LEU A 456 34.10 2.08 2.54
CA LEU A 456 32.96 3.01 2.41
C LEU A 456 32.55 3.30 0.95
N GLU A 457 33.49 3.45 0.01
CA GLU A 457 33.15 3.72 -1.41
C GLU A 457 32.40 2.59 -2.12
N ARG A 458 32.47 1.35 -1.61
CA ARG A 458 31.65 0.22 -2.07
C ARG A 458 30.24 0.24 -1.49
N VAL A 459 29.95 1.05 -0.46
CA VAL A 459 28.59 1.19 0.08
C VAL A 459 27.74 1.99 -0.91
N LYS A 460 26.72 1.33 -1.48
CA LYS A 460 25.81 1.94 -2.48
C LYS A 460 24.41 2.19 -1.94
N LEU A 461 23.86 1.25 -1.18
CA LEU A 461 22.45 1.25 -0.79
C LEU A 461 22.29 1.05 0.72
N LEU A 462 21.41 1.84 1.33
CA LEU A 462 20.80 1.58 2.63
C LEU A 462 19.34 1.18 2.40
N CYS A 463 18.93 0.03 2.95
CA CYS A 463 17.59 -0.52 2.79
C CYS A 463 16.88 -0.68 4.14
N LEU A 464 15.74 -0.01 4.35
CA LEU A 464 15.01 0.02 5.62
C LEU A 464 13.50 -0.17 5.41
N THR A 465 12.83 -0.86 6.34
CA THR A 465 11.38 -1.10 6.29
C THR A 465 10.62 0.01 7.04
N ASN A 466 9.79 0.82 6.36
CA ASN A 466 9.10 1.95 6.99
C ASN A 466 7.61 2.04 6.59
N CYS A 467 6.64 1.85 7.48
CA CYS A 467 6.77 1.40 8.87
C CYS A 467 7.18 -0.08 8.98
N THR A 468 7.69 -0.48 10.15
CA THR A 468 7.79 -1.90 10.52
C THR A 468 6.40 -2.54 10.56
N PHE A 469 6.33 -3.88 10.56
CA PHE A 469 5.05 -4.61 10.53
C PHE A 469 4.07 -4.13 11.63
N ASP A 470 4.61 -3.91 12.83
CA ASP A 470 3.88 -3.52 14.05
C ASP A 470 3.69 -2.00 14.17
N GLY A 471 4.08 -1.23 13.16
CA GLY A 471 3.77 0.19 13.05
C GLY A 471 4.84 1.16 13.55
N ILE A 472 6.09 0.73 13.73
CA ILE A 472 7.17 1.65 14.13
C ILE A 472 7.64 2.41 12.89
N VAL A 473 7.65 3.74 12.96
CA VAL A 473 7.91 4.68 11.86
C VAL A 473 9.20 5.44 12.15
N TYR A 474 10.11 5.49 11.17
CA TYR A 474 11.43 6.14 11.29
C TYR A 474 11.33 7.65 11.09
N ASP A 475 12.23 8.43 11.71
CA ASP A 475 12.57 9.77 11.21
C ASP A 475 13.34 9.67 9.86
N VAL A 476 12.57 9.47 8.80
CA VAL A 476 13.06 9.29 7.42
C VAL A 476 13.90 10.48 6.95
N GLU A 477 13.60 11.70 7.40
CA GLU A 477 14.39 12.88 7.04
C GLU A 477 15.76 12.86 7.73
N ARG A 478 15.78 12.74 9.06
CA ARG A 478 17.02 12.75 9.85
C ARG A 478 17.92 11.55 9.52
N VAL A 479 17.36 10.36 9.29
CA VAL A 479 18.13 9.17 8.88
C VAL A 479 18.86 9.45 7.55
N MET A 480 18.19 10.07 6.58
CA MET A 480 18.82 10.41 5.30
C MET A 480 19.85 11.55 5.42
N GLU A 481 19.56 12.59 6.21
CA GLU A 481 20.53 13.67 6.47
C GLU A 481 21.81 13.14 7.12
N GLU A 482 21.70 12.45 8.26
CA GLU A 482 22.88 12.02 9.02
C GLU A 482 23.71 10.96 8.28
N CYS A 483 23.07 10.12 7.45
CA CYS A 483 23.81 9.16 6.61
C CYS A 483 24.50 9.84 5.41
N LEU A 484 23.88 10.84 4.78
CA LEU A 484 24.50 11.62 3.70
C LEU A 484 25.68 12.47 4.19
N ALA A 485 25.73 12.82 5.48
CA ALA A 485 26.89 13.46 6.09
C ALA A 485 28.13 12.53 6.14
N ILE A 486 27.93 11.21 6.23
CA ILE A 486 29.01 10.21 6.23
C ILE A 486 29.33 9.73 4.82
N LYS A 487 28.31 9.45 3.98
CA LYS A 487 28.45 9.00 2.59
C LYS A 487 27.57 9.84 1.65
N PRO A 488 28.10 10.94 1.06
CA PRO A 488 27.30 11.93 0.34
C PRO A 488 26.55 11.46 -0.92
N ASP A 489 26.86 10.29 -1.47
CA ASP A 489 26.23 9.70 -2.65
C ASP A 489 25.41 8.43 -2.36
N LEU A 490 25.20 8.11 -1.07
CA LEU A 490 24.42 6.96 -0.61
C LEU A 490 23.00 6.97 -1.19
N VAL A 491 22.55 5.81 -1.69
CA VAL A 491 21.18 5.59 -2.14
C VAL A 491 20.36 4.99 -1.02
N PHE A 492 19.09 5.39 -0.94
CA PHE A 492 18.14 4.90 0.06
C PHE A 492 16.99 4.14 -0.62
N LEU A 493 16.72 2.92 -0.18
CA LEU A 493 15.50 2.18 -0.47
C LEU A 493 14.67 2.07 0.81
N TRP A 494 13.52 2.72 0.81
CA TRP A 494 12.52 2.58 1.86
C TRP A 494 11.42 1.61 1.37
N ASP A 495 11.32 0.42 1.99
CA ASP A 495 10.16 -0.44 1.75
C ASP A 495 8.96 0.13 2.53
N GLU A 496 8.13 0.88 1.80
CA GLU A 496 6.88 1.48 2.24
C GLU A 496 5.67 0.54 1.95
N ALA A 497 5.89 -0.78 1.85
CA ALA A 497 4.85 -1.79 1.64
C ALA A 497 3.66 -1.66 2.59
N TRP A 498 3.91 -1.18 3.79
CA TRP A 498 2.94 -1.03 4.87
C TRP A 498 2.51 0.43 5.10
N PHE A 499 2.97 1.38 4.29
CA PHE A 499 2.86 2.81 4.58
C PHE A 499 2.39 3.68 3.41
N ALA A 500 1.94 3.10 2.30
CA ALA A 500 1.53 3.81 1.09
C ALA A 500 0.48 4.93 1.32
N PHE A 501 -0.37 4.78 2.33
CA PHE A 501 -1.40 5.77 2.69
C PHE A 501 -0.84 7.02 3.40
N ALA A 502 0.37 6.95 3.98
CA ALA A 502 0.94 7.98 4.85
C ALA A 502 1.07 9.36 4.16
N ARG A 503 1.30 9.36 2.85
CA ARG A 503 1.41 10.57 2.02
C ARG A 503 0.17 11.47 2.07
N PHE A 504 -1.01 10.94 2.38
CA PHE A 504 -2.29 11.66 2.27
C PHE A 504 -2.78 12.30 3.58
N HIS A 505 -2.08 12.09 4.70
CA HIS A 505 -2.37 12.77 5.97
C HIS A 505 -1.19 13.65 6.40
N HIS A 506 -1.49 14.86 6.87
CA HIS A 506 -0.48 15.90 7.11
C HIS A 506 0.63 15.49 8.10
N VAL A 507 0.26 14.90 9.25
CA VAL A 507 1.24 14.33 10.22
C VAL A 507 2.09 13.21 9.59
N TYR A 508 1.45 12.16 9.05
CA TYR A 508 2.14 10.99 8.50
C TYR A 508 3.10 11.31 7.35
N ARG A 509 2.71 12.25 6.47
CA ARG A 509 3.47 12.63 5.28
C ARG A 509 4.91 13.05 5.58
N ARG A 510 5.18 13.68 6.74
CA ARG A 510 6.54 14.09 7.15
C ARG A 510 7.50 12.90 7.23
N ARG A 511 7.00 11.71 7.59
CA ARG A 511 7.76 10.47 7.77
C ARG A 511 7.75 9.57 6.52
N THR A 512 7.55 10.14 5.32
CA THR A 512 7.57 9.41 4.04
C THR A 512 8.79 9.74 3.18
N ALA A 513 9.33 8.75 2.50
CA ALA A 513 10.57 8.85 1.73
C ALA A 513 10.52 9.93 0.64
N MET A 514 9.44 9.98 -0.14
CA MET A 514 9.28 10.98 -1.21
C MET A 514 9.13 12.42 -0.68
N HIS A 515 8.54 12.60 0.51
CA HIS A 515 8.44 13.92 1.13
C HIS A 515 9.81 14.39 1.64
N ALA A 516 10.49 13.56 2.44
CA ALA A 516 11.80 13.88 2.99
C ALA A 516 12.86 14.10 1.90
N ALA A 517 12.88 13.27 0.84
CA ALA A 517 13.78 13.44 -0.29
C ALA A 517 13.63 14.82 -0.97
N ARG A 518 12.38 15.30 -1.07
CA ARG A 518 12.08 16.64 -1.58
C ARG A 518 12.54 17.74 -0.61
N VAL A 519 12.21 17.63 0.68
CA VAL A 519 12.59 18.63 1.70
C VAL A 519 14.11 18.76 1.81
N ILE A 520 14.86 17.66 1.90
CA ILE A 520 16.33 17.70 1.93
C ILE A 520 16.87 18.33 0.63
N ARG A 521 16.29 18.01 -0.55
CA ARG A 521 16.74 18.63 -1.80
C ARG A 521 16.48 20.14 -1.86
N GLU A 522 15.38 20.62 -1.29
CA GLU A 522 15.09 22.05 -1.20
C GLU A 522 16.04 22.72 -0.19
N ARG A 523 16.20 22.14 1.01
CA ARG A 523 17.09 22.60 2.08
C ARG A 523 18.56 22.71 1.64
N LEU A 524 19.13 21.67 1.01
CA LEU A 524 20.53 21.67 0.51
C LEU A 524 20.82 22.76 -0.54
N ARG A 525 19.79 23.35 -1.17
CA ARG A 525 19.94 24.44 -2.15
C ARG A 525 19.84 25.83 -1.52
N SER A 526 19.39 25.95 -0.28
CA SER A 526 19.16 27.23 0.40
C SER A 526 20.48 27.93 0.77
N PRO A 527 20.58 29.26 0.62
CA PRO A 527 21.74 30.03 1.11
C PRO A 527 21.95 29.91 2.63
N GLU A 528 20.86 29.83 3.38
CA GLU A 528 20.83 29.77 4.85
C GLU A 528 21.44 28.45 5.34
N TYR A 529 21.04 27.34 4.72
CA TYR A 529 21.63 26.02 5.01
C TYR A 529 23.12 25.97 4.67
N ARG A 530 23.54 26.62 3.57
CA ARG A 530 24.96 26.72 3.19
C ARG A 530 25.78 27.53 4.18
N GLN A 531 25.18 28.52 4.86
CA GLN A 531 25.84 29.20 5.97
C GLN A 531 25.90 28.29 7.21
N ALA A 532 24.76 27.75 7.65
CA ALA A 532 24.71 26.86 8.82
C ALA A 532 25.66 25.65 8.70
N TYR A 533 25.81 25.08 7.49
CA TYR A 533 26.77 24.02 7.23
C TYR A 533 28.23 24.47 7.37
N ARG A 534 28.60 25.70 6.97
CA ARG A 534 29.97 26.23 7.17
C ARG A 534 30.32 26.33 8.64
N ASP A 535 29.38 26.81 9.45
CA ASP A 535 29.58 27.01 10.89
C ASP A 535 29.64 25.65 11.62
N TYR A 536 28.74 24.72 11.27
CA TYR A 536 28.77 23.34 11.71
C TYR A 536 30.07 22.60 11.33
N ALA A 537 30.54 22.75 10.09
CA ALA A 537 31.75 22.07 9.61
C ALA A 537 33.02 22.52 10.34
N GLN A 538 33.05 23.74 10.89
CA GLN A 538 34.11 24.18 11.80
C GLN A 538 33.98 23.54 13.19
N GLN A 539 32.76 23.39 13.72
CA GLN A 539 32.50 22.78 15.03
C GLN A 539 32.85 21.28 15.08
N ILE A 540 32.62 20.53 13.99
CA ILE A 540 32.95 19.09 13.92
C ILE A 540 34.33 18.78 13.31
N ALA A 541 35.16 19.81 13.08
CA ALA A 541 36.47 19.62 12.45
C ALA A 541 37.41 18.79 13.33
N GLY A 542 37.72 17.56 12.90
CA GLY A 542 38.57 16.62 13.65
C GLY A 542 37.85 15.86 14.77
N ALA A 543 36.51 15.88 14.83
CA ALA A 543 35.73 15.08 15.76
C ALA A 543 35.98 13.56 15.56
N ASP A 544 36.04 12.81 16.66
CA ASP A 544 36.20 11.35 16.64
C ASP A 544 34.88 10.62 16.33
N ASP A 545 34.97 9.31 16.02
CA ASP A 545 33.81 8.51 15.63
C ASP A 545 32.73 8.46 16.73
N GLU A 546 33.09 8.47 18.02
CA GLU A 546 32.12 8.46 19.12
C GLU A 546 31.39 9.82 19.27
N THR A 547 32.09 10.93 19.04
CA THR A 547 31.47 12.26 18.91
C THR A 547 30.51 12.32 17.73
N LEU A 548 30.89 11.76 16.57
CA LEU A 548 30.04 11.68 15.38
C LEU A 548 28.82 10.74 15.58
N LEU A 549 28.94 9.70 16.40
CA LEU A 549 27.82 8.83 16.75
C LEU A 549 26.76 9.55 17.59
N ASN A 550 27.17 10.38 18.56
CA ASN A 550 26.26 11.06 19.48
C ASN A 550 25.75 12.43 18.97
N THR A 551 26.40 13.04 17.98
CA THR A 551 26.00 14.34 17.41
C THR A 551 25.05 14.17 16.22
N ARG A 552 24.05 15.04 16.05
CA ARG A 552 23.24 15.11 14.80
C ARG A 552 24.12 15.63 13.67
N LEU A 553 24.31 14.85 12.62
CA LEU A 553 25.17 15.21 11.49
C LEU A 553 24.45 16.00 10.40
N LEU A 554 25.14 16.96 9.76
CA LEU A 554 24.61 17.73 8.63
C LEU A 554 25.33 17.36 7.31
N PRO A 555 24.61 17.03 6.23
CA PRO A 555 25.20 16.72 4.93
C PRO A 555 25.78 17.94 4.19
N ASP A 556 26.94 17.74 3.54
CA ASP A 556 27.62 18.76 2.72
C ASP A 556 26.76 19.18 1.50
N PRO A 557 26.31 20.44 1.38
CA PRO A 557 25.46 20.91 0.28
C PRO A 557 26.17 21.07 -1.07
N ALA A 558 27.49 20.93 -1.13
CA ALA A 558 28.25 20.83 -2.38
C ALA A 558 28.41 19.38 -2.86
N ARG A 559 28.46 18.40 -1.95
CA ARG A 559 28.70 16.98 -2.27
C ARG A 559 27.44 16.09 -2.26
N ALA A 560 26.44 16.39 -1.42
CA ALA A 560 25.33 15.49 -1.15
C ALA A 560 24.36 15.33 -2.34
N ARG A 561 24.14 14.06 -2.73
CA ARG A 561 23.17 13.62 -3.73
C ARG A 561 22.05 12.88 -3.02
N VAL A 562 20.86 13.48 -3.00
CA VAL A 562 19.63 12.84 -2.52
C VAL A 562 19.17 11.83 -3.58
N ARG A 563 19.32 10.54 -3.27
CA ARG A 563 19.02 9.43 -4.18
C ARG A 563 18.10 8.44 -3.46
N VAL A 564 16.80 8.56 -3.68
CA VAL A 564 15.78 7.91 -2.83
C VAL A 564 14.76 7.15 -3.66
N TYR A 565 14.48 5.93 -3.25
CA TYR A 565 13.50 5.01 -3.82
C TYR A 565 12.54 4.58 -2.73
N ALA A 566 11.25 4.47 -3.06
CA ALA A 566 10.26 3.89 -2.18
C ALA A 566 9.44 2.83 -2.93
N THR A 567 9.23 1.68 -2.32
CA THR A 567 8.43 0.59 -2.91
C THR A 567 7.17 0.38 -2.09
N GLN A 568 6.01 0.39 -2.75
CA GLN A 568 4.71 0.41 -2.07
C GLN A 568 3.83 -0.75 -2.50
N SER A 569 3.20 -1.40 -1.51
CA SER A 569 2.20 -2.45 -1.73
C SER A 569 0.83 -1.82 -1.79
N THR A 570 0.46 -1.23 -2.93
CA THR A 570 -0.84 -0.56 -3.11
C THR A 570 -1.97 -1.46 -2.63
N HIS A 571 -1.98 -2.74 -3.01
CA HIS A 571 -2.98 -3.74 -2.60
C HIS A 571 -3.00 -4.16 -1.11
N LYS A 572 -2.09 -3.67 -0.25
CA LYS A 572 -2.11 -3.93 1.20
C LYS A 572 -2.70 -2.78 2.01
N THR A 573 -2.66 -1.56 1.47
CA THR A 573 -2.79 -0.31 2.23
C THR A 573 -3.58 0.79 1.51
N LEU A 574 -3.85 0.61 0.23
CA LEU A 574 -4.68 1.44 -0.64
C LEU A 574 -5.56 0.53 -1.53
N THR A 575 -6.36 1.12 -2.41
CA THR A 575 -7.22 0.37 -3.32
C THR A 575 -6.43 -0.12 -4.54
N SER A 576 -6.29 -1.44 -4.68
CA SER A 576 -5.71 -2.12 -5.85
C SER A 576 -6.05 -3.61 -5.80
N LEU A 577 -6.12 -4.28 -6.97
CA LEU A 577 -6.10 -5.73 -7.02
C LEU A 577 -4.76 -6.27 -6.47
N ARG A 578 -4.80 -7.49 -5.91
CA ARG A 578 -3.61 -8.20 -5.38
C ARG A 578 -2.49 -8.23 -6.42
N GLN A 579 -1.24 -8.20 -5.96
CA GLN A 579 -0.02 -8.00 -6.77
C GLN A 579 0.16 -6.58 -7.35
N GLY A 580 -0.84 -5.69 -7.32
CA GLY A 580 -0.62 -4.29 -7.69
C GLY A 580 0.29 -3.56 -6.70
N SER A 581 1.36 -2.96 -7.22
CA SER A 581 2.42 -2.27 -6.46
C SER A 581 2.96 -1.09 -7.28
N MET A 582 3.64 -0.15 -6.62
CA MET A 582 4.32 0.98 -7.26
C MET A 582 5.77 1.08 -6.77
N ILE A 583 6.67 1.48 -7.66
CA ILE A 583 8.00 2.01 -7.31
C ILE A 583 7.95 3.53 -7.51
N HIS A 584 8.37 4.29 -6.51
CA HIS A 584 8.48 5.74 -6.56
C HIS A 584 9.96 6.15 -6.53
N VAL A 585 10.34 7.03 -7.45
CA VAL A 585 11.74 7.45 -7.65
C VAL A 585 11.89 8.94 -7.35
N PHE A 586 12.82 9.29 -6.46
CA PHE A 586 13.35 10.63 -6.25
C PHE A 586 14.89 10.56 -6.23
N ASP A 587 15.48 10.26 -7.38
CA ASP A 587 16.93 10.27 -7.57
C ASP A 587 17.37 11.52 -8.35
N GLN A 588 18.41 12.20 -7.87
CA GLN A 588 19.04 13.36 -8.52
C GLN A 588 19.84 12.99 -9.77
N ASP A 589 20.25 11.73 -9.89
CA ASP A 589 21.19 11.22 -10.91
C ASP A 589 20.48 10.25 -11.89
N PHE A 590 19.16 10.04 -11.75
CA PHE A 590 18.41 8.99 -12.46
C PHE A 590 18.64 9.01 -13.97
N ASP A 591 18.28 10.13 -14.61
CA ASP A 591 18.32 10.33 -16.06
C ASP A 591 19.77 10.31 -16.63
N GLN A 592 20.79 10.33 -15.76
CA GLN A 592 22.21 10.39 -16.13
C GLN A 592 23.00 9.11 -15.80
N LYS A 593 22.50 8.26 -14.90
CA LYS A 593 23.25 7.10 -14.38
C LYS A 593 22.44 5.82 -14.16
N VAL A 594 21.10 5.90 -14.11
CA VAL A 594 20.26 4.80 -13.61
C VAL A 594 19.10 4.44 -14.53
N GLN A 595 18.62 5.37 -15.37
CA GLN A 595 17.43 5.14 -16.20
C GLN A 595 17.53 3.89 -17.08
N GLU A 596 18.69 3.63 -17.69
CA GLU A 596 18.92 2.45 -18.54
C GLU A 596 18.97 1.16 -17.71
N THR A 597 19.77 1.10 -16.63
CA THR A 597 19.87 -0.10 -15.78
C THR A 597 18.55 -0.41 -15.07
N PHE A 598 17.77 0.63 -14.73
CA PHE A 598 16.45 0.50 -14.14
C PHE A 598 15.41 0.01 -15.15
N HIS A 599 15.46 0.46 -16.40
CA HIS A 599 14.59 -0.05 -17.46
C HIS A 599 14.85 -1.53 -17.73
N GLU A 600 16.12 -1.93 -17.86
CA GLU A 600 16.51 -3.34 -18.02
C GLU A 600 16.11 -4.20 -16.81
N ALA A 601 16.36 -3.74 -15.58
CA ALA A 601 15.92 -4.44 -14.37
C ALA A 601 14.39 -4.54 -14.29
N TYR A 602 13.65 -3.49 -14.68
CA TYR A 602 12.20 -3.48 -14.72
C TYR A 602 11.66 -4.49 -15.74
N MET A 603 12.25 -4.56 -16.94
CA MET A 603 11.90 -5.57 -17.95
C MET A 603 12.23 -6.99 -17.48
N ALA A 604 13.40 -7.22 -16.88
CA ALA A 604 13.83 -8.54 -16.40
C ALA A 604 12.89 -9.16 -15.34
N HIS A 605 12.15 -8.33 -14.60
CA HIS A 605 11.21 -8.77 -13.56
C HIS A 605 9.72 -8.62 -13.96
N THR A 606 9.40 -8.05 -15.12
CA THR A 606 8.02 -7.75 -15.55
C THR A 606 7.58 -8.64 -16.71
N SER A 607 6.36 -9.18 -16.63
CA SER A 607 5.79 -10.00 -17.71
C SER A 607 5.61 -9.19 -19.00
N THR A 608 6.03 -9.75 -20.14
CA THR A 608 5.70 -9.24 -21.49
C THR A 608 4.20 -9.29 -21.80
N SER A 609 3.43 -10.05 -21.02
CA SER A 609 1.97 -10.03 -20.97
C SER A 609 1.52 -9.67 -19.55
N PRO A 610 1.51 -8.38 -19.17
CA PRO A 610 1.11 -7.93 -17.85
C PRO A 610 -0.42 -7.91 -17.72
N ASN A 611 -0.94 -8.16 -16.53
CA ASN A 611 -2.39 -8.12 -16.31
C ASN A 611 -2.91 -6.68 -16.30
N TYR A 612 -3.75 -6.34 -17.28
CA TYR A 612 -4.28 -4.98 -17.45
C TYR A 612 -5.31 -4.59 -16.39
N GLN A 613 -6.05 -5.53 -15.79
CA GLN A 613 -6.99 -5.24 -14.72
C GLN A 613 -6.26 -4.78 -13.44
N ILE A 614 -5.08 -5.34 -13.12
CA ILE A 614 -4.20 -4.83 -12.06
C ILE A 614 -3.74 -3.40 -12.37
N LEU A 615 -3.25 -3.14 -13.59
CA LEU A 615 -2.81 -1.79 -14.00
C LEU A 615 -3.94 -0.75 -13.94
N ALA A 616 -5.16 -1.11 -14.36
CA ALA A 616 -6.34 -0.27 -14.23
C ALA A 616 -6.71 -0.02 -12.76
N SER A 617 -6.57 -1.03 -11.89
CA SER A 617 -6.82 -0.86 -10.45
C SER A 617 -5.79 0.08 -9.78
N LEU A 618 -4.55 0.14 -10.27
CA LEU A 618 -3.53 1.09 -9.82
C LEU A 618 -3.86 2.54 -10.23
N ASP A 619 -4.34 2.74 -11.47
CA ASP A 619 -4.77 4.04 -11.99
C ASP A 619 -6.03 4.57 -11.26
N ILE A 620 -7.03 3.71 -11.03
CA ILE A 620 -8.22 4.04 -10.21
C ILE A 620 -7.85 4.28 -8.74
N GLY A 621 -6.99 3.43 -8.16
CA GLY A 621 -6.52 3.56 -6.79
C GLY A 621 -5.77 4.88 -6.55
N ARG A 622 -4.96 5.30 -7.53
CA ARG A 622 -4.33 6.63 -7.55
C ARG A 622 -5.36 7.76 -7.53
N ARG A 623 -6.43 7.68 -8.34
CA ARG A 623 -7.51 8.69 -8.30
C ARG A 623 -8.16 8.79 -6.93
N GLN A 624 -8.48 7.65 -6.32
CA GLN A 624 -9.05 7.64 -4.97
C GLN A 624 -8.09 8.25 -3.95
N ALA A 625 -6.79 7.91 -4.00
CA ALA A 625 -5.80 8.47 -3.09
C ALA A 625 -5.61 10.00 -3.25
N ASP A 626 -5.68 10.51 -4.48
CA ASP A 626 -5.55 11.95 -4.81
C ASP A 626 -6.73 12.81 -4.30
N LEU A 627 -7.96 12.28 -4.38
CA LEU A 627 -9.18 13.00 -4.04
C LEU A 627 -9.69 12.70 -2.62
N GLU A 628 -9.71 11.42 -2.23
CA GLU A 628 -10.33 10.92 -1.00
C GLU A 628 -9.28 10.52 0.07
N GLY A 629 -7.99 10.44 -0.28
CA GLY A 629 -6.96 9.83 0.57
C GLY A 629 -6.87 10.42 1.98
N MET A 630 -7.01 11.74 2.12
CA MET A 630 -7.05 12.42 3.42
C MET A 630 -8.26 11.98 4.27
N GLU A 631 -9.43 11.81 3.66
CA GLU A 631 -10.64 11.34 4.34
C GLU A 631 -10.53 9.89 4.79
N LEU A 632 -10.03 9.04 3.90
CA LEU A 632 -9.89 7.61 4.15
C LEU A 632 -8.87 7.32 5.25
N VAL A 633 -7.74 8.04 5.27
CA VAL A 633 -6.72 7.91 6.34
C VAL A 633 -7.23 8.50 7.65
N GLN A 634 -7.94 9.63 7.64
CA GLN A 634 -8.51 10.20 8.86
C GLN A 634 -9.57 9.26 9.48
N LYS A 635 -10.48 8.70 8.66
CA LYS A 635 -11.45 7.66 9.08
C LYS A 635 -10.76 6.39 9.59
N GLN A 636 -9.63 5.96 8.98
CA GLN A 636 -8.81 4.83 9.47
C GLN A 636 -8.24 5.07 10.88
N VAL A 637 -7.73 6.27 11.16
CA VAL A 637 -7.18 6.65 12.47
C VAL A 637 -8.26 6.79 13.54
N GLU A 638 -9.43 7.34 13.19
CA GLU A 638 -10.60 7.37 14.09
C GLU A 638 -11.01 5.98 14.54
N ASN A 639 -11.22 5.07 13.59
CA ASN A 639 -11.58 3.68 13.87
C ASN A 639 -10.51 2.99 14.73
N ALA A 640 -9.22 3.31 14.52
CA ALA A 640 -8.14 2.75 15.31
C ALA A 640 -8.18 3.20 16.78
N MET A 641 -8.38 4.50 17.01
CA MET A 641 -8.46 5.05 18.37
C MET A 641 -9.74 4.64 19.08
N GLN A 642 -10.87 4.54 18.37
CA GLN A 642 -12.12 3.99 18.91
C GLN A 642 -11.94 2.55 19.37
N LEU A 643 -11.26 1.69 18.59
CA LEU A 643 -10.95 0.32 18.97
C LEU A 643 -10.02 0.25 20.19
N ARG A 644 -8.92 1.01 20.20
CA ARG A 644 -7.99 1.07 21.36
C ARG A 644 -8.69 1.52 22.64
N ASP A 645 -9.52 2.55 22.56
CA ASP A 645 -10.25 3.07 23.71
C ASP A 645 -11.37 2.15 24.17
N ALA A 646 -12.06 1.47 23.26
CA ALA A 646 -13.07 0.47 23.60
C ALA A 646 -12.46 -0.77 24.28
N ILE A 647 -11.23 -1.14 23.94
CA ILE A 647 -10.49 -2.21 24.63
C ILE A 647 -10.04 -1.74 26.00
N ASP A 648 -9.18 -0.71 26.07
CA ASP A 648 -8.45 -0.36 27.29
C ASP A 648 -9.35 0.21 28.41
N LYS A 649 -10.54 0.73 28.06
CA LYS A 649 -11.51 1.30 29.02
C LYS A 649 -12.61 0.32 29.44
N HIS A 650 -12.72 -0.87 28.83
CA HIS A 650 -13.79 -1.82 29.14
C HIS A 650 -13.41 -2.71 30.34
N PRO A 651 -14.15 -2.67 31.48
CA PRO A 651 -13.70 -3.28 32.75
C PRO A 651 -13.44 -4.80 32.73
N LEU A 652 -14.03 -5.51 31.76
CA LEU A 652 -13.80 -6.94 31.55
C LEU A 652 -12.61 -7.23 30.61
N LEU A 653 -12.33 -6.35 29.64
CA LEU A 653 -11.22 -6.54 28.70
C LEU A 653 -9.89 -6.22 29.39
N SER A 654 -9.82 -5.11 30.13
CA SER A 654 -8.62 -4.65 30.83
C SER A 654 -8.10 -5.60 31.92
N LYS A 655 -8.85 -6.66 32.27
CA LYS A 655 -8.35 -7.78 33.09
C LYS A 655 -7.36 -8.67 32.34
N TYR A 656 -7.63 -8.89 31.05
CA TYR A 656 -7.08 -9.96 30.24
C TYR A 656 -6.20 -9.46 29.08
N MET A 657 -6.47 -8.25 28.59
CA MET A 657 -5.85 -7.70 27.39
C MET A 657 -5.81 -6.17 27.39
N HIS A 658 -4.75 -5.59 26.82
CA HIS A 658 -4.61 -4.14 26.62
C HIS A 658 -3.83 -3.81 25.34
N CYS A 659 -4.10 -2.66 24.74
CA CYS A 659 -3.37 -2.20 23.55
C CYS A 659 -2.00 -1.67 23.98
N LEU A 660 -0.92 -2.16 23.37
CA LEU A 660 0.43 -1.67 23.68
C LEU A 660 0.56 -0.18 23.35
N SER A 661 1.13 0.55 24.31
CA SER A 661 1.42 1.98 24.24
C SER A 661 2.71 2.27 23.46
N THR A 662 2.91 3.55 23.11
CA THR A 662 4.16 4.01 22.49
C THR A 662 5.35 3.82 23.44
N ALA A 663 5.14 3.94 24.75
CA ALA A 663 6.17 3.68 25.76
C ALA A 663 6.60 2.20 25.86
N GLU A 664 5.67 1.26 25.71
CA GLU A 664 5.97 -0.19 25.72
C GLU A 664 6.66 -0.65 24.43
N MET A 665 6.38 0.01 23.30
CA MET A 665 6.94 -0.36 21.98
C MET A 665 8.18 0.45 21.59
N ILE A 666 8.46 1.59 22.23
CA ILE A 666 9.56 2.50 21.88
C ILE A 666 10.27 3.00 23.15
N PRO A 667 11.50 2.51 23.43
CA PRO A 667 12.32 2.95 24.56
C PRO A 667 12.51 4.47 24.64
N GLN A 668 12.54 5.00 25.86
CA GLN A 668 12.56 6.44 26.14
C GLN A 668 13.70 7.21 25.45
N GLN A 669 14.87 6.57 25.27
CA GLN A 669 16.02 7.15 24.57
C GLN A 669 15.74 7.53 23.09
N PHE A 670 14.71 6.97 22.48
CA PHE A 670 14.27 7.28 21.11
C PHE A 670 13.04 8.21 21.08
N ARG A 671 12.52 8.62 22.25
CA ARG A 671 11.37 9.51 22.44
C ARG A 671 11.74 10.80 23.20
N PRO A 672 12.62 11.67 22.66
CA PRO A 672 12.95 12.97 23.26
C PRO A 672 11.73 13.84 23.61
N SER A 673 10.57 13.66 22.96
CA SER A 673 9.31 14.33 23.32
C SER A 673 8.78 13.99 24.72
N GLY A 674 9.17 12.83 25.27
CA GLY A 674 8.64 12.30 26.54
C GLY A 674 7.18 11.84 26.50
N LEU A 675 6.56 11.77 25.31
CA LEU A 675 5.14 11.47 25.17
C LEU A 675 4.88 9.96 25.08
N ASP A 676 4.25 9.37 26.09
CA ASP A 676 4.02 7.91 26.20
C ASP A 676 2.86 7.39 25.34
N GLN A 677 1.85 8.23 25.05
CA GLN A 677 0.72 7.91 24.17
C GLN A 677 0.29 9.16 23.36
N PRO A 678 1.11 9.63 22.39
CA PRO A 678 1.00 10.97 21.80
C PRO A 678 -0.38 11.35 21.23
N LEU A 679 -1.11 10.39 20.62
CA LEU A 679 -2.44 10.66 20.07
C LEU A 679 -3.55 10.68 21.14
N ARG A 680 -3.43 9.93 22.24
CA ARG A 680 -4.38 10.03 23.36
C ARG A 680 -4.27 11.37 24.09
N SER A 681 -3.12 12.04 24.02
CA SER A 681 -2.94 13.42 24.47
C SER A 681 -3.24 14.47 23.37
N GLY A 682 -3.87 14.08 22.26
CA GLY A 682 -4.38 14.98 21.22
C GLY A 682 -3.46 15.12 20.00
N LEU A 683 -4.02 15.61 18.88
CA LEU A 683 -3.33 15.69 17.59
C LEU A 683 -2.07 16.57 17.62
N ARG A 684 -2.05 17.64 18.43
CA ARG A 684 -0.86 18.46 18.69
C ARG A 684 0.31 17.64 19.23
N ASN A 685 0.06 16.82 20.25
CA ASN A 685 1.07 15.99 20.88
C ASN A 685 1.53 14.85 19.95
N MET A 686 0.63 14.28 19.15
CA MET A 686 1.00 13.41 18.04
C MET A 686 1.94 14.12 17.05
N ALA A 687 1.61 15.35 16.62
CA ALA A 687 2.45 16.11 15.69
C ALA A 687 3.84 16.41 16.26
N THR A 688 3.93 16.80 17.54
CA THR A 688 5.21 17.03 18.25
C THR A 688 6.08 15.77 18.27
N ALA A 689 5.53 14.62 18.67
CA ALA A 689 6.25 13.34 18.64
C ALA A 689 6.70 12.98 17.22
N TRP A 690 5.82 13.13 16.23
CA TRP A 690 6.10 12.87 14.80
C TRP A 690 7.04 13.90 14.15
N GLU A 691 7.45 14.94 14.88
CA GLU A 691 8.50 15.88 14.50
C GLU A 691 9.82 15.62 15.22
N GLN A 692 9.78 15.29 16.51
CA GLN A 692 10.98 15.27 17.38
C GLN A 692 11.57 13.87 17.63
N ASP A 693 10.73 12.82 17.65
CA ASP A 693 11.16 11.49 18.09
C ASP A 693 11.85 10.71 16.97
N GLU A 694 12.86 9.89 17.31
CA GLU A 694 13.57 9.05 16.32
C GLU A 694 12.65 7.96 15.76
N PHE A 695 11.77 7.43 16.62
CA PHE A 695 10.70 6.50 16.26
C PHE A 695 9.36 6.94 16.82
N VAL A 696 8.31 6.76 16.02
CA VAL A 696 6.91 6.93 16.44
C VAL A 696 6.05 5.72 16.07
N LEU A 697 4.95 5.51 16.79
CA LEU A 697 4.03 4.39 16.56
C LEU A 697 2.83 4.86 15.71
N ASP A 698 2.53 4.12 14.64
CA ASP A 698 1.31 4.23 13.82
C ASP A 698 0.08 3.78 14.63
N PRO A 699 -0.86 4.69 14.96
CA PRO A 699 -2.09 4.36 15.67
C PRO A 699 -2.89 3.20 15.07
N SER A 700 -2.86 3.03 13.73
CA SER A 700 -3.62 2.00 13.01
C SER A 700 -3.07 0.58 13.18
N ARG A 701 -1.87 0.41 13.76
CA ARG A 701 -1.26 -0.89 14.11
C ARG A 701 -1.50 -1.21 15.57
N ILE A 702 -2.55 -1.98 15.83
CA ILE A 702 -3.10 -2.20 17.17
C ILE A 702 -2.58 -3.56 17.67
N THR A 703 -1.38 -3.54 18.22
CA THR A 703 -0.79 -4.69 18.92
C THR A 703 -1.51 -4.86 20.25
N LEU A 704 -2.41 -5.83 20.34
CA LEU A 704 -3.11 -6.21 21.55
C LEU A 704 -2.24 -7.21 22.33
N TYR A 705 -1.88 -6.87 23.56
CA TYR A 705 -1.27 -7.81 24.50
C TYR A 705 -2.35 -8.71 25.10
N ILE A 706 -2.11 -10.02 25.13
CA ILE A 706 -3.07 -11.04 25.59
C ILE A 706 -2.48 -12.00 26.63
N GLY A 707 -1.24 -11.79 27.10
CA GLY A 707 -0.55 -12.69 28.04
C GLY A 707 -1.38 -13.11 29.28
N PRO A 708 -2.16 -12.22 29.91
CA PRO A 708 -3.02 -12.56 31.05
C PRO A 708 -4.20 -13.50 30.73
N THR A 709 -4.53 -13.76 29.46
CA THR A 709 -5.53 -14.80 29.09
C THR A 709 -5.02 -16.22 29.36
N GLY A 710 -3.71 -16.42 29.46
CA GLY A 710 -3.08 -17.75 29.47
C GLY A 710 -3.06 -18.46 28.11
N ILE A 711 -3.58 -17.82 27.05
CA ILE A 711 -3.62 -18.31 25.66
C ILE A 711 -2.50 -17.62 24.86
N ASP A 712 -1.73 -18.38 24.08
CA ASP A 712 -0.72 -17.85 23.18
C ASP A 712 -1.32 -17.22 21.91
N GLY A 713 -0.53 -16.45 21.18
CA GLY A 713 -1.02 -15.72 20.01
C GLY A 713 -1.50 -16.58 18.83
N ASP A 714 -0.93 -17.75 18.57
CA ASP A 714 -1.36 -18.60 17.45
C ASP A 714 -2.65 -19.37 17.80
N THR A 715 -2.77 -19.87 19.04
CA THR A 715 -4.01 -20.43 19.57
C THR A 715 -5.14 -19.39 19.61
N PHE A 716 -4.86 -18.17 20.10
CA PHE A 716 -5.86 -17.09 20.12
C PHE A 716 -6.30 -16.69 18.69
N LYS A 717 -5.36 -16.64 17.74
CA LYS A 717 -5.65 -16.39 16.32
C LYS A 717 -6.52 -17.48 15.70
N ARG A 718 -6.14 -18.75 15.82
CA ARG A 718 -6.84 -19.86 15.15
C ARG A 718 -8.15 -20.16 15.85
N THR A 719 -8.06 -20.61 17.10
CA THR A 719 -9.19 -21.14 17.85
C THR A 719 -10.17 -20.04 18.24
N GLU A 720 -9.69 -18.94 18.83
CA GLU A 720 -10.61 -17.93 19.36
C GLU A 720 -11.10 -16.93 18.30
N LEU A 721 -10.25 -16.44 17.40
CA LEU A 721 -10.66 -15.45 16.39
C LEU A 721 -11.16 -16.06 15.07
N MET A 722 -10.36 -16.92 14.41
CA MET A 722 -10.65 -17.40 13.06
C MET A 722 -11.75 -18.47 13.03
N ASP A 723 -11.60 -19.55 13.79
CA ASP A 723 -12.47 -20.73 13.68
C ASP A 723 -13.86 -20.49 14.31
N ARG A 724 -13.94 -19.65 15.35
CA ARG A 724 -15.19 -19.34 16.06
C ARG A 724 -15.97 -18.14 15.49
N TYR A 725 -15.28 -17.09 15.04
CA TYR A 725 -15.92 -15.83 14.62
C TYR A 725 -15.47 -15.31 13.25
N GLY A 726 -14.62 -16.05 12.51
CA GLY A 726 -14.17 -15.66 11.17
C GLY A 726 -13.21 -14.45 11.12
N VAL A 727 -12.71 -13.98 12.28
CA VAL A 727 -11.82 -12.81 12.36
C VAL A 727 -10.40 -13.21 11.97
N GLN A 728 -9.92 -12.68 10.84
CA GLN A 728 -8.59 -12.95 10.32
C GLN A 728 -7.60 -11.84 10.70
N ILE A 729 -6.43 -12.22 11.21
CA ILE A 729 -5.34 -11.30 11.55
C ILE A 729 -4.01 -11.74 10.93
N ASN A 730 -3.19 -10.75 10.55
CA ASN A 730 -1.96 -10.99 9.78
C ASN A 730 -0.84 -11.59 10.64
N LYS A 731 -0.58 -11.01 11.83
CA LYS A 731 0.57 -11.33 12.68
C LYS A 731 0.16 -11.58 14.13
N THR A 732 0.92 -12.45 14.77
CA THR A 732 0.89 -12.77 16.20
C THR A 732 2.32 -12.83 16.72
N SER A 733 2.50 -12.72 18.04
CA SER A 733 3.69 -13.17 18.74
C SER A 733 3.30 -14.23 19.78
N ARG A 734 4.22 -14.61 20.67
CA ARG A 734 3.93 -15.51 21.81
C ARG A 734 2.75 -15.02 22.66
N ASN A 735 2.64 -13.71 22.89
CA ASN A 735 1.71 -13.10 23.86
C ASN A 735 1.03 -11.81 23.33
N THR A 736 1.10 -11.55 22.01
CA THR A 736 0.41 -10.44 21.36
C THR A 736 -0.29 -10.88 20.07
N VAL A 737 -1.32 -10.13 19.67
CA VAL A 737 -2.00 -10.27 18.38
C VAL A 737 -2.13 -8.89 17.72
N LEU A 738 -1.85 -8.80 16.41
CA LEU A 738 -1.85 -7.51 15.70
C LEU A 738 -3.13 -7.34 14.87
N PHE A 739 -3.97 -6.40 15.30
CA PHE A 739 -5.07 -5.88 14.49
C PHE A 739 -4.60 -4.67 13.66
N MET A 740 -5.21 -4.50 12.49
CA MET A 740 -4.92 -3.39 11.59
C MET A 740 -6.23 -2.75 11.15
N THR A 741 -6.37 -1.44 11.32
CA THR A 741 -7.38 -0.69 10.56
C THR A 741 -6.80 -0.27 9.22
N ASN A 742 -7.68 -0.11 8.23
CA ASN A 742 -7.34 0.31 6.87
C ASN A 742 -8.44 1.24 6.32
N ILE A 743 -8.21 1.80 5.14
CA ILE A 743 -9.15 2.73 4.46
C ILE A 743 -10.55 2.16 4.19
N GLY A 744 -10.74 0.83 4.22
CA GLY A 744 -12.04 0.17 4.07
C GLY A 744 -12.67 -0.31 5.39
N THR A 745 -12.05 -0.02 6.54
CA THR A 745 -12.55 -0.44 7.86
C THR A 745 -13.75 0.43 8.28
N THR A 746 -14.81 -0.21 8.78
CA THR A 746 -16.04 0.48 9.21
C THR A 746 -16.17 0.53 10.74
N ARG A 747 -16.94 1.48 11.26
CA ARG A 747 -17.31 1.53 12.70
C ARG A 747 -18.01 0.24 13.15
N SER A 748 -18.82 -0.38 12.28
CA SER A 748 -19.46 -1.67 12.55
C SER A 748 -18.46 -2.82 12.66
N SER A 749 -17.40 -2.83 11.86
CA SER A 749 -16.31 -3.80 11.96
C SER A 749 -15.54 -3.66 13.29
N VAL A 750 -15.33 -2.42 13.75
CA VAL A 750 -14.73 -2.13 15.07
C VAL A 750 -15.64 -2.63 16.19
N ALA A 751 -16.94 -2.30 16.15
CA ALA A 751 -17.91 -2.72 17.16
C ALA A 751 -18.02 -4.26 17.27
N TYR A 752 -18.05 -4.96 16.13
CA TYR A 752 -18.09 -6.43 16.08
C TYR A 752 -16.84 -7.08 16.69
N LEU A 753 -15.65 -6.51 16.45
CA LEU A 753 -14.42 -7.00 17.08
C LEU A 753 -14.44 -6.77 18.60
N VAL A 754 -14.91 -5.62 19.08
CA VAL A 754 -15.07 -5.38 20.53
C VAL A 754 -16.07 -6.38 21.13
N GLU A 755 -17.21 -6.63 20.47
CA GLU A 755 -18.20 -7.64 20.89
C GLU A 755 -17.59 -9.04 21.03
N ILE A 756 -16.75 -9.45 20.08
CA ILE A 756 -16.02 -10.73 20.11
C ILE A 756 -15.04 -10.78 21.29
N LEU A 757 -14.20 -9.76 21.46
CA LEU A 757 -13.24 -9.72 22.55
C LEU A 757 -13.94 -9.74 23.92
N VAL A 758 -15.10 -9.09 24.05
CA VAL A 758 -15.92 -9.11 25.28
C VAL A 758 -16.49 -10.50 25.54
N LYS A 759 -16.95 -11.23 24.53
CA LYS A 759 -17.40 -12.63 24.68
C LYS A 759 -16.26 -13.55 25.12
N ILE A 760 -15.10 -13.45 24.47
CA ILE A 760 -13.90 -14.23 24.85
C ILE A 760 -13.50 -13.92 26.30
N ALA A 761 -13.51 -12.65 26.71
CA ALA A 761 -13.18 -12.26 28.07
C ALA A 761 -14.22 -12.69 29.12
N GLN A 762 -15.51 -12.74 28.77
CA GLN A 762 -16.56 -13.28 29.65
C GLN A 762 -16.39 -14.79 29.82
N GLU A 763 -16.20 -15.53 28.74
CA GLU A 763 -15.95 -16.97 28.78
C GLU A 763 -14.66 -17.32 29.54
N LEU A 764 -13.65 -16.45 29.54
CA LEU A 764 -12.45 -16.60 30.37
C LEU A 764 -12.74 -16.36 31.86
N ASP A 765 -13.51 -15.32 32.21
CA ASP A 765 -13.97 -15.06 33.58
C ASP A 765 -14.77 -16.26 34.13
N ASP A 766 -15.74 -16.75 33.36
CA ASP A 766 -16.60 -17.89 33.69
C ASP A 766 -15.76 -19.18 33.85
N ARG A 767 -14.89 -19.49 32.88
CA ARG A 767 -13.98 -20.64 32.95
C ARG A 767 -13.05 -20.59 34.16
N VAL A 768 -12.51 -19.42 34.50
CA VAL A 768 -11.59 -19.25 35.65
C VAL A 768 -12.33 -19.35 36.98
N ALA A 769 -13.62 -19.00 37.03
CA ALA A 769 -14.47 -19.25 38.20
C ALA A 769 -14.75 -20.75 38.42
N ASP A 770 -15.01 -21.50 37.34
CA ASP A 770 -15.35 -22.93 37.38
C ASP A 770 -14.12 -23.88 37.45
N MET A 771 -12.90 -23.38 37.30
CA MET A 771 -11.66 -24.19 37.34
C MET A 771 -11.46 -24.93 38.67
N SER A 772 -11.09 -26.21 38.59
CA SER A 772 -10.57 -26.92 39.77
C SER A 772 -9.23 -26.33 40.23
N LEU A 773 -8.82 -26.62 41.48
CA LEU A 773 -7.51 -26.20 41.99
C LEU A 773 -6.34 -26.65 41.11
N THR A 774 -6.47 -27.78 40.41
CA THR A 774 -5.45 -28.27 39.48
C THR A 774 -5.46 -27.48 38.18
N ASP A 775 -6.62 -27.29 37.57
CA ASP A 775 -6.76 -26.55 36.30
C ASP A 775 -6.36 -25.09 36.45
N ARG A 776 -6.74 -24.48 37.58
CA ARG A 776 -6.31 -23.14 37.99
C ARG A 776 -4.80 -23.03 38.11
N ALA A 777 -4.13 -23.98 38.77
CA ALA A 777 -2.67 -24.01 38.86
C ALA A 777 -1.99 -24.23 37.50
N HIS A 778 -2.65 -24.88 36.53
CA HIS A 778 -2.18 -24.96 35.15
C HIS A 778 -2.37 -23.64 34.39
N HIS A 779 -3.51 -22.97 34.55
CA HIS A 779 -3.79 -21.66 33.96
C HIS A 779 -2.85 -20.57 34.52
N GLU A 780 -2.66 -20.51 35.85
CA GLU A 780 -1.72 -19.57 36.50
C GLU A 780 -0.27 -19.78 36.00
N ARG A 781 0.14 -21.02 35.71
CA ARG A 781 1.43 -21.32 35.05
C ARG A 781 1.48 -20.87 33.59
N ALA A 782 0.39 -21.01 32.84
CA ALA A 782 0.31 -20.56 31.45
C ALA A 782 0.36 -19.02 31.36
N VAL A 783 -0.38 -18.32 32.24
CA VAL A 783 -0.29 -16.87 32.42
C VAL A 783 1.13 -16.46 32.80
N LEU A 784 1.75 -17.11 33.79
CA LEU A 784 3.13 -16.81 34.18
C LEU A 784 4.12 -17.02 33.02
N ARG A 785 3.98 -18.11 32.24
CA ARG A 785 4.77 -18.37 31.03
C ARG A 785 4.68 -17.21 30.05
N LEU A 786 3.47 -16.72 29.77
CA LEU A 786 3.23 -15.67 28.75
C LEU A 786 3.50 -14.25 29.24
N THR A 787 3.45 -13.98 30.54
CA THR A 787 3.67 -12.65 31.14
C THR A 787 5.12 -12.41 31.59
N THR A 788 5.85 -13.46 31.96
CA THR A 788 7.30 -13.37 32.22
C THR A 788 8.03 -13.01 30.92
N PRO A 789 9.05 -12.13 30.93
CA PRO A 789 9.89 -11.87 29.76
C PRO A 789 10.39 -13.16 29.10
N SER A 790 10.42 -13.22 27.77
CA SER A 790 10.99 -14.39 27.09
C SER A 790 12.51 -14.45 27.29
N ALA A 791 13.14 -15.54 26.84
CA ALA A 791 14.55 -15.49 26.50
C ALA A 791 14.83 -14.28 25.57
N PRO A 792 16.01 -13.65 25.65
CA PRO A 792 16.38 -12.57 24.75
C PRO A 792 16.16 -12.99 23.30
N LEU A 793 15.63 -12.07 22.49
CA LEU A 793 15.61 -12.22 21.05
C LEU A 793 17.03 -12.46 20.53
N PRO A 794 17.23 -13.39 19.58
CA PRO A 794 18.55 -13.84 19.22
C PRO A 794 19.36 -12.77 18.52
N ASP A 795 20.61 -12.60 18.94
CA ASP A 795 21.64 -12.02 18.09
C ASP A 795 21.75 -12.85 16.79
N PHE A 796 21.71 -12.15 15.66
CA PHE A 796 21.69 -12.74 14.34
C PHE A 796 23.12 -12.98 13.86
N SER A 797 23.69 -14.12 14.26
CA SER A 797 25.10 -14.45 14.07
C SER A 797 25.67 -14.05 12.72
N GLY A 798 26.88 -13.48 12.73
CA GLY A 798 27.59 -13.08 11.52
C GLY A 798 27.78 -14.21 10.49
N PHE A 799 28.16 -13.82 9.28
CA PHE A 799 28.61 -14.77 8.26
C PHE A 799 29.85 -15.55 8.75
N HIS A 800 29.94 -16.82 8.40
CA HIS A 800 31.14 -17.62 8.66
C HIS A 800 32.35 -17.01 7.92
N ALA A 801 33.55 -17.13 8.50
CA ALA A 801 34.75 -16.44 8.01
C ALA A 801 35.15 -16.77 6.55
N CYS A 802 34.70 -17.90 6.00
CA CYS A 802 34.89 -18.22 4.58
C CYS A 802 33.96 -17.43 3.63
N PHE A 803 32.84 -16.90 4.13
CA PHE A 803 31.87 -16.08 3.37
C PHE A 803 32.06 -14.57 3.58
N LEU A 804 32.83 -14.15 4.60
CA LEU A 804 33.35 -12.79 4.72
C LEU A 804 34.49 -12.54 3.73
N GLU A 805 34.68 -11.28 3.35
CA GLU A 805 35.82 -10.83 2.56
C GLU A 805 37.04 -10.57 3.46
N LYS A 806 38.11 -11.36 3.29
CA LYS A 806 39.35 -11.17 4.04
C LYS A 806 40.12 -9.95 3.53
N ASN A 807 39.97 -8.83 4.25
CA ASN A 807 40.95 -7.75 4.20
C ASN A 807 42.34 -8.31 4.60
N GLY A 808 43.42 -7.79 3.99
CA GLY A 808 44.79 -8.16 4.37
C GLY A 808 45.16 -7.67 5.78
N ASP A 809 46.29 -8.16 6.30
CA ASP A 809 46.78 -8.17 7.71
C ASP A 809 46.80 -6.85 8.53
N LYS A 810 46.20 -5.75 8.04
CA LYS A 810 46.24 -4.41 8.65
C LYS A 810 44.89 -3.69 8.77
N ALA A 811 43.79 -4.23 8.25
CA ALA A 811 42.47 -3.60 8.38
C ALA A 811 41.52 -4.41 9.26
N ALA A 812 40.62 -3.73 9.97
CA ALA A 812 39.60 -4.37 10.78
C ALA A 812 38.71 -5.28 9.92
N SER A 813 38.27 -6.41 10.49
CA SER A 813 37.28 -7.28 9.86
C SER A 813 35.90 -6.61 9.91
N THR A 814 35.20 -6.59 8.78
CA THR A 814 33.87 -5.99 8.64
C THR A 814 32.81 -7.07 8.40
N PRO A 815 31.55 -6.86 8.82
CA PRO A 815 30.52 -7.90 8.84
C PRO A 815 29.81 -8.14 7.49
N ASP A 816 30.27 -7.51 6.41
CA ASP A 816 29.72 -7.68 5.06
C ASP A 816 30.08 -9.06 4.49
N GLY A 817 29.05 -9.84 4.15
CA GLY A 817 29.21 -11.24 3.71
C GLY A 817 28.52 -11.60 2.40
N ASP A 818 29.10 -12.59 1.74
CA ASP A 818 28.77 -13.03 0.38
C ASP A 818 27.60 -14.03 0.36
N LEU A 819 26.40 -13.47 0.49
CA LEU A 819 25.14 -14.21 0.43
C LEU A 819 24.99 -15.00 -0.89
N ARG A 820 25.51 -14.49 -2.01
CA ARG A 820 25.39 -15.14 -3.32
C ARG A 820 26.24 -16.41 -3.41
N ARG A 821 27.51 -16.35 -3.03
CA ARG A 821 28.42 -17.52 -3.03
C ARG A 821 27.93 -18.60 -2.07
N ALA A 822 27.42 -18.21 -0.89
CA ALA A 822 26.80 -19.15 0.03
C ALA A 822 25.54 -19.80 -0.58
N PHE A 823 24.62 -19.02 -1.16
CA PHE A 823 23.39 -19.55 -1.76
C PHE A 823 23.67 -20.57 -2.89
N TYR A 824 24.63 -20.28 -3.78
CA TYR A 824 24.99 -21.22 -4.87
C TYR A 824 25.86 -22.39 -4.43
N LEU A 825 26.68 -22.28 -3.37
CA LEU A 825 27.37 -23.44 -2.79
C LEU A 825 26.36 -24.49 -2.31
N GLY A 826 25.21 -24.04 -1.81
CA GLY A 826 24.10 -24.90 -1.42
C GLY A 826 23.40 -25.64 -2.58
N TYR A 827 23.79 -25.46 -3.84
CA TYR A 827 23.21 -26.20 -4.97
C TYR A 827 23.79 -27.62 -5.08
N ASP A 828 25.01 -27.84 -4.60
CA ASP A 828 25.61 -29.18 -4.51
C ASP A 828 25.14 -29.87 -3.22
N ASP A 829 24.22 -30.83 -3.34
CA ASP A 829 23.69 -31.57 -2.20
C ASP A 829 24.75 -32.51 -1.57
N SER A 830 25.90 -32.75 -2.21
CA SER A 830 27.04 -33.46 -1.62
C SER A 830 27.94 -32.58 -0.73
N LEU A 831 27.69 -31.27 -0.73
CA LEU A 831 28.31 -30.29 0.16
C LEU A 831 27.41 -29.91 1.34
N CYS A 832 26.16 -30.37 1.33
CA CYS A 832 25.18 -30.12 2.39
C CYS A 832 24.88 -31.38 3.19
N GLU A 833 24.52 -31.20 4.45
CA GLU A 833 23.90 -32.24 5.27
C GLU A 833 22.63 -31.70 5.95
N TYR A 834 21.91 -32.56 6.67
CA TYR A 834 20.80 -32.15 7.52
C TYR A 834 21.09 -32.56 8.96
N LEU A 835 20.94 -31.62 9.90
CA LEU A 835 21.15 -31.85 11.33
C LEU A 835 19.91 -31.39 12.11
N SER A 836 19.43 -32.22 13.03
CA SER A 836 18.41 -31.83 14.02
C SER A 836 18.91 -30.69 14.93
N ALA A 837 18.00 -30.02 15.63
CA ALA A 837 18.37 -28.94 16.55
C ALA A 837 19.38 -29.37 17.63
N ASP A 838 19.33 -30.65 18.02
CA ASP A 838 20.16 -31.23 19.07
C ASP A 838 21.56 -31.61 18.52
N GLU A 839 21.64 -32.12 17.29
CA GLU A 839 22.92 -32.38 16.59
C GLU A 839 23.65 -31.07 16.22
N VAL A 840 22.91 -30.00 15.89
CA VAL A 840 23.50 -28.66 15.70
C VAL A 840 24.08 -28.14 17.02
N GLU A 841 23.37 -28.35 18.13
CA GLU A 841 23.86 -27.96 19.46
C GLU A 841 25.11 -28.76 19.85
N GLU A 842 25.10 -30.10 19.70
CA GLU A 842 26.26 -30.96 19.99
C GLU A 842 27.51 -30.56 19.19
N LYS A 843 27.38 -30.32 17.87
CA LYS A 843 28.50 -29.81 17.06
C LYS A 843 29.02 -28.48 17.60
N MET A 844 28.14 -27.54 17.93
CA MET A 844 28.53 -26.25 18.48
C MET A 844 29.18 -26.36 19.88
N GLU A 845 28.75 -27.28 20.73
CA GLU A 845 29.36 -27.54 22.03
C GLU A 845 30.74 -28.20 21.91
N SER A 846 30.98 -28.97 20.85
CA SER A 846 32.33 -29.45 20.48
C SER A 846 33.24 -28.35 19.90
N GLY A 847 32.72 -27.13 19.70
CA GLY A 847 33.43 -25.99 19.12
C GLY A 847 33.40 -25.91 17.59
N GLN A 848 32.61 -26.76 16.91
CA GLN A 848 32.48 -26.76 15.46
C GLN A 848 31.44 -25.71 15.00
N PRO A 849 31.77 -24.80 14.07
CA PRO A 849 30.83 -23.79 13.58
C PRO A 849 29.85 -24.40 12.57
N VAL A 850 28.59 -24.60 12.97
CA VAL A 850 27.54 -25.04 12.04
C VAL A 850 27.04 -23.85 11.21
N VAL A 851 27.00 -23.99 9.89
CA VAL A 851 26.68 -22.90 8.95
C VAL A 851 25.45 -23.23 8.12
N SER A 852 24.48 -22.32 8.03
CA SER A 852 23.25 -22.57 7.26
C SER A 852 23.51 -22.60 5.75
N ALA A 853 22.96 -23.61 5.06
CA ALA A 853 22.98 -23.75 3.60
C ALA A 853 21.66 -23.31 2.93
N THR A 854 20.77 -22.68 3.70
CA THR A 854 19.44 -22.22 3.26
C THR A 854 19.02 -20.94 4.01
N PHE A 855 18.02 -20.24 3.49
CA PHE A 855 17.22 -19.34 4.32
C PHE A 855 16.45 -20.18 5.36
N VAL A 856 16.49 -19.76 6.63
CA VAL A 856 15.64 -20.29 7.71
C VAL A 856 14.67 -19.18 8.09
N THR A 857 13.38 -19.35 7.80
CA THR A 857 12.37 -18.29 7.89
C THR A 857 11.11 -18.80 8.62
N PRO A 858 10.90 -18.44 9.90
CA PRO A 858 9.68 -18.76 10.62
C PRO A 858 8.50 -17.89 10.15
N TYR A 859 7.33 -18.50 9.98
CA TYR A 859 6.08 -17.83 9.60
C TYR A 859 4.95 -18.08 10.61
N PRO A 860 4.39 -17.04 11.26
CA PRO A 860 4.88 -15.66 11.32
C PRO A 860 6.24 -15.56 12.05
N PRO A 861 6.99 -14.44 11.93
CA PRO A 861 6.67 -13.18 11.24
C PRO A 861 7.06 -13.12 9.75
N GLY A 862 7.91 -14.02 9.25
CA GLY A 862 8.26 -14.10 7.82
C GLY A 862 9.54 -13.40 7.35
N PHE A 863 10.43 -12.97 8.25
CA PHE A 863 11.81 -12.56 7.92
C PHE A 863 12.81 -13.69 8.22
N PRO A 864 13.95 -13.81 7.51
CA PRO A 864 14.93 -14.86 7.77
C PRO A 864 15.67 -14.69 9.11
N VAL A 865 15.61 -15.71 9.96
CA VAL A 865 16.43 -15.80 11.18
C VAL A 865 17.86 -16.18 10.82
N LEU A 866 18.07 -16.99 9.78
CA LEU A 866 19.36 -17.24 9.14
C LEU A 866 19.24 -17.10 7.63
N VAL A 867 20.29 -16.58 7.00
CA VAL A 867 20.51 -16.65 5.54
C VAL A 867 21.66 -17.62 5.25
N PRO A 868 21.79 -18.15 4.01
CA PRO A 868 22.94 -18.96 3.62
C PRO A 868 24.28 -18.31 3.99
N GLY A 869 25.16 -19.07 4.62
CA GLY A 869 26.49 -18.62 5.04
C GLY A 869 26.59 -18.01 6.44
N GLN A 870 25.48 -17.78 7.14
CA GLN A 870 25.50 -17.42 8.57
C GLN A 870 25.66 -18.64 9.48
N VAL A 871 26.33 -18.45 10.62
CA VAL A 871 26.52 -19.50 11.64
C VAL A 871 25.30 -19.63 12.57
N PHE A 872 25.07 -20.81 13.12
CA PHE A 872 24.09 -20.98 14.19
C PHE A 872 24.63 -20.44 15.52
N SER A 873 23.73 -19.96 16.40
CA SER A 873 24.05 -19.55 17.77
C SER A 873 23.11 -20.25 18.77
N ARG A 874 23.55 -20.45 20.01
CA ARG A 874 22.71 -21.02 21.09
C ARG A 874 21.43 -20.20 21.29
N GLN A 875 21.50 -18.88 21.07
CA GLN A 875 20.34 -18.00 21.12
C GLN A 875 19.37 -18.28 19.97
N ILE A 876 19.86 -18.45 18.73
CA ILE A 876 19.02 -18.83 17.58
C ILE A 876 18.36 -20.19 17.81
N LEU A 877 19.08 -21.22 18.27
CA LEU A 877 18.47 -22.52 18.61
C LEU A 877 17.43 -22.40 19.72
N SER A 878 17.70 -21.62 20.77
CA SER A 878 16.75 -21.38 21.87
C SER A 878 15.49 -20.66 21.38
N PHE A 879 15.64 -19.66 20.51
CA PHE A 879 14.53 -18.96 19.88
C PHE A 879 13.71 -19.90 19.00
N MET A 880 14.35 -20.65 18.09
CA MET A 880 13.66 -21.58 17.19
C MET A 880 12.99 -22.75 17.93
N ARG A 881 13.52 -23.20 19.08
CA ARG A 881 12.86 -24.16 19.98
C ARG A 881 11.69 -23.55 20.78
N GLY A 882 11.71 -22.24 21.03
CA GLY A 882 10.66 -21.50 21.73
C GLY A 882 9.54 -20.94 20.81
N LEU A 883 9.60 -21.27 19.51
CA LEU A 883 8.61 -20.86 18.52
C LEU A 883 7.49 -21.91 18.40
N ASP A 884 6.34 -21.63 19.04
CA ASP A 884 5.10 -22.41 18.95
C ASP A 884 4.42 -22.24 17.55
N ILE A 885 5.15 -22.46 16.43
CA ILE A 885 4.64 -22.31 15.04
C ILE A 885 4.92 -23.53 14.14
N ALA A 886 3.97 -23.84 13.27
CA ALA A 886 4.02 -25.02 12.39
C ALA A 886 4.77 -24.82 11.06
N GLU A 887 5.03 -23.58 10.62
CA GLU A 887 5.63 -23.29 9.32
C GLU A 887 6.98 -22.58 9.44
N ILE A 888 8.07 -23.33 9.23
CA ILE A 888 9.44 -22.81 9.19
C ILE A 888 10.06 -23.21 7.85
N HIS A 889 10.25 -22.24 6.95
CA HIS A 889 10.95 -22.49 5.69
C HIS A 889 12.43 -22.74 5.98
N GLY A 890 13.06 -23.68 5.26
CA GLY A 890 14.45 -24.11 5.50
C GLY A 890 14.65 -25.19 6.57
N TYR A 891 13.60 -25.52 7.33
CA TYR A 891 13.60 -26.62 8.30
C TYR A 891 12.71 -27.77 7.81
N LYS A 892 13.13 -29.01 8.08
CA LYS A 892 12.34 -30.22 7.77
C LYS A 892 12.13 -31.02 9.07
N PRO A 893 10.91 -31.15 9.61
CA PRO A 893 10.68 -31.79 10.91
C PRO A 893 11.16 -33.25 11.10
N HIS A 894 11.58 -33.92 10.03
CA HIS A 894 12.09 -35.30 10.02
C HIS A 894 13.57 -35.43 9.56
N LEU A 895 14.27 -34.30 9.35
CA LEU A 895 15.69 -34.26 8.98
C LEU A 895 16.46 -33.13 9.70
N GLY A 896 15.78 -32.06 10.11
CA GLY A 896 16.39 -30.89 10.74
C GLY A 896 16.64 -29.72 9.79
N TYR A 897 17.67 -28.93 10.08
CA TYR A 897 18.14 -27.79 9.28
C TYR A 897 19.10 -28.26 8.18
N ARG A 898 19.05 -27.66 6.99
CA ARG A 898 20.05 -27.92 5.93
C ARG A 898 21.29 -27.04 6.14
N VAL A 899 22.44 -27.66 6.36
CA VAL A 899 23.69 -26.98 6.76
C VAL A 899 24.84 -27.39 5.83
N PHE A 900 25.94 -26.63 5.86
CA PHE A 900 27.16 -26.98 5.15
C PHE A 900 27.99 -28.01 5.90
N THR A 901 28.57 -28.95 5.15
CA THR A 901 29.61 -29.88 5.63
C THR A 901 30.96 -29.15 5.75
N ASP A 902 31.88 -29.68 6.58
CA ASP A 902 33.21 -29.08 6.79
C ASP A 902 33.97 -28.91 5.48
N LYS A 903 33.93 -29.94 4.61
CA LYS A 903 34.48 -29.92 3.24
C LYS A 903 33.95 -28.74 2.40
N ALA A 904 32.69 -28.35 2.57
CA ALA A 904 32.12 -27.22 1.86
C ALA A 904 32.71 -25.88 2.35
N LEU A 905 32.98 -25.77 3.65
CA LEU A 905 33.64 -24.61 4.25
C LEU A 905 35.11 -24.52 3.83
N GLU A 906 35.83 -25.66 3.82
CA GLU A 906 37.19 -25.78 3.26
C GLU A 906 37.24 -25.34 1.79
N MET A 907 36.29 -25.80 0.96
CA MET A 907 36.20 -25.42 -0.46
C MET A 907 35.86 -23.93 -0.63
N ALA A 908 34.98 -23.37 0.21
CA ALA A 908 34.64 -21.95 0.21
C ALA A 908 35.84 -21.06 0.62
N GLU A 909 36.67 -21.53 1.57
CA GLU A 909 37.88 -20.84 2.00
C GLU A 909 39.05 -21.00 1.01
N ALA A 910 39.22 -22.18 0.39
CA ALA A 910 40.18 -22.36 -0.69
C ALA A 910 39.88 -21.40 -1.87
N SER A 911 38.60 -21.13 -2.11
CA SER A 911 38.11 -20.18 -3.12
C SER A 911 38.31 -18.70 -2.75
N LEU A 912 38.70 -18.37 -1.51
CA LEU A 912 39.09 -17.00 -1.11
C LEU A 912 40.52 -16.63 -1.54
N ARG A 913 41.34 -17.58 -2.03
CA ARG A 913 42.67 -17.23 -2.55
C ARG A 913 42.48 -16.32 -3.77
N PRO A 914 43.04 -15.10 -3.76
CA PRO A 914 42.79 -14.15 -4.84
C PRO A 914 43.26 -14.73 -6.17
N TRP A 915 42.56 -14.37 -7.25
CA TRP A 915 43.14 -14.38 -8.60
C TRP A 915 44.25 -13.32 -8.62
N SER A 916 45.42 -13.68 -8.07
CA SER A 916 46.66 -12.97 -8.30
C SER A 916 46.85 -12.84 -9.81
N ARG A 917 47.28 -11.65 -10.24
CA ARG A 917 47.55 -11.35 -11.65
C ARG A 917 48.29 -12.54 -12.28
N VAL A 918 47.72 -13.11 -13.34
CA VAL A 918 48.44 -14.12 -14.14
C VAL A 918 49.66 -13.41 -14.72
N GLY A 919 50.80 -13.63 -14.07
CA GLY A 919 52.06 -13.06 -14.48
C GLY A 919 52.44 -13.55 -15.86
N ASP A 920 52.96 -12.62 -16.65
CA ASP A 920 53.70 -12.89 -17.87
C ASP A 920 54.77 -13.99 -17.64
N GLY A 921 55.11 -14.74 -18.70
CA GLY A 921 56.18 -15.73 -18.63
C GLY A 921 55.79 -17.21 -18.49
N ARG A 922 54.88 -17.72 -19.34
CA ARG A 922 55.00 -19.11 -19.82
C ARG A 922 55.01 -19.18 -21.34
N GLN A 923 56.18 -19.55 -21.86
CA GLN A 923 56.44 -19.68 -23.30
C GLN A 923 55.57 -20.75 -23.94
N VAL A 924 55.16 -20.51 -25.19
CA VAL A 924 54.52 -21.51 -26.05
C VAL A 924 55.60 -22.51 -26.51
N PRO A 925 55.47 -23.83 -26.22
CA PRO A 925 56.33 -24.83 -26.84
C PRO A 925 55.96 -24.99 -28.31
N SER A 926 56.82 -24.54 -29.22
CA SER A 926 56.69 -24.83 -30.65
C SER A 926 56.82 -26.34 -30.89
N GLY A 927 55.87 -26.94 -31.59
CA GLY A 927 55.80 -28.39 -31.74
C GLY A 927 56.91 -29.01 -32.60
N SER A 928 57.33 -30.21 -32.22
CA SER A 928 57.98 -31.21 -33.07
C SER A 928 57.20 -32.51 -32.93
N GLY A 929 56.84 -33.16 -34.05
CA GLY A 929 55.94 -34.32 -34.05
C GLY A 929 56.67 -35.67 -34.13
N ILE A 930 56.04 -36.60 -34.87
CA ILE A 930 56.51 -37.93 -35.31
C ILE A 930 56.06 -39.12 -34.44
N ARG A 931 55.29 -40.00 -35.12
CA ARG A 931 55.03 -41.44 -34.90
C ARG A 931 54.12 -41.94 -33.77
N LEU A 932 53.21 -42.81 -34.23
CA LEU A 932 52.70 -43.98 -33.50
C LEU A 932 53.87 -44.94 -33.22
N ASP A 933 53.87 -45.60 -32.06
CA ASP A 933 54.06 -47.06 -31.93
C ASP A 933 53.75 -47.46 -30.47
N ALA A 934 53.83 -48.74 -30.14
CA ALA A 934 53.13 -49.33 -28.99
C ALA A 934 54.03 -49.96 -27.90
N GLU A 935 53.38 -50.32 -26.80
CA GLU A 935 53.81 -51.27 -25.76
C GLU A 935 54.87 -50.84 -24.72
N SER A 936 55.06 -51.76 -23.77
CA SER A 936 55.65 -51.71 -22.43
C SER A 936 56.95 -52.52 -22.37
N PRO A 937 57.68 -52.64 -21.23
CA PRO A 937 57.85 -51.70 -20.09
C PRO A 937 59.31 -51.62 -19.55
N ALA A 938 59.49 -50.86 -18.45
CA ALA A 938 60.38 -51.15 -17.30
C ALA A 938 61.93 -50.98 -17.35
N ALA A 939 62.42 -50.49 -16.18
CA ALA A 939 63.63 -50.92 -15.44
C ALA A 939 65.04 -50.28 -15.65
N GLN A 940 65.50 -49.69 -14.54
CA GLN A 940 66.86 -49.74 -13.94
C GLN A 940 68.01 -48.75 -14.31
N ALA A 941 68.67 -48.33 -13.20
CA ALA A 941 70.10 -47.99 -13.02
C ALA A 941 70.69 -46.59 -13.36
N LYS A 942 71.01 -45.89 -12.26
CA LYS A 942 72.25 -45.13 -11.92
C LYS A 942 73.51 -45.34 -12.82
N PRO A 943 74.48 -44.40 -12.90
CA PRO A 943 74.96 -43.59 -11.75
C PRO A 943 75.37 -42.11 -11.97
N GLN A 944 75.80 -41.53 -10.84
CA GLN A 944 76.53 -40.26 -10.61
C GLN A 944 77.92 -40.23 -11.31
N PRO A 945 78.60 -39.07 -11.48
CA PRO A 945 79.32 -38.43 -10.34
C PRO A 945 79.55 -36.88 -10.36
N SER A 946 80.02 -36.36 -9.21
CA SER A 946 81.04 -35.28 -9.00
C SER A 946 80.92 -33.88 -9.67
N SER A 947 81.34 -32.76 -9.05
CA SER A 947 81.80 -32.46 -7.67
C SER A 947 82.11 -30.96 -7.46
N ALA A 948 82.13 -30.52 -6.20
CA ALA A 948 82.84 -29.34 -5.66
C ALA A 948 82.33 -27.90 -5.96
N GLY A 949 82.48 -27.04 -4.95
CA GLY A 949 82.39 -25.56 -5.02
C GLY A 949 83.81 -24.94 -4.95
N PRO A 950 84.12 -23.95 -4.08
CA PRO A 950 83.31 -23.37 -2.98
C PRO A 950 83.48 -21.82 -2.77
N THR A 951 82.93 -21.29 -1.66
CA THR A 951 83.32 -20.03 -0.94
C THR A 951 83.22 -18.65 -1.64
N ALA A 952 83.23 -17.48 -0.97
CA ALA A 952 82.71 -17.03 0.33
C ALA A 952 82.91 -15.49 0.52
N ALA A 953 82.30 -14.92 1.57
CA ALA A 953 82.63 -13.66 2.27
C ALA A 953 82.16 -12.27 1.74
N GLU A 954 81.85 -11.40 2.72
CA GLU A 954 81.52 -9.95 2.67
C GLU A 954 82.81 -9.11 3.00
N PRO A 955 82.82 -7.82 3.45
CA PRO A 955 81.76 -6.78 3.57
C PRO A 955 82.16 -5.30 3.22
N ALA A 956 81.20 -4.38 3.42
CA ALA A 956 81.34 -3.01 3.96
C ALA A 956 81.86 -1.78 3.13
N ALA A 957 80.91 -0.88 2.85
CA ALA A 957 80.89 0.57 3.15
C ALA A 957 81.98 1.58 2.68
N ARG A 958 81.52 2.69 2.04
CA ARG A 958 81.64 4.08 2.59
C ARG A 958 80.78 5.13 1.87
N ARG A 959 80.78 6.38 2.38
CA ARG A 959 79.91 7.52 2.00
C ARG A 959 80.57 8.50 1.02
N SER A 960 79.74 9.27 0.29
CA SER A 960 80.04 10.63 -0.19
C SER A 960 78.80 11.55 0.02
N ARG A 961 78.89 12.86 -0.29
CA ARG A 961 77.90 13.90 0.08
C ARG A 961 77.57 14.85 -1.08
N GLY A 962 76.32 15.35 -1.09
CA GLY A 962 75.89 16.64 -1.67
C GLY A 962 75.65 16.69 -3.18
N GLU A 963 74.93 17.69 -3.72
CA GLU A 963 74.01 18.65 -3.08
C GLU A 963 73.11 19.36 -4.13
N GLN A 964 71.89 19.76 -3.75
CA GLN A 964 70.99 20.81 -4.33
C GLN A 964 70.70 20.91 -5.87
N GLY A 965 69.42 21.11 -6.25
CA GLY A 965 69.08 21.75 -7.56
C GLY A 965 67.74 21.42 -8.27
N TYR A 966 66.72 22.29 -8.11
CA TYR A 966 65.61 22.68 -9.02
C TYR A 966 65.04 21.76 -10.15
N ASP A 967 63.74 21.43 -10.04
CA ASP A 967 62.57 21.76 -10.93
C ASP A 967 62.59 21.56 -12.49
N PRO A 968 61.44 21.54 -13.23
CA PRO A 968 61.15 20.43 -14.16
C PRO A 968 60.62 20.85 -15.57
N GLY A 969 60.26 19.86 -16.42
CA GLY A 969 59.35 20.12 -17.56
C GLY A 969 59.36 19.12 -18.74
N SER A 970 58.18 18.61 -19.09
CA SER A 970 57.82 17.88 -20.33
C SER A 970 56.51 18.49 -20.89
N PRO A 971 55.86 18.04 -22.00
CA PRO A 971 56.20 17.02 -23.00
C PRO A 971 56.01 17.53 -24.47
N SER A 972 55.87 16.62 -25.47
CA SER A 972 55.58 16.96 -26.89
C SER A 972 54.55 16.02 -27.57
N ALA A 973 54.07 16.40 -28.76
CA ALA A 973 53.03 15.71 -29.57
C ALA A 973 53.69 14.87 -30.72
N SER A 974 53.07 14.32 -31.79
CA SER A 974 51.70 14.21 -32.38
C SER A 974 51.75 13.28 -33.63
N CYS A 975 50.62 12.67 -34.04
CA CYS A 975 50.35 12.14 -35.42
C CYS A 975 51.28 11.00 -35.98
N GLY A 976 50.97 10.30 -37.09
CA GLY A 976 49.69 10.14 -37.82
C GLY A 976 49.80 9.48 -39.22
N ASP A 977 48.73 8.78 -39.63
CA ASP A 977 48.19 8.60 -41.01
C ASP A 977 48.73 7.55 -42.04
N HIS A 978 47.78 7.13 -42.92
CA HIS A 978 47.84 6.65 -44.33
C HIS A 978 48.32 5.23 -44.80
N ARG A 979 47.32 4.40 -45.14
CA ARG A 979 46.98 3.83 -46.49
C ARG A 979 47.65 2.57 -47.13
N LEU A 980 46.76 1.74 -47.76
CA LEU A 980 46.91 0.93 -49.02
C LEU A 980 47.78 -0.37 -48.97
N ARG A 981 47.52 -1.50 -49.68
CA ARG A 981 46.39 -2.03 -50.53
C ARG A 981 46.59 -3.55 -50.87
N VAL A 982 45.54 -4.22 -51.43
CA VAL A 982 45.55 -5.41 -52.35
C VAL A 982 45.73 -6.87 -51.80
N ARG A 983 44.67 -7.72 -52.00
CA ARG A 983 44.53 -9.13 -52.52
C ARG A 983 45.61 -10.21 -52.18
N ARG A 984 45.40 -11.55 -52.13
CA ARG A 984 44.31 -12.58 -52.32
C ARG A 984 44.82 -13.93 -51.68
N ALA A 985 44.28 -15.17 -51.76
CA ALA A 985 43.12 -15.88 -52.37
C ALA A 985 42.87 -17.24 -51.66
N ASP A 986 41.70 -17.88 -51.92
CA ASP A 986 41.33 -19.23 -51.45
C ASP A 986 41.72 -20.39 -52.41
N CYS A 987 41.93 -21.60 -51.84
CA CYS A 987 41.41 -22.91 -52.32
C CYS A 987 41.87 -24.05 -51.37
N GLY A 988 41.15 -25.15 -51.13
CA GLY A 988 39.73 -25.43 -51.39
C GLY A 988 39.38 -26.92 -51.64
N GLN A 989 38.44 -27.48 -50.84
CA GLN A 989 37.58 -28.65 -51.14
C GLN A 989 38.26 -30.04 -51.27
N GLY A 990 37.55 -31.18 -51.23
CA GLY A 990 36.11 -31.44 -50.99
C GLY A 990 35.61 -32.64 -51.80
N VAL A 991 34.59 -32.42 -52.65
CA VAL A 991 33.99 -33.33 -53.66
C VAL A 991 33.27 -34.58 -53.07
N GLU A 992 31.99 -34.87 -53.35
CA GLU A 992 30.92 -34.25 -54.17
C GLU A 992 29.64 -34.14 -53.31
N ALA A 993 28.48 -33.78 -53.88
CA ALA A 993 27.17 -33.82 -53.18
C ALA A 993 26.11 -34.68 -53.89
N ARG A 994 25.98 -34.53 -55.22
CA ARG A 994 25.05 -35.28 -56.13
C ARG A 994 23.56 -34.94 -55.92
N ARG A 995 22.62 -35.08 -56.87
CA ARG A 995 22.47 -34.96 -58.36
C ARG A 995 20.95 -35.19 -58.57
N ARG A 996 20.08 -34.48 -59.33
CA ARG A 996 20.03 -33.36 -60.33
C ARG A 996 18.51 -32.97 -60.44
N ARG A 997 17.96 -31.87 -61.01
CA ARG A 997 18.37 -30.54 -61.52
C ARG A 997 17.12 -29.84 -62.18
N ARG A 998 16.30 -29.01 -61.50
CA ARG A 998 15.22 -28.21 -62.17
C ARG A 998 14.95 -26.79 -61.60
N ARG A 999 15.49 -25.77 -62.31
CA ARG A 999 14.96 -24.41 -62.61
C ARG A 999 14.60 -23.45 -61.44
N ARG A 1000 14.78 -22.11 -61.53
CA ARG A 1000 15.21 -21.26 -62.67
C ARG A 1000 15.90 -19.95 -62.23
N ASP A 1001 16.94 -19.63 -62.99
CA ASP A 1001 17.67 -18.39 -63.29
C ASP A 1001 17.06 -17.01 -62.90
N LEU A 1002 17.91 -16.09 -62.44
CA LEU A 1002 17.78 -14.61 -62.52
C LEU A 1002 19.17 -13.95 -62.40
N GLU A 1003 19.38 -12.81 -63.06
CA GLU A 1003 20.70 -12.16 -63.28
C GLU A 1003 20.74 -10.68 -62.81
N ASP A 1004 21.90 -10.03 -62.92
CA ASP A 1004 22.17 -8.63 -62.56
C ASP A 1004 21.35 -7.58 -63.35
N HIS A 1005 21.24 -6.35 -62.81
CA HIS A 1005 21.77 -5.12 -63.45
C HIS A 1005 21.46 -3.82 -62.66
N GLN A 1006 22.42 -2.87 -62.65
CA GLN A 1006 22.19 -1.43 -62.42
C GLN A 1006 21.89 -0.70 -63.76
N PRO A 1007 21.37 0.55 -63.73
CA PRO A 1007 22.25 1.65 -64.14
C PRO A 1007 22.06 3.04 -63.46
N LEU A 1008 23.21 3.66 -63.12
CA LEU A 1008 23.65 5.06 -63.33
C LEU A 1008 22.68 6.28 -63.44
N VAL A 1009 22.90 7.26 -62.53
CA VAL A 1009 23.21 8.72 -62.76
C VAL A 1009 22.25 9.65 -63.57
N SER A 1010 21.82 10.79 -62.98
CA SER A 1010 22.10 12.18 -63.48
C SER A 1010 21.44 13.36 -62.68
N ALA A 1011 22.29 14.24 -62.09
CA ALA A 1011 22.30 15.72 -61.99
C ALA A 1011 21.08 16.66 -61.66
N ALA A 1012 21.43 17.91 -61.26
CA ALA A 1012 20.66 19.18 -61.13
C ALA A 1012 19.75 19.39 -59.88
N ALA A 1013 19.60 20.59 -59.28
CA ALA A 1013 20.37 21.87 -59.33
C ALA A 1013 20.07 22.81 -58.11
N LEU A 1014 20.84 23.91 -57.97
CA LEU A 1014 20.74 25.02 -56.97
C LEU A 1014 19.65 26.08 -57.34
N PRO A 1015 19.20 27.01 -56.45
CA PRO A 1015 19.96 28.08 -55.72
C PRO A 1015 19.97 27.90 -54.18
N GLY A 1016 20.74 28.63 -53.34
CA GLY A 1016 21.63 29.79 -53.54
C GLY A 1016 21.05 31.11 -52.96
N GLY A 1017 21.74 31.95 -52.16
CA GLY A 1017 23.10 31.88 -51.59
C GLY A 1017 23.48 33.16 -50.77
N TYR A 1018 24.79 33.34 -50.50
CA TYR A 1018 25.50 34.38 -49.68
C TYR A 1018 25.64 34.09 -48.16
N ARG A 1019 26.80 34.14 -47.46
CA ARG A 1019 28.09 34.92 -47.52
C ARG A 1019 28.03 36.31 -46.86
N ASP A 1020 29.03 36.79 -46.08
CA ASP A 1020 30.37 36.24 -45.77
C ASP A 1020 31.07 36.82 -44.50
N PHE A 1021 32.11 36.12 -44.01
CA PHE A 1021 33.38 36.57 -43.36
C PHE A 1021 33.56 37.23 -41.95
N VAL A 1022 34.68 36.80 -41.32
CA VAL A 1022 35.69 37.53 -40.48
C VAL A 1022 35.55 37.68 -38.94
N ARG A 1023 36.52 37.06 -38.23
CA ARG A 1023 37.27 37.36 -36.96
C ARG A 1023 36.60 38.16 -35.81
N GLY A 1024 36.85 37.87 -34.51
CA GLY A 1024 37.63 36.81 -33.86
C GLY A 1024 38.45 37.27 -32.62
N ARG A 1025 39.01 36.29 -31.87
CA ARG A 1025 40.04 36.38 -30.80
C ARG A 1025 39.68 36.91 -29.38
N ASN A 1026 40.38 36.28 -28.41
CA ASN A 1026 40.86 36.73 -27.09
C ASN A 1026 39.94 36.74 -25.84
N ARG A 1027 40.41 35.96 -24.83
CA ARG A 1027 40.33 36.21 -23.37
C ARG A 1027 41.38 37.28 -22.96
N PRO A 1028 41.61 37.62 -21.66
CA PRO A 1028 40.85 37.36 -20.42
C PRO A 1028 40.56 38.66 -19.62
N ASP A 1029 39.98 38.58 -18.40
CA ASP A 1029 40.72 38.77 -17.12
C ASP A 1029 39.86 39.11 -15.88
N HIS A 1030 40.49 38.91 -14.71
CA HIS A 1030 40.07 39.18 -13.31
C HIS A 1030 40.50 40.60 -12.86
N PRO A 1031 40.25 41.07 -11.60
CA PRO A 1031 39.20 40.76 -10.61
C PRO A 1031 38.62 42.05 -9.93
N ALA A 1032 37.96 41.87 -8.78
CA ALA A 1032 37.87 42.79 -7.62
C ALA A 1032 36.99 44.08 -7.70
N ASP A 1033 35.98 44.11 -6.82
CA ASP A 1033 35.95 44.89 -5.56
C ASP A 1033 36.81 46.20 -5.47
N PRO A 1034 36.35 47.28 -4.79
CA PRO A 1034 35.63 47.13 -3.52
C PRO A 1034 34.45 48.08 -3.20
N SER A 1035 33.63 47.62 -2.24
CA SER A 1035 33.10 48.35 -1.07
C SER A 1035 32.48 49.76 -1.18
N GLN A 1036 31.29 49.89 -0.56
CA GLN A 1036 30.90 51.02 0.33
C GLN A 1036 30.72 52.43 -0.31
N THR A 1037 29.88 53.34 0.20
CA THR A 1037 28.96 53.34 1.36
C THR A 1037 27.74 54.24 1.10
N GLU A 1038 26.62 53.93 1.77
CA GLU A 1038 25.65 54.87 2.37
C GLU A 1038 24.83 55.92 1.57
N GLU A 1039 23.73 56.31 2.25
CA GLU A 1039 22.94 57.54 2.20
C GLU A 1039 22.25 58.05 0.90
N ARG A 1040 20.93 57.78 0.87
CA ARG A 1040 19.90 58.75 0.45
C ARG A 1040 20.01 60.03 1.31
N PRO A 1041 19.79 61.26 0.81
CA PRO A 1041 18.49 61.74 0.30
C PRO A 1041 18.59 62.44 -1.08
N GLY A 1042 17.55 62.99 -1.72
CA GLY A 1042 16.11 63.01 -1.41
C GLY A 1042 15.39 64.29 -1.88
N ALA A 1043 14.46 64.14 -2.83
CA ALA A 1043 13.35 65.05 -3.20
C ALA A 1043 13.59 66.36 -4.04
N ALA A 1044 12.64 66.54 -4.99
CA ALA A 1044 12.01 67.81 -5.47
C ALA A 1044 12.65 68.69 -6.57
N GLY A 1045 11.77 69.40 -7.32
CA GLY A 1045 12.06 70.34 -8.44
C GLY A 1045 12.16 69.65 -9.81
N ARG A 1046 11.17 69.59 -10.73
CA ARG A 1046 10.00 70.41 -11.12
C ARG A 1046 10.30 71.69 -11.95
N SER A 1047 9.71 71.76 -13.15
CA SER A 1047 9.73 72.84 -14.18
C SER A 1047 11.08 73.10 -14.89
N GLY A 1048 11.15 73.48 -16.18
CA GLY A 1048 10.12 73.55 -17.24
C GLY A 1048 10.55 74.44 -18.43
N GLY A 1049 10.06 74.21 -19.67
CA GLY A 1049 10.28 75.15 -20.79
C GLY A 1049 10.16 74.64 -22.25
N HIS A 1050 9.31 75.30 -23.04
CA HIS A 1050 9.27 75.49 -24.51
C HIS A 1050 9.75 74.44 -25.56
N ARG A 1051 8.74 73.82 -26.21
CA ARG A 1051 8.42 73.80 -27.68
C ARG A 1051 9.29 74.65 -28.65
N PRO A 1052 9.46 74.29 -29.96
CA PRO A 1052 8.30 74.08 -30.88
C PRO A 1052 8.40 73.10 -32.09
N ARG A 1053 7.21 72.78 -32.66
CA ARG A 1053 6.76 72.57 -34.09
C ARG A 1053 7.76 72.07 -35.17
N ARG A 1054 7.39 71.33 -36.23
CA ARG A 1054 6.14 70.79 -36.86
C ARG A 1054 6.57 69.54 -37.72
N ALA A 1055 5.77 68.74 -38.43
CA ALA A 1055 4.45 68.86 -39.10
C ALA A 1055 3.72 67.49 -39.05
N ASP A 1056 2.42 67.42 -38.76
CA ASP A 1056 1.27 67.38 -39.71
C ASP A 1056 1.13 66.03 -40.49
N GLY A 1057 0.01 65.29 -40.46
CA GLY A 1057 -1.29 65.59 -39.84
C GLY A 1057 -2.25 64.39 -39.65
N HIS A 1058 -3.52 64.70 -39.34
CA HIS A 1058 -4.64 63.80 -39.00
C HIS A 1058 -5.22 63.04 -40.25
N VAL A 1059 -6.14 62.07 -40.18
CA VAL A 1059 -7.54 62.09 -39.67
C VAL A 1059 -8.09 60.68 -39.37
N ALA A 1060 -9.07 60.61 -38.46
CA ALA A 1060 -9.93 59.49 -38.06
C ALA A 1060 -11.39 60.05 -37.94
N PRO A 1061 -12.45 59.31 -37.53
CA PRO A 1061 -12.59 57.89 -37.13
C PRO A 1061 -13.72 57.18 -37.96
N ASP A 1062 -14.38 56.16 -37.38
CA ASP A 1062 -15.73 55.74 -37.79
C ASP A 1062 -16.49 55.16 -36.57
N ASP A 1063 -17.82 55.34 -36.53
CA ASP A 1063 -18.71 55.04 -35.39
C ASP A 1063 -19.88 54.09 -35.75
N ASP A 1064 -20.13 53.11 -34.86
CA ASP A 1064 -21.42 52.54 -34.43
C ASP A 1064 -22.48 51.90 -35.42
N ALA A 1065 -23.41 51.15 -34.80
CA ALA A 1065 -24.80 50.84 -35.22
C ALA A 1065 -25.15 49.78 -36.32
N HIS A 1066 -25.47 48.57 -35.82
CA HIS A 1066 -26.77 47.85 -36.00
C HIS A 1066 -27.27 47.17 -37.32
N ARG A 1067 -27.91 46.00 -37.08
CA ARG A 1067 -29.07 45.33 -37.77
C ARG A 1067 -28.91 44.48 -39.05
N ASN A 1068 -29.21 43.18 -38.88
CA ASN A 1068 -29.96 42.24 -39.72
C ASN A 1068 -30.34 42.62 -41.18
N THR A 1069 -30.03 41.75 -42.15
CA THR A 1069 -31.08 41.00 -42.91
C THR A 1069 -30.57 39.82 -43.76
N VAL A 1070 -31.52 39.00 -44.23
CA VAL A 1070 -31.37 37.67 -44.86
C VAL A 1070 -31.23 37.74 -46.39
N ARG A 1071 -30.37 36.91 -47.03
CA ARG A 1071 -30.69 36.03 -48.20
C ARG A 1071 -29.48 35.32 -48.86
N GLN A 1072 -29.74 34.13 -49.44
CA GLN A 1072 -28.90 33.50 -50.48
C GLN A 1072 -29.21 34.11 -51.87
N PRO A 1073 -28.36 33.94 -52.91
CA PRO A 1073 -28.60 32.80 -53.82
C PRO A 1073 -27.38 32.16 -54.53
N HIS A 1074 -27.57 30.89 -54.95
CA HIS A 1074 -26.98 30.20 -56.11
C HIS A 1074 -26.44 31.11 -57.27
N ARG A 1075 -25.40 30.77 -58.08
CA ARG A 1075 -25.33 29.58 -58.99
C ARG A 1075 -24.02 29.50 -59.87
N ARG A 1076 -23.51 28.26 -60.08
CA ARG A 1076 -22.89 27.67 -61.31
C ARG A 1076 -21.77 28.37 -62.14
N ARG A 1077 -20.68 27.62 -62.37
CA ARG A 1077 -20.06 27.20 -63.69
C ARG A 1077 -19.12 25.99 -63.38
N ARG A 1078 -18.71 25.08 -64.28
CA ARG A 1078 -19.33 24.37 -65.44
C ARG A 1078 -18.43 23.12 -65.70
N ARG A 1079 -18.97 21.95 -66.09
CA ARG A 1079 -18.20 20.74 -66.52
C ARG A 1079 -18.07 20.65 -68.06
N PRO A 1080 -17.22 19.75 -68.58
CA PRO A 1080 -17.71 18.59 -69.39
C PRO A 1080 -17.51 17.24 -68.66
N ALA A 1081 -18.29 16.14 -68.75
CA ALA A 1081 -19.28 15.58 -69.72
C ALA A 1081 -18.63 14.70 -70.83
N VAL A 1082 -19.18 13.60 -71.38
CA VAL A 1082 -20.34 12.66 -71.14
C VAL A 1082 -20.00 11.31 -71.88
N LEU A 1083 -20.67 10.14 -71.97
CA LEU A 1083 -22.02 9.55 -71.70
C LEU A 1083 -22.09 8.86 -70.30
N LEU A 1084 -23.09 8.05 -69.85
CA LEU A 1084 -24.28 7.32 -70.36
C LEU A 1084 -24.12 5.85 -70.90
N ARG A 1085 -25.24 5.12 -71.08
CA ARG A 1085 -25.36 3.64 -71.25
C ARG A 1085 -25.51 3.15 -72.71
N GLN A 1086 -24.98 1.96 -73.03
CA GLN A 1086 -25.66 0.95 -73.90
C GLN A 1086 -25.04 -0.47 -73.82
N ARG A 1087 -25.87 -1.49 -74.11
CA ARG A 1087 -25.54 -2.87 -74.56
C ARG A 1087 -26.15 -2.96 -76.00
N PRO A 1088 -25.60 -3.71 -76.99
CA PRO A 1088 -25.59 -5.19 -76.92
C PRO A 1088 -24.57 -5.99 -77.78
N LEU A 1089 -24.52 -7.31 -77.50
CA LEU A 1089 -24.41 -8.49 -78.40
C LEU A 1089 -23.58 -8.46 -79.72
N ARG A 1090 -22.70 -9.47 -79.87
CA ARG A 1090 -22.72 -10.60 -80.87
C ARG A 1090 -21.38 -11.40 -80.73
N HIS A 1091 -21.24 -12.70 -80.98
CA HIS A 1091 -22.18 -13.83 -81.17
C HIS A 1091 -21.42 -15.18 -80.98
N LEU A 1092 -22.03 -16.18 -80.31
CA LEU A 1092 -21.74 -17.64 -80.40
C LEU A 1092 -20.31 -18.14 -80.01
N ARG A 1093 -20.06 -19.41 -79.64
CA ARG A 1093 -20.86 -20.66 -79.62
C ARG A 1093 -20.34 -21.64 -78.53
N THR A 1094 -21.24 -22.27 -77.75
CA THR A 1094 -21.27 -23.70 -77.30
C THR A 1094 -19.99 -24.42 -76.77
N ARG A 1095 -20.03 -25.37 -75.81
CA ARG A 1095 -21.11 -26.03 -75.03
C ARG A 1095 -20.51 -26.76 -73.80
N HIS A 1096 -21.36 -27.38 -72.96
CA HIS A 1096 -20.96 -28.43 -72.01
C HIS A 1096 -20.28 -29.63 -72.70
N GLU A 1097 -19.35 -30.27 -71.97
CA GLU A 1097 -19.15 -31.74 -71.77
C GLU A 1097 -17.66 -32.05 -71.49
N ASN A 1098 -17.20 -33.24 -71.07
CA ASN A 1098 -17.66 -34.26 -70.11
C ASN A 1098 -16.57 -35.36 -70.04
N HIS A 1099 -16.33 -35.97 -68.88
CA HIS A 1099 -15.79 -37.34 -68.68
C HIS A 1099 -14.52 -37.93 -69.38
N ARG A 1100 -13.76 -38.71 -68.58
CA ARG A 1100 -12.83 -39.83 -68.96
C ARG A 1100 -11.49 -39.37 -69.59
N ARG A 1101 -10.38 -40.15 -69.59
CA ARG A 1101 -10.11 -41.59 -69.37
C ARG A 1101 -9.00 -41.80 -68.30
N ARG A 1102 -8.86 -42.86 -67.47
CA ARG A 1102 -9.16 -44.33 -67.47
C ARG A 1102 -7.90 -45.21 -67.73
N ALA A 1103 -7.25 -45.71 -66.66
CA ALA A 1103 -6.49 -46.99 -66.54
C ALA A 1103 -5.91 -47.09 -65.09
N GLY A 1104 -5.81 -48.23 -64.41
CA GLY A 1104 -6.31 -49.59 -64.69
C GLY A 1104 -6.12 -50.57 -63.50
N ALA A 1105 -6.85 -51.69 -63.56
CA ALA A 1105 -6.77 -53.00 -62.87
C ALA A 1105 -5.44 -53.45 -62.19
N ALA A 1106 -5.39 -54.39 -61.22
CA ALA A 1106 -6.44 -55.18 -60.53
C ALA A 1106 -5.93 -55.91 -59.24
N ARG A 1107 -6.85 -56.69 -58.61
CA ARG A 1107 -6.71 -57.74 -57.57
C ARG A 1107 -5.89 -58.98 -58.07
N PRO A 1108 -5.55 -60.04 -57.28
CA PRO A 1108 -6.21 -60.51 -56.03
C PRO A 1108 -5.34 -61.09 -54.87
N ASP A 1109 -6.04 -61.52 -53.81
CA ASP A 1109 -5.62 -62.47 -52.75
C ASP A 1109 -5.46 -63.92 -53.34
N PRO A 1110 -4.65 -64.84 -52.76
CA PRO A 1110 -5.15 -65.64 -51.62
C PRO A 1110 -4.13 -66.20 -50.59
N GLY A 1111 -4.45 -66.04 -49.30
CA GLY A 1111 -4.58 -67.09 -48.27
C GLY A 1111 -3.61 -68.30 -48.09
N CYS A 1112 -3.10 -68.43 -46.85
CA CYS A 1112 -2.74 -69.65 -46.10
C CYS A 1112 -1.49 -70.51 -46.46
N VAL A 1113 -0.59 -70.74 -45.47
CA VAL A 1113 -0.19 -72.07 -44.92
C VAL A 1113 0.78 -71.95 -43.70
N ARG A 1114 0.92 -73.06 -42.95
CA ARG A 1114 1.81 -73.39 -41.80
C ARG A 1114 3.29 -72.95 -41.99
N GLY A 1115 4.17 -72.77 -40.99
CA GLY A 1115 4.12 -72.92 -39.51
C GLY A 1115 5.34 -73.70 -38.93
N ARG A 1116 5.74 -73.45 -37.66
CA ARG A 1116 6.94 -73.99 -36.89
C ARG A 1116 8.28 -73.27 -37.19
N ARG A 1117 9.32 -73.20 -36.32
CA ARG A 1117 9.65 -73.54 -34.89
C ARG A 1117 10.96 -72.76 -34.53
N GLY A 1118 11.33 -72.43 -33.28
CA GLY A 1118 10.65 -72.50 -31.97
C GLY A 1118 11.61 -72.40 -30.75
N GLN A 1119 11.03 -72.35 -29.53
CA GLN A 1119 11.63 -72.67 -28.21
C GLN A 1119 12.59 -71.60 -27.57
N HIS A 1120 12.65 -71.39 -26.24
CA HIS A 1120 12.29 -72.26 -25.09
C HIS A 1120 11.25 -71.71 -24.06
N ARG A 1121 10.93 -72.52 -23.03
CA ARG A 1121 9.92 -72.40 -21.92
C ARG A 1121 10.46 -73.18 -20.66
N PRO A 1122 9.78 -73.40 -19.48
CA PRO A 1122 8.36 -73.26 -19.01
C PRO A 1122 8.17 -72.06 -18.02
N ARG A 1123 7.37 -71.95 -16.92
CA ARG A 1123 6.43 -72.70 -16.00
C ARG A 1123 5.22 -71.75 -15.66
N ARG A 1124 3.94 -72.11 -15.39
CA ARG A 1124 3.20 -72.88 -14.32
C ARG A 1124 3.19 -72.25 -12.89
N ALA A 1125 2.10 -72.21 -12.09
CA ALA A 1125 0.63 -72.44 -12.28
C ALA A 1125 -0.22 -72.17 -10.97
N ALA A 1126 -1.57 -72.22 -11.06
CA ALA A 1126 -2.61 -72.55 -10.03
C ALA A 1126 -2.84 -71.62 -8.80
N THR A 1127 -3.98 -71.49 -8.07
CA THR A 1127 -5.47 -71.67 -8.24
C THR A 1127 -6.09 -73.02 -8.67
N PRO A 1128 -7.34 -73.43 -8.26
CA PRO A 1128 -8.38 -72.87 -7.32
C PRO A 1128 -8.56 -73.82 -6.08
N PRO A 1129 -9.73 -74.09 -5.41
CA PRO A 1129 -11.10 -73.48 -5.23
C PRO A 1129 -11.36 -73.13 -3.73
N ASP A 1130 -12.52 -73.14 -3.01
CA ASP A 1130 -14.01 -73.27 -3.16
C ASP A 1130 -14.64 -72.52 -1.90
N LEU A 1131 -15.89 -72.07 -1.67
CA LEU A 1131 -17.30 -72.25 -2.11
C LEU A 1131 -18.21 -73.17 -1.23
N ARG A 1132 -19.54 -72.88 -1.18
CA ARG A 1132 -20.73 -73.59 -0.56
C ARG A 1132 -21.20 -73.07 0.82
N GLY A 1133 -22.50 -73.11 1.21
CA GLY A 1133 -23.78 -73.50 0.55
C GLY A 1133 -24.94 -73.51 1.59
N GLY A 1134 -26.25 -73.68 1.30
CA GLY A 1134 -27.04 -73.77 0.05
C GLY A 1134 -28.48 -74.32 0.29
N ARG A 1135 -29.38 -74.26 -0.73
CA ARG A 1135 -30.81 -74.72 -0.75
C ARG A 1135 -31.81 -73.79 0.03
N ARG A 1136 -33.14 -73.68 -0.22
CA ARG A 1136 -34.15 -74.41 -1.05
C ARG A 1136 -35.23 -73.49 -1.71
N ARG A 1137 -35.78 -73.92 -2.85
CA ARG A 1137 -37.21 -73.83 -3.37
C ARG A 1137 -37.99 -72.50 -3.60
N ALA A 1138 -38.45 -72.36 -4.86
CA ALA A 1138 -39.83 -72.16 -5.38
C ALA A 1138 -40.47 -70.76 -5.62
N ASP A 1139 -41.11 -70.65 -6.81
CA ASP A 1139 -42.31 -69.89 -7.28
C ASP A 1139 -42.56 -68.40 -6.87
N ARG A 1140 -43.08 -67.48 -7.72
CA ARG A 1140 -43.67 -67.53 -9.09
C ARG A 1140 -43.68 -66.14 -9.77
N CYS A 1141 -43.62 -66.09 -11.12
CA CYS A 1141 -44.20 -65.11 -12.10
C CYS A 1141 -44.31 -63.57 -11.81
N ARG A 1142 -44.18 -62.62 -12.76
CA ARG A 1142 -43.98 -62.63 -14.24
C ARG A 1142 -43.56 -61.23 -14.77
N GLY A 1143 -42.50 -61.17 -15.60
CA GLY A 1143 -42.29 -60.28 -16.79
C GLY A 1143 -42.27 -58.72 -16.69
N GLY A 1144 -41.53 -57.98 -17.53
CA GLY A 1144 -40.39 -58.36 -18.40
C GLY A 1144 -40.17 -57.47 -19.66
N ARG A 1145 -38.88 -57.37 -20.11
CA ARG A 1145 -38.38 -56.87 -21.42
C ARG A 1145 -38.49 -55.34 -21.69
N ALA A 1146 -37.74 -54.71 -22.64
CA ALA A 1146 -36.36 -54.92 -23.13
C ALA A 1146 -35.90 -53.79 -24.11
N ASN A 1147 -34.57 -53.55 -24.18
CA ASN A 1147 -33.76 -53.19 -25.38
C ASN A 1147 -33.88 -51.82 -26.14
N ARG A 1148 -32.67 -51.27 -26.42
CA ARG A 1148 -32.15 -50.72 -27.71
C ARG A 1148 -32.38 -49.26 -28.19
N ARG A 1149 -31.24 -48.57 -28.34
CA ARG A 1149 -30.68 -47.90 -29.56
C ARG A 1149 -31.45 -46.75 -30.30
N ALA A 1150 -30.80 -45.58 -30.25
CA ALA A 1150 -30.21 -44.83 -31.39
C ALA A 1150 -31.07 -43.98 -32.37
N GLY A 1151 -30.38 -42.96 -32.91
CA GLY A 1151 -30.80 -42.05 -33.99
C GLY A 1151 -31.27 -40.68 -33.49
N ARG A 1152 -31.32 -39.60 -34.28
CA ARG A 1152 -30.55 -39.07 -35.44
C ARG A 1152 -31.33 -37.83 -35.94
N ALA A 1153 -30.63 -36.76 -36.31
CA ALA A 1153 -31.06 -35.66 -37.22
C ALA A 1153 -32.15 -34.63 -36.80
N HIS A 1154 -31.81 -33.34 -37.00
CA HIS A 1154 -32.43 -32.26 -37.83
C HIS A 1154 -33.89 -32.35 -38.33
N PRO A 1155 -34.53 -31.24 -38.81
CA PRO A 1155 -34.06 -29.84 -39.03
C PRO A 1155 -34.45 -28.84 -37.91
N GLY A 1156 -34.34 -27.49 -37.95
CA GLY A 1156 -34.63 -26.47 -38.99
C GLY A 1156 -36.14 -26.10 -38.99
N GLY A 1157 -36.61 -24.87 -39.22
CA GLY A 1157 -36.00 -23.57 -39.53
C GLY A 1157 -37.09 -22.57 -40.01
N GLY A 1158 -36.85 -21.24 -39.96
CA GLY A 1158 -37.87 -20.19 -40.25
C GLY A 1158 -38.61 -19.73 -38.97
N VAL A 1159 -38.92 -18.45 -38.68
CA VAL A 1159 -38.92 -17.16 -39.42
C VAL A 1159 -39.99 -17.04 -40.51
N PRO A 1160 -40.86 -15.99 -40.52
CA PRO A 1160 -41.42 -15.21 -39.40
C PRO A 1160 -42.97 -15.05 -39.58
N LEU A 1161 -43.50 -13.81 -39.49
CA LEU A 1161 -44.85 -13.32 -39.82
C LEU A 1161 -45.98 -13.60 -38.81
N ASP A 1162 -47.05 -12.78 -38.75
CA ASP A 1162 -47.19 -11.32 -38.89
C ASP A 1162 -48.64 -10.92 -38.47
N GLN A 1163 -48.86 -9.66 -38.03
CA GLN A 1163 -50.19 -9.00 -37.99
C GLN A 1163 -51.30 -9.73 -37.14
N ALA A 1164 -52.50 -9.18 -36.92
CA ALA A 1164 -52.89 -7.78 -36.67
C ALA A 1164 -54.21 -7.71 -35.86
N GLU A 1165 -54.32 -6.69 -35.01
CA GLU A 1165 -55.49 -5.83 -34.74
C GLU A 1165 -56.88 -6.35 -34.26
N ARG A 1166 -57.44 -5.59 -33.30
CA ARG A 1166 -58.88 -5.34 -32.98
C ARG A 1166 -59.69 -6.54 -32.42
N LEU A 1167 -60.35 -6.45 -31.25
CA LEU A 1167 -61.51 -5.60 -30.84
C LEU A 1167 -62.78 -5.86 -31.69
N PRO A 1168 -64.03 -5.81 -31.12
CA PRO A 1168 -64.44 -5.32 -29.79
C PRO A 1168 -65.44 -6.25 -29.02
N GLY A 1169 -66.06 -5.77 -27.94
CA GLY A 1169 -67.49 -6.09 -27.65
C GLY A 1169 -67.87 -6.80 -26.33
N HIS A 1170 -68.44 -6.05 -25.38
CA HIS A 1170 -69.46 -6.52 -24.41
C HIS A 1170 -70.87 -6.48 -25.06
N PRO A 1171 -72.00 -6.98 -24.47
CA PRO A 1171 -72.29 -7.18 -23.03
C PRO A 1171 -73.16 -8.41 -22.58
N ALA A 1172 -73.26 -8.59 -21.25
CA ALA A 1172 -74.41 -9.07 -20.41
C ALA A 1172 -75.03 -10.51 -20.53
N GLY A 1173 -75.36 -11.13 -19.35
CA GLY A 1173 -75.70 -12.57 -19.22
C GLY A 1173 -76.83 -13.07 -18.30
N ARG A 1174 -76.58 -13.31 -16.98
CA ARG A 1174 -77.36 -14.16 -16.02
C ARG A 1174 -77.21 -15.70 -16.27
N SER A 1175 -77.56 -16.66 -15.38
CA SER A 1175 -78.32 -16.70 -14.11
C SER A 1175 -77.98 -17.89 -13.15
N THR A 1176 -78.44 -17.84 -11.86
CA THR A 1176 -78.88 -18.99 -10.97
C THR A 1176 -77.89 -20.12 -10.54
N ARG A 1177 -78.12 -20.96 -9.48
CA ARG A 1177 -78.67 -20.85 -8.08
C ARG A 1177 -78.60 -22.23 -7.34
N GLY A 1178 -78.22 -22.29 -6.04
CA GLY A 1178 -78.46 -23.44 -5.11
C GLY A 1178 -77.54 -24.69 -5.25
N PHE A 1179 -77.45 -25.64 -4.29
CA PHE A 1179 -77.96 -25.74 -2.90
C PHE A 1179 -77.10 -26.76 -2.07
N ALA A 1180 -77.29 -26.83 -0.74
CA ALA A 1180 -76.54 -27.67 0.24
C ALA A 1180 -77.36 -28.93 0.68
N PRO A 1181 -77.49 -29.40 1.97
CA PRO A 1181 -76.96 -28.97 3.29
C PRO A 1181 -75.53 -29.52 3.55
N ASP A 1182 -74.91 -29.59 4.75
CA ASP A 1182 -75.24 -29.29 6.17
C ASP A 1182 -73.93 -28.79 6.88
N GLY A 1183 -73.61 -28.84 8.19
CA GLY A 1183 -74.22 -29.36 9.42
C GLY A 1183 -73.17 -29.89 10.43
N GLN A 1184 -73.37 -29.95 11.76
CA GLN A 1184 -74.35 -29.34 12.66
C GLN A 1184 -73.76 -29.23 14.09
N LYS A 1185 -74.20 -28.22 14.88
CA LYS A 1185 -74.16 -28.09 16.37
C LYS A 1185 -72.78 -27.94 17.06
N ALA A 1186 -72.60 -27.08 18.06
CA ALA A 1186 -73.45 -26.04 18.70
C ALA A 1186 -72.60 -24.74 18.91
N GLY A 1187 -73.14 -23.52 19.04
CA GLY A 1187 -73.92 -22.95 20.18
C GLY A 1187 -72.95 -22.42 21.26
N THR A 1188 -72.99 -21.16 21.74
CA THR A 1188 -74.02 -20.09 21.71
C THR A 1188 -73.44 -18.66 21.71
N GLU A 1189 -74.11 -17.74 21.01
CA GLU A 1189 -74.57 -16.37 21.36
C GLU A 1189 -73.82 -15.42 22.34
N GLY A 1190 -74.17 -14.12 22.28
CA GLY A 1190 -73.78 -13.11 23.28
C GLY A 1190 -74.58 -11.79 23.18
N ALA A 1191 -74.78 -11.11 24.33
CA ALA A 1191 -75.39 -9.77 24.45
C ALA A 1191 -75.10 -9.15 25.85
N ALA A 1192 -75.45 -7.88 26.03
CA ALA A 1192 -75.61 -7.16 27.32
C ALA A 1192 -77.09 -6.63 27.40
N PRO A 1193 -77.61 -6.00 28.49
CA PRO A 1193 -76.99 -5.49 29.74
C PRO A 1193 -77.82 -5.81 31.04
N ALA A 1194 -77.76 -4.91 32.06
CA ALA A 1194 -78.53 -4.86 33.34
C ALA A 1194 -78.14 -5.85 34.47
N GLY A 1195 -78.40 -5.61 35.77
CA GLY A 1195 -78.90 -4.39 36.46
C GLY A 1195 -79.12 -4.54 38.00
N GLU A 1196 -78.92 -3.45 38.75
CA GLU A 1196 -79.42 -3.02 40.10
C GLU A 1196 -79.25 -3.83 41.44
N ASP A 1197 -78.81 -3.06 42.46
CA ASP A 1197 -79.08 -3.03 43.92
C ASP A 1197 -78.86 -4.17 44.95
N GLY A 1198 -78.26 -3.80 46.10
CA GLY A 1198 -78.19 -4.58 47.36
C GLY A 1198 -77.22 -4.01 48.42
N ARG A 1199 -77.72 -3.43 49.53
CA ARG A 1199 -76.92 -2.67 50.53
C ARG A 1199 -76.44 -3.50 51.74
N ARG A 1200 -75.21 -3.26 52.25
CA ARG A 1200 -74.90 -2.74 53.62
C ARG A 1200 -73.39 -2.56 53.92
N ASP A 1201 -73.11 -1.73 54.93
CA ASP A 1201 -71.81 -1.20 55.42
C ASP A 1201 -71.19 -2.11 56.53
N PRO A 1202 -69.94 -1.94 57.06
CA PRO A 1202 -69.47 -0.69 57.69
C PRO A 1202 -67.99 -0.25 57.46
N ALA A 1203 -67.81 1.00 57.02
CA ALA A 1203 -66.86 2.04 57.50
C ALA A 1203 -65.37 1.69 57.76
N GLN A 1204 -64.41 2.45 57.22
CA GLN A 1204 -63.87 3.73 57.77
C GLN A 1204 -62.70 4.25 56.89
N ARG A 1205 -62.24 5.52 56.85
CA ARG A 1205 -62.70 6.86 57.34
C ARG A 1205 -61.91 8.00 56.63
N ASN A 1206 -62.20 9.26 56.98
CA ASN A 1206 -61.48 10.53 56.65
C ASN A 1206 -59.96 10.50 57.00
N GLY A 1207 -59.08 11.41 56.53
CA GLY A 1207 -59.19 12.65 55.73
C GLY A 1207 -58.27 13.78 56.27
N ASP A 1208 -58.22 14.95 55.60
CA ASP A 1208 -57.50 16.19 56.00
C ASP A 1208 -55.94 16.14 56.06
N ARG A 1209 -55.16 17.23 55.91
CA ARG A 1209 -55.34 18.55 55.24
C ARG A 1209 -53.95 19.15 54.89
N GLY A 1210 -53.89 20.20 54.05
CA GLY A 1210 -52.63 20.76 53.52
C GLY A 1210 -52.03 21.97 54.27
N ARG A 1211 -51.12 22.69 53.57
CA ARG A 1211 -50.52 24.04 53.80
C ARG A 1211 -49.09 24.16 54.39
N LEU A 1212 -48.24 24.83 53.58
CA LEU A 1212 -47.43 26.04 53.88
C LEU A 1212 -46.08 25.98 54.65
N LEU A 1213 -45.13 26.80 54.13
CA LEU A 1213 -44.05 27.55 54.83
C LEU A 1213 -42.91 26.74 55.51
N ARG A 1214 -41.74 27.30 55.86
CA ARG A 1214 -40.78 28.26 55.24
C ARG A 1214 -39.54 28.31 56.16
N HIS A 1215 -38.32 28.45 55.63
CA HIS A 1215 -37.06 28.68 56.41
C HIS A 1215 -36.62 27.50 57.34
N HIS A 1216 -35.36 27.39 57.81
CA HIS A 1216 -34.16 28.24 57.70
C HIS A 1216 -32.84 27.41 57.64
N ARG A 1217 -31.82 27.92 56.90
CA ARG A 1217 -30.37 28.12 57.25
C ARG A 1217 -29.66 27.21 58.30
N PRO A 1218 -28.30 27.12 58.29
CA PRO A 1218 -27.35 27.09 57.14
C PRO A 1218 -26.04 26.26 57.40
N ARG A 1219 -25.05 26.36 56.47
CA ARG A 1219 -23.58 26.18 56.67
C ARG A 1219 -23.05 24.74 56.95
N GLN A 1220 -22.04 24.27 56.21
CA GLN A 1220 -20.57 24.44 56.38
C GLN A 1220 -20.06 23.95 57.76
N GLY A 1221 -19.06 23.07 57.86
CA GLY A 1221 -18.26 22.39 56.82
C GLY A 1221 -16.89 21.93 57.36
N ARG A 1222 -16.02 21.39 56.47
CA ARG A 1222 -14.67 20.79 56.74
C ARG A 1222 -14.74 19.43 57.47
N GLN A 1223 -14.00 18.37 57.09
CA GLN A 1223 -12.54 18.18 56.89
C GLN A 1223 -11.71 18.25 58.18
N PRO A 1224 -10.59 17.50 58.31
CA PRO A 1224 -10.17 16.29 57.57
C PRO A 1224 -9.50 15.21 58.48
N ALA A 1225 -8.86 14.21 57.85
CA ALA A 1225 -7.65 13.50 58.34
C ALA A 1225 -7.80 12.54 59.56
N SER A 1226 -6.89 11.58 59.81
CA SER A 1226 -6.04 10.77 58.91
C SER A 1226 -5.33 9.66 59.70
N HIS A 1227 -5.17 8.46 59.12
CA HIS A 1227 -4.09 7.49 59.44
C HIS A 1227 -4.05 6.90 60.89
N PRO A 1228 -3.15 5.94 61.21
CA PRO A 1228 -2.75 4.74 60.45
C PRO A 1228 -2.58 3.47 61.35
N VAL A 1229 -1.85 2.46 60.81
CA VAL A 1229 -1.00 1.46 61.53
C VAL A 1229 -1.73 0.31 62.27
N ARG A 1230 -1.76 -0.93 61.75
CA ARG A 1230 -0.72 -2.00 61.65
C ARG A 1230 -0.71 -2.97 62.86
N MET A 1231 -0.33 -4.21 62.55
CA MET A 1231 0.26 -5.28 63.40
C MET A 1231 -0.60 -6.49 63.80
N GLN A 1232 0.12 -7.62 63.84
CA GLN A 1232 -0.35 -9.00 63.94
C GLN A 1232 -0.40 -9.49 65.41
N GLY A 1233 -1.16 -10.55 65.67
CA GLY A 1233 -1.08 -11.35 66.89
C GLY A 1233 -1.45 -12.80 66.59
N VAL A 1234 -0.74 -13.78 67.17
CA VAL A 1234 -0.84 -15.21 66.79
C VAL A 1234 -1.08 -16.12 68.00
N GLY A 1235 -2.07 -17.00 67.89
CA GLY A 1235 -2.31 -18.16 68.76
C GLY A 1235 -3.22 -17.92 69.98
N GLY A 1236 -3.93 -18.92 70.51
CA GLY A 1236 -4.17 -20.27 69.98
C GLY A 1236 -4.57 -21.34 71.03
N ARG A 1237 -4.96 -22.53 70.54
CA ARG A 1237 -5.17 -23.83 71.23
C ARG A 1237 -6.43 -24.07 72.09
N ARG A 1238 -6.88 -25.35 72.05
CA ARG A 1238 -7.70 -26.12 73.04
C ARG A 1238 -9.19 -25.71 73.18
N SER A 1239 -10.24 -26.54 73.30
CA SER A 1239 -10.58 -28.00 73.43
C SER A 1239 -11.57 -28.14 74.61
N GLY A 1240 -12.63 -28.98 74.64
CA GLY A 1240 -13.21 -29.91 73.67
C GLY A 1240 -13.99 -31.05 74.37
N GLN A 1241 -14.91 -31.74 73.65
CA GLN A 1241 -15.64 -32.99 74.06
C GLN A 1241 -16.65 -32.86 75.24
N PRO A 1242 -17.47 -33.91 75.60
CA PRO A 1242 -17.56 -35.31 75.11
C PRO A 1242 -18.98 -35.91 74.79
N ILE A 1243 -18.96 -37.07 74.07
CA ILE A 1243 -19.89 -38.27 74.14
C ILE A 1243 -21.39 -38.10 73.75
N GLY A 1244 -22.03 -39.02 73.00
CA GLY A 1244 -21.57 -40.26 72.35
C GLY A 1244 -22.70 -41.16 71.76
N GLN A 1245 -22.47 -42.48 71.74
CA GLN A 1245 -23.34 -43.62 71.30
C GLN A 1245 -23.35 -44.10 69.81
N ASP A 1246 -22.45 -45.05 69.52
CA ASP A 1246 -22.68 -46.49 69.19
C ASP A 1246 -23.34 -47.07 67.90
N LEU A 1247 -22.97 -48.33 67.63
CA LEU A 1247 -23.59 -49.42 66.83
C LEU A 1247 -23.64 -49.39 65.27
N GLY A 1248 -23.38 -50.57 64.66
CA GLY A 1248 -23.94 -50.96 63.34
C GLY A 1248 -22.99 -51.58 62.29
N ARG A 1249 -22.92 -52.92 62.18
CA ARG A 1249 -22.05 -53.67 61.21
C ARG A 1249 -22.83 -54.40 60.09
N ALA A 1250 -22.26 -54.46 58.88
CA ALA A 1250 -22.39 -55.56 57.89
C ALA A 1250 -21.23 -55.50 56.86
N VAL A 1251 -20.37 -56.52 56.60
CA VAL A 1251 -20.60 -57.83 55.91
C VAL A 1251 -20.84 -57.64 54.38
N ARG A 1252 -20.05 -58.17 53.42
CA ARG A 1252 -18.95 -59.18 53.43
C ARG A 1252 -18.03 -59.10 52.17
N ARG A 1253 -16.80 -59.63 52.32
CA ARG A 1253 -15.95 -60.48 51.41
C ARG A 1253 -16.52 -60.86 50.01
N ASN A 1254 -15.75 -61.20 48.95
CA ASN A 1254 -14.41 -61.82 48.78
C ASN A 1254 -13.97 -61.66 47.27
N ARG A 1255 -12.75 -61.89 46.76
CA ARG A 1255 -11.77 -62.98 47.00
C ARG A 1255 -10.36 -62.64 46.43
N ASN A 1256 -9.34 -62.66 47.31
CA ASN A 1256 -8.00 -63.28 47.18
C ASN A 1256 -7.18 -63.33 45.86
N ARG A 1257 -5.94 -62.78 45.92
CA ARG A 1257 -4.59 -63.47 45.99
C ARG A 1257 -4.15 -64.51 44.92
N PRO A 1258 -2.83 -64.83 44.77
CA PRO A 1258 -1.58 -64.08 45.10
C PRO A 1258 -0.38 -64.30 44.10
N ARG A 1259 0.80 -63.72 44.46
CA ARG A 1259 2.19 -64.21 44.23
C ARG A 1259 2.80 -64.29 42.80
N ARG A 1260 3.88 -63.50 42.63
CA ARG A 1260 5.29 -63.86 42.28
C ARG A 1260 5.62 -64.68 41.00
N THR A 1261 6.82 -64.40 40.48
CA THR A 1261 7.52 -65.03 39.34
C THR A 1261 6.90 -64.76 37.96
N GLY A 1262 7.72 -64.83 36.91
CA GLY A 1262 7.28 -64.64 35.54
C GLY A 1262 8.12 -65.45 34.56
N SER A 1263 7.52 -65.85 33.45
CA SER A 1263 8.23 -66.31 32.24
C SER A 1263 7.27 -66.39 31.04
N ARG A 1264 7.87 -66.33 29.85
CA ARG A 1264 7.43 -66.85 28.52
C ARG A 1264 6.01 -67.46 28.47
N SER A 1265 5.00 -66.81 27.88
CA SER A 1265 4.75 -66.55 26.44
C SER A 1265 4.15 -67.71 25.62
N THR A 1266 2.91 -67.56 25.12
CA THR A 1266 2.45 -68.14 23.84
C THR A 1266 1.20 -67.44 23.27
N ARG A 1267 1.29 -67.03 22.00
CA ARG A 1267 0.36 -67.18 20.84
C ARG A 1267 -1.18 -67.16 21.08
N SER A 1268 -2.03 -66.56 20.24
CA SER A 1268 -1.96 -66.05 18.84
C SER A 1268 -3.20 -65.14 18.55
N HIS A 1269 -3.37 -64.34 17.49
CA HIS A 1269 -2.58 -63.82 16.33
C HIS A 1269 -3.25 -62.46 15.90
N ARG A 1270 -2.53 -61.40 15.49
CA ARG A 1270 -2.12 -61.00 14.10
C ARG A 1270 -3.27 -60.99 13.05
N GLN A 1271 -3.44 -60.00 12.14
CA GLN A 1271 -2.59 -58.86 11.74
C GLN A 1271 -3.33 -57.78 10.85
N ARG A 1272 -2.79 -56.55 10.79
CA ARG A 1272 -2.73 -55.56 9.65
C ARG A 1272 -3.96 -54.78 9.09
N THR A 1273 -3.89 -53.44 9.22
CA THR A 1273 -3.97 -52.32 8.20
C THR A 1273 -4.61 -52.53 6.82
N PRO A 1274 -5.30 -51.48 6.28
CA PRO A 1274 -4.72 -50.70 5.14
C PRO A 1274 -4.97 -49.17 5.17
N GLU A 1275 -4.55 -48.46 4.10
CA GLU A 1275 -4.48 -46.98 3.94
C GLU A 1275 -5.63 -46.35 3.12
N CYS A 1276 -5.77 -45.01 3.17
CA CYS A 1276 -6.12 -44.10 2.04
C CYS A 1276 -5.70 -42.65 2.42
N LEU A 1277 -5.16 -41.74 1.59
CA LEU A 1277 -5.20 -41.37 0.16
C LEU A 1277 -6.29 -40.36 -0.28
N ARG A 1278 -5.86 -39.12 -0.53
CA ARG A 1278 -6.36 -38.02 -1.41
C ARG A 1278 -5.45 -36.79 -1.14
N ARG A 1279 -4.92 -35.96 -2.07
CA ARG A 1279 -5.14 -35.68 -3.51
C ARG A 1279 -6.58 -35.29 -3.85
N ARG A 1280 -6.83 -34.17 -4.53
CA ARG A 1280 -5.98 -33.48 -5.51
C ARG A 1280 -6.00 -31.98 -5.32
#